data_AF-A0A674EDB7-F1
#
_entry.id   AF-A0A674EDB7-F1
#
_cell.length_a   1.000
_cell.length_b   1.000
_cell.length_c   1.000
_cell.angle_alpha   90.00
_cell.angle_beta   90.00
_cell.angle_gamma   90.00
#
_symmetry.space_group_name_H-M   'P 1'
#
loop_
_entity.id
_entity.type
_entity.pdbx_description
1 polymer ?
#
loop_
_entity_poly.entity_id
_entity_poly.type
_entity_poly.pdbx_seq_one_letter_code
_entity_poly.pdbx_strand_id
1 'polypeptide(L)'
;MSCCLLEFCRVQELKAVREFLFQNQQNNPSLEDKKTENELAWDDSDWGSWDNPEAKEDSSGTTTEDSAAVSAPWLQDCVVSLSPCSDLMVVAKDHKAVFLSAKWRTDDGGREEMTLAVSWSGTLSTEEGESVSSVICIPLASQKRSSTGRPDWTCIVVGFSSGYVRFYTELLNEDPVLRLKCRTYEIPRHPGVTEQHEELSILYPAALVTIDGFSLFQSLRACRNQVARAAAAGSEVVHPPPLAYKKWGLQDMDTIVDHSSVGIMTLCVFDQMKNASILGGFHASVKGSPPAMSQYITVGGGPYTGFYYAIEGSSQPLLSHVALAVASKLTSALFSAASGWLGWKKQSEEEPPQKQKPKVEPATPLAVRFGLPDSRRHGEFICLSPCNTLAGVTDDFGRVTLLDVGRGIAIRMWKGYRDAQLGWVQVSEGRGERESSPSAPLPRRHAQFLVIYAPRRGILEVWGTQQGPRVGAFTVGKHCRLLYAGYRLMGVNSVTSQGWLLHTQQVCLFDPATGALRTVTVPFHLALSDKKSERAKDMHLLKRLTTLLKSREALESLLANKNAPVSCLTNITRVLLASLKGQDPEAVDEVLFQMCSSQLKLLQLYTDIQQLHSTGEMEVAGIEEELARVSPTLQRYAELTSGSHPSVSFAQDSPDASLPVQSFLSQMECEGEEIRVVPGPNADWTQLGSFLFWGCLTGESPLQKVCNTLQKTGISPQQLLSLLLSVWLHREKEVLKKTEAVRHLHTLLTALSSMKGAVEESWDMQCVSPWWQQVRSACVQSHSSAAALLAAIVAHRAAKANITILAETKFQSEWEAVSLELEQWAVCVRQLEDVLSLQTLLCVPPPQGTPGSATPHCSVKALLEGGRGGIADSVAKWVFRQDLAPERLKDMLQRRGEAESTGQPSQPEQGEGEKSQEDLLVSVCQRFPDSLSPDLLFAHCCWEYVVQWNKDPEVGYLCWAVEHLKLVSSPHIQLGISSMMWNTFIVKCFSAAAFLIEKVGKAPKDRLCRRDVGMGDCAMTSFLGSCVQLLQILMEADSGVEEVTPPELCVEEVWGGAEGPASIAELALEQKGVHYPLVQHHYLLASLLHTAMTFSLRVKPLSLFDSKGKNAFFRELSSIQLMPSGDMDPGLVSLRQEFLLRVNPDLLRRHLVCELYNQGLDPRAEQVMFEVEDKDVLGSQLLVLTGQRLSYSLLHTQTQTRPAMELLARLPPTLCTWLKAMDPSELGCPSVPLSQTSRLVSRLIEILPENHGQYSLALHLLEAVEALQGED
;
A
#
# COMPACT_ATOMS: atom_id res chain seq x y z
N MET A 1 -7.75 -15.77 -26.50
CA MET A 1 -7.05 -16.11 -27.75
C MET A 1 -5.58 -15.93 -27.48
N SER A 2 -4.87 -17.03 -27.27
CA SER A 2 -3.43 -17.10 -27.03
C SER A 2 -2.68 -17.15 -28.37
N CYS A 3 -1.34 -17.13 -28.33
CA CYS A 3 -0.54 -17.50 -29.49
C CYS A 3 -0.85 -18.95 -29.91
N CYS A 4 -0.96 -19.21 -31.21
CA CYS A 4 -1.20 -20.54 -31.76
C CYS A 4 -0.11 -20.94 -32.73
N LEU A 5 0.21 -22.24 -32.77
CA LEU A 5 1.07 -22.86 -33.79
C LEU A 5 0.17 -23.77 -34.64
N LEU A 6 -0.04 -23.41 -35.91
CA LEU A 6 -1.02 -24.07 -36.78
C LEU A 6 -0.32 -24.71 -37.98
N GLU A 7 -0.62 -25.97 -38.27
CA GLU A 7 -0.22 -26.63 -39.52
C GLU A 7 -1.04 -26.04 -40.68
N PHE A 8 -0.34 -25.60 -41.73
CA PHE A 8 -0.98 -25.04 -42.93
C PHE A 8 -0.59 -25.77 -44.22
N CYS A 9 0.50 -26.54 -44.19
CA CYS A 9 0.99 -27.27 -45.35
C CYS A 9 1.78 -28.51 -44.92
N ARG A 10 1.83 -29.53 -45.77
CA ARG A 10 2.65 -30.73 -45.56
C ARG A 10 3.45 -31.09 -46.82
N VAL A 11 4.71 -31.50 -46.65
CA VAL A 11 5.56 -32.01 -47.74
C VAL A 11 5.25 -33.47 -48.01
N GLN A 12 4.89 -33.79 -49.25
CA GLN A 12 4.67 -35.15 -49.73
C GLN A 12 6.01 -35.85 -49.99
N GLU A 13 6.06 -37.16 -49.76
CA GLU A 13 7.20 -38.02 -50.13
C GLU A 13 8.55 -37.53 -49.57
N LEU A 14 8.56 -36.95 -48.37
CA LEU A 14 9.77 -36.40 -47.74
C LEU A 14 10.91 -37.43 -47.64
N LYS A 15 10.56 -38.71 -47.48
CA LYS A 15 11.52 -39.82 -47.50
C LYS A 15 12.25 -39.93 -48.85
N ALA A 16 11.54 -39.82 -49.96
CA ALA A 16 12.13 -39.85 -51.31
C ALA A 16 13.03 -38.64 -51.57
N VAL A 17 12.64 -37.46 -51.07
CA VAL A 17 13.47 -36.24 -51.12
C VAL A 17 14.80 -36.46 -50.39
N ARG A 18 14.76 -37.04 -49.18
CA ARG A 18 15.95 -37.36 -48.40
C ARG A 18 16.83 -38.40 -49.11
N GLU A 19 16.24 -39.48 -49.62
CA GLU A 19 16.99 -40.54 -50.30
C GLU A 19 17.73 -40.00 -51.53
N PHE A 20 17.08 -39.19 -52.37
CA PHE A 20 17.72 -38.58 -53.54
C PHE A 20 18.93 -37.71 -53.18
N LEU A 21 18.81 -36.88 -52.13
CA LEU A 21 19.86 -35.95 -51.70
C LEU A 21 21.06 -36.66 -51.03
N PHE A 22 20.86 -37.82 -50.40
CA PHE A 22 21.89 -38.50 -49.58
C PHE A 22 22.38 -39.85 -50.12
N GLN A 23 21.97 -40.24 -51.33
CA GLN A 23 22.21 -41.55 -51.96
C GLN A 23 23.67 -42.07 -52.03
N ASN A 24 24.70 -41.30 -51.63
CA ASN A 24 26.12 -41.69 -51.73
C ASN A 24 26.86 -41.92 -50.38
N GLN A 25 26.22 -41.87 -49.21
CA GLN A 25 26.92 -42.00 -47.90
C GLN A 25 26.82 -43.36 -47.18
N GLN A 26 26.15 -44.36 -47.75
CA GLN A 26 26.22 -45.73 -47.23
C GLN A 26 27.43 -46.47 -47.80
N ASN A 27 28.63 -46.18 -47.30
CA ASN A 27 29.77 -47.13 -47.31
C ASN A 27 30.93 -46.57 -46.46
N ASN A 28 30.92 -46.90 -45.16
CA ASN A 28 32.11 -47.26 -44.36
C ASN A 28 31.69 -47.52 -42.89
N PRO A 29 31.93 -48.71 -42.32
CA PRO A 29 31.70 -48.96 -40.90
C PRO A 29 33.04 -48.98 -40.13
N SER A 30 33.17 -48.18 -39.06
CA SER A 30 34.09 -48.51 -37.95
C SER A 30 34.00 -47.56 -36.74
N LEU A 31 33.96 -48.17 -35.55
CA LEU A 31 34.38 -47.71 -34.21
C LEU A 31 33.30 -47.00 -33.36
N GLU A 32 32.62 -47.69 -32.45
CA GLU A 32 33.01 -48.14 -31.08
C GLU A 32 33.04 -47.02 -30.02
N ASP A 33 32.20 -47.24 -29.01
CA ASP A 33 31.96 -46.47 -27.79
C ASP A 33 33.20 -46.16 -26.95
N LYS A 34 33.15 -45.04 -26.21
CA LYS A 34 33.51 -45.02 -24.78
C LYS A 34 32.90 -43.84 -24.04
N LYS A 35 32.01 -44.18 -23.09
CA LYS A 35 31.59 -43.36 -21.94
C LYS A 35 32.78 -43.08 -21.03
N THR A 36 32.81 -41.90 -20.43
CA THR A 36 33.21 -41.72 -19.02
C THR A 36 32.42 -40.56 -18.43
N GLU A 37 31.75 -40.86 -17.32
CA GLU A 37 31.13 -39.94 -16.37
C GLU A 37 32.16 -39.01 -15.72
N ASN A 38 31.72 -37.82 -15.32
CA ASN A 38 31.95 -37.34 -13.96
C ASN A 38 30.97 -36.22 -13.61
N GLU A 39 30.24 -36.48 -12.53
CA GLU A 39 29.43 -35.53 -11.77
C GLU A 39 30.26 -34.35 -11.27
N LEU A 40 29.60 -33.20 -11.06
CA LEU A 40 29.79 -32.37 -9.87
C LEU A 40 28.59 -31.40 -9.78
N ALA A 41 27.70 -31.71 -8.85
CA ALA A 41 26.57 -30.90 -8.42
C ALA A 41 27.02 -29.74 -7.53
N TRP A 42 26.41 -28.55 -7.68
CA TRP A 42 26.27 -27.54 -6.63
C TRP A 42 24.93 -26.82 -6.76
N ASP A 43 24.18 -26.91 -5.65
CA ASP A 43 23.11 -26.08 -5.11
C ASP A 43 21.98 -25.56 -6.02
N ASP A 44 20.82 -26.18 -5.78
CA ASP A 44 19.50 -25.69 -6.15
C ASP A 44 18.85 -25.17 -4.86
N SER A 45 18.78 -23.84 -4.71
CA SER A 45 17.92 -23.22 -3.71
C SER A 45 17.32 -21.93 -4.25
N ASP A 46 15.99 -21.95 -4.26
CA ASP A 46 15.09 -20.82 -4.12
C ASP A 46 14.70 -20.07 -5.40
N TRP A 47 13.60 -20.50 -6.04
CA TRP A 47 12.56 -19.61 -6.59
C TRP A 47 11.22 -20.35 -6.66
N GLY A 48 10.31 -19.99 -5.76
CA GLY A 48 9.02 -20.61 -5.52
C GLY A 48 8.10 -20.73 -6.73
N SER A 49 7.61 -21.96 -6.91
CA SER A 49 6.46 -22.33 -7.74
C SER A 49 5.20 -22.22 -6.87
N TRP A 50 4.27 -21.32 -7.23
CA TRP A 50 2.92 -21.34 -6.69
C TRP A 50 2.02 -22.19 -7.57
N ASP A 51 1.23 -23.00 -6.87
CA ASP A 51 0.40 -24.10 -7.33
C ASP A 51 -0.55 -23.79 -8.48
N ASN A 52 -0.76 -24.81 -9.30
CA ASN A 52 -2.01 -25.00 -10.04
C ASN A 52 -2.35 -26.50 -9.95
N PRO A 53 -3.38 -26.89 -9.19
CA PRO A 53 -3.80 -28.28 -9.12
C PRO A 53 -4.76 -28.63 -10.27
N GLU A 54 -4.82 -29.92 -10.57
CA GLU A 54 -5.83 -30.60 -11.38
C GLU A 54 -5.69 -30.59 -12.92
N ALA A 55 -5.04 -31.65 -13.42
CA ALA A 55 -5.63 -32.46 -14.48
C ALA A 55 -5.23 -33.92 -14.26
N LYS A 56 -6.18 -34.72 -13.74
CA LYS A 56 -6.11 -36.19 -13.73
C LYS A 56 -6.22 -36.69 -15.16
N GLU A 57 -5.28 -37.53 -15.55
CA GLU A 57 -5.39 -38.45 -16.66
C GLU A 57 -6.40 -39.57 -16.32
N ASP A 58 -7.23 -39.92 -17.29
CA ASP A 58 -7.81 -41.27 -17.38
C ASP A 58 -7.58 -41.79 -18.80
N SER A 59 -6.68 -42.79 -18.88
CA SER A 59 -6.72 -44.06 -19.65
C SER A 59 -7.24 -44.03 -21.11
N SER A 60 -6.68 -44.70 -22.12
CA SER A 60 -6.02 -46.01 -22.22
C SER A 60 -5.68 -46.26 -23.71
N GLY A 61 -4.73 -47.15 -24.01
CA GLY A 61 -4.76 -47.91 -25.27
C GLY A 61 -3.51 -47.89 -26.16
N THR A 62 -2.64 -48.87 -25.89
CA THR A 62 -1.88 -49.67 -26.88
C THR A 62 -0.84 -49.03 -27.80
N THR A 63 0.41 -49.38 -27.50
CA THR A 63 1.57 -49.52 -28.39
C THR A 63 1.27 -50.19 -29.74
N THR A 64 1.69 -49.55 -30.83
CA THR A 64 2.24 -50.23 -32.01
C THR A 64 3.61 -49.62 -32.35
N GLU A 65 4.61 -50.49 -32.31
CA GLU A 65 5.97 -50.27 -32.78
C GLU A 65 5.94 -50.10 -34.31
N ASP A 66 6.43 -48.96 -34.81
CA ASP A 66 7.07 -48.80 -36.14
C ASP A 66 7.38 -47.31 -36.42
N SER A 67 8.49 -46.80 -35.89
CA SER A 67 9.11 -45.55 -36.43
C SER A 67 10.57 -45.29 -36.04
N ALA A 68 11.28 -46.30 -35.50
CA ALA A 68 12.62 -46.14 -34.92
C ALA A 68 13.78 -45.86 -35.91
N ALA A 69 13.53 -45.34 -37.12
CA ALA A 69 14.58 -45.18 -38.15
C ALA A 69 14.62 -43.82 -38.90
N VAL A 70 14.07 -42.73 -38.35
CA VAL A 70 14.12 -41.39 -39.01
C VAL A 70 14.99 -40.36 -38.26
N SER A 71 15.60 -40.70 -37.12
CA SER A 71 16.18 -39.72 -36.17
C SER A 71 17.54 -39.08 -36.51
N ALA A 72 17.96 -39.02 -37.78
CA ALA A 72 19.18 -38.27 -38.15
C ALA A 72 18.82 -36.83 -38.58
N PRO A 73 19.54 -35.78 -38.14
CA PRO A 73 19.25 -34.37 -38.45
C PRO A 73 19.62 -33.95 -39.88
N TRP A 74 19.25 -34.75 -40.88
CA TRP A 74 19.65 -34.60 -42.30
C TRP A 74 19.31 -33.23 -42.89
N LEU A 75 18.22 -32.60 -42.42
CA LEU A 75 17.76 -31.32 -42.94
C LEU A 75 18.69 -30.15 -42.57
N GLN A 76 19.49 -30.27 -41.50
CA GLN A 76 20.44 -29.21 -41.10
C GLN A 76 21.62 -29.12 -42.07
N ASP A 77 21.96 -30.21 -42.77
CA ASP A 77 23.02 -30.27 -43.78
C ASP A 77 22.58 -29.76 -45.17
N CYS A 78 21.30 -29.42 -45.33
CA CYS A 78 20.74 -28.94 -46.59
C CYS A 78 20.67 -27.40 -46.63
N VAL A 79 20.66 -26.82 -47.83
CA VAL A 79 20.23 -25.45 -48.09
C VAL A 79 18.74 -25.47 -48.41
N VAL A 80 17.92 -24.72 -47.65
CA VAL A 80 16.47 -24.74 -47.78
C VAL A 80 15.93 -23.33 -47.94
N SER A 81 15.04 -23.13 -48.92
CA SER A 81 14.34 -21.88 -49.14
C SER A 81 12.88 -22.13 -49.47
N LEU A 82 11.97 -21.46 -48.76
CA LEU A 82 10.53 -21.45 -49.04
C LEU A 82 10.14 -20.06 -49.56
N SER A 83 9.36 -20.02 -50.64
CA SER A 83 8.77 -18.79 -51.15
C SER A 83 7.83 -18.16 -50.10
N PRO A 84 7.81 -16.82 -49.95
CA PRO A 84 6.85 -16.11 -49.10
C PRO A 84 5.37 -16.45 -49.38
N CYS A 85 5.06 -16.87 -50.62
CA CYS A 85 3.71 -17.29 -51.02
C CYS A 85 3.42 -18.78 -50.74
N SER A 86 4.39 -19.50 -50.16
CA SER A 86 4.36 -20.95 -49.91
C SER A 86 4.11 -21.82 -51.15
N ASP A 87 4.23 -21.26 -52.35
CA ASP A 87 3.95 -21.91 -53.62
C ASP A 87 5.09 -22.81 -54.12
N LEU A 88 6.33 -22.53 -53.67
CA LEU A 88 7.54 -23.25 -54.04
C LEU A 88 8.51 -23.37 -52.87
N MET A 89 9.06 -24.55 -52.65
CA MET A 89 10.15 -24.83 -51.71
C MET A 89 11.29 -25.53 -52.43
N VAL A 90 12.53 -25.13 -52.13
CA VAL A 90 13.74 -25.75 -52.67
C VAL A 90 14.56 -26.34 -51.52
N VAL A 91 14.98 -27.59 -51.69
CA VAL A 91 15.91 -28.28 -50.79
C VAL A 91 17.10 -28.73 -51.63
N ALA A 92 18.29 -28.22 -51.31
CA ALA A 92 19.52 -28.52 -52.02
C ALA A 92 20.59 -29.04 -51.06
N LYS A 93 21.45 -29.93 -51.55
CA LYS A 93 22.63 -30.42 -50.84
C LYS A 93 23.70 -30.76 -51.86
N ASP A 94 24.94 -30.34 -51.59
CA ASP A 94 26.06 -30.53 -52.50
C ASP A 94 25.70 -29.98 -53.90
N HIS A 95 25.71 -30.80 -54.95
CA HIS A 95 25.32 -30.42 -56.32
C HIS A 95 23.85 -30.74 -56.67
N LYS A 96 23.11 -31.38 -55.77
CA LYS A 96 21.73 -31.87 -56.01
C LYS A 96 20.69 -30.91 -55.43
N ALA A 97 19.55 -30.78 -56.09
CA ALA A 97 18.40 -30.04 -55.56
C ALA A 97 17.07 -30.68 -55.92
N VAL A 98 16.07 -30.42 -55.08
CA VAL A 98 14.68 -30.83 -55.25
C VAL A 98 13.79 -29.59 -55.13
N PHE A 99 12.92 -29.39 -56.10
CA PHE A 99 11.91 -28.35 -56.13
C PHE A 99 10.55 -28.97 -55.80
N LEU A 100 9.89 -28.39 -54.81
CA LEU A 100 8.60 -28.82 -54.30
C LEU A 100 7.59 -27.71 -54.60
N SER A 101 6.55 -28.01 -55.37
CA SER A 101 5.52 -27.04 -55.74
C SER A 101 4.18 -27.35 -55.05
N ALA A 102 3.43 -26.29 -54.76
CA ALA A 102 2.14 -26.40 -54.08
C ALA A 102 1.09 -27.13 -54.93
N LYS A 103 0.43 -28.12 -54.33
CA LYS A 103 -0.74 -28.85 -54.84
C LYS A 103 -1.85 -28.79 -53.80
N TRP A 104 -3.05 -28.42 -54.24
CA TRP A 104 -4.24 -28.35 -53.39
C TRP A 104 -5.02 -29.66 -53.53
N ARG A 105 -5.44 -30.24 -52.41
CA ARG A 105 -6.32 -31.41 -52.35
C ARG A 105 -7.51 -31.10 -51.47
N THR A 106 -8.67 -31.64 -51.80
CA THR A 106 -9.87 -31.55 -50.95
C THR A 106 -9.92 -32.84 -50.12
N ASP A 107 -10.00 -32.73 -48.80
CA ASP A 107 -10.17 -33.87 -47.90
C ASP A 107 -11.60 -34.42 -47.97
N ASP A 108 -11.82 -35.62 -47.40
CA ASP A 108 -13.12 -36.30 -47.36
C ASP A 108 -14.21 -35.53 -46.58
N GLY A 109 -13.82 -34.50 -45.81
CA GLY A 109 -14.69 -33.58 -45.07
C GLY A 109 -14.95 -32.25 -45.80
N GLY A 110 -14.50 -32.10 -47.06
CA GLY A 110 -14.68 -30.90 -47.88
C GLY A 110 -13.71 -29.75 -47.56
N ARG A 111 -12.67 -29.98 -46.74
CA ARG A 111 -11.63 -29.00 -46.41
C ARG A 111 -10.50 -29.06 -47.44
N GLU A 112 -10.13 -27.90 -47.98
CA GLU A 112 -8.96 -27.80 -48.86
C GLU A 112 -7.65 -27.83 -48.06
N GLU A 113 -6.81 -28.82 -48.28
CA GLU A 113 -5.47 -28.96 -47.71
C GLU A 113 -4.38 -28.69 -48.76
N MET A 114 -3.41 -27.86 -48.41
CA MET A 114 -2.26 -27.54 -49.26
C MET A 114 -1.10 -28.51 -48.99
N THR A 115 -0.55 -29.10 -50.04
CA THR A 115 0.60 -29.99 -49.95
C THR A 115 1.73 -29.52 -50.87
N LEU A 116 2.99 -29.78 -50.51
CA LEU A 116 4.15 -29.52 -51.35
C LEU A 116 4.63 -30.86 -51.93
N ALA A 117 4.58 -30.99 -53.25
CA ALA A 117 4.99 -32.21 -53.95
C ALA A 117 6.16 -31.94 -54.88
N VAL A 118 7.01 -32.95 -55.11
CA VAL A 118 8.16 -32.86 -56.01
C VAL A 118 7.67 -32.47 -57.42
N SER A 119 8.16 -31.33 -57.91
CA SER A 119 7.93 -30.85 -59.28
C SER A 119 9.18 -31.01 -60.14
N TRP A 120 10.36 -30.99 -59.53
CA TRP A 120 11.64 -31.25 -60.20
C TRP A 120 12.67 -31.77 -59.20
N SER A 121 13.58 -32.62 -59.64
CA SER A 121 14.74 -33.09 -58.88
C SER A 121 15.88 -33.37 -59.83
N GLY A 122 17.10 -32.93 -59.51
CA GLY A 122 18.25 -33.09 -60.40
C GLY A 122 19.53 -32.48 -59.84
N THR A 123 20.56 -32.45 -60.69
CA THR A 123 21.85 -31.81 -60.41
C THR A 123 21.87 -30.41 -61.00
N LEU A 124 22.31 -29.43 -60.20
CA LEU A 124 22.36 -28.00 -60.60
C LEU A 124 23.75 -27.55 -61.06
N SER A 125 24.82 -28.27 -60.69
CA SER A 125 26.20 -27.92 -61.04
C SER A 125 26.45 -28.06 -62.54
N THR A 126 27.06 -27.05 -63.15
CA THR A 126 27.52 -27.14 -64.55
C THR A 126 29.02 -27.39 -64.66
N GLU A 127 29.76 -27.16 -63.58
CA GLU A 127 31.21 -27.38 -63.48
C GLU A 127 31.50 -28.52 -62.48
N GLU A 128 32.55 -29.30 -62.74
CA GLU A 128 32.94 -30.40 -61.86
C GLU A 128 33.42 -29.86 -60.49
N GLY A 129 32.89 -30.44 -59.39
CA GLY A 129 33.24 -30.05 -58.03
C GLY A 129 32.46 -28.85 -57.46
N GLU A 130 31.57 -28.25 -58.25
CA GLU A 130 30.74 -27.12 -57.83
C GLU A 130 29.56 -27.57 -56.94
N SER A 131 29.34 -26.89 -55.81
CA SER A 131 28.27 -27.19 -54.84
C SER A 131 27.41 -25.96 -54.55
N VAL A 132 26.13 -26.19 -54.23
CA VAL A 132 25.17 -25.18 -53.83
C VAL A 132 25.48 -24.67 -52.43
N SER A 133 25.75 -23.37 -52.30
CA SER A 133 26.06 -22.73 -51.02
C SER A 133 24.87 -21.91 -50.48
N SER A 134 24.01 -21.38 -51.34
CA SER A 134 22.86 -20.56 -50.94
C SER A 134 21.73 -20.66 -51.97
N VAL A 135 20.48 -20.62 -51.51
CA VAL A 135 19.28 -20.60 -52.36
C VAL A 135 18.27 -19.59 -51.82
N ILE A 136 17.60 -18.87 -52.71
CA ILE A 136 16.46 -18.00 -52.39
C ILE A 136 15.36 -18.12 -53.46
N CYS A 137 14.09 -18.15 -53.02
CA CYS A 137 12.91 -18.29 -53.89
C CYS A 137 12.18 -16.94 -54.00
N ILE A 138 12.34 -16.21 -55.09
CA ILE A 138 11.81 -14.85 -55.26
C ILE A 138 10.50 -14.88 -56.07
N PRO A 139 9.32 -14.69 -55.45
CA PRO A 139 8.06 -14.60 -56.18
C PRO A 139 7.94 -13.24 -56.88
N LEU A 140 7.59 -13.26 -58.16
CA LEU A 140 7.54 -12.06 -59.01
C LEU A 140 6.10 -11.62 -59.26
N ALA A 141 5.83 -10.33 -59.09
CA ALA A 141 4.50 -9.74 -59.21
C ALA A 141 3.97 -9.73 -60.64
N SER A 142 2.66 -9.96 -60.79
CA SER A 142 1.99 -9.88 -62.10
C SER A 142 1.66 -8.44 -62.48
N GLN A 143 1.89 -8.08 -63.75
CA GLN A 143 1.38 -6.83 -64.32
C GLN A 143 -0.08 -6.95 -64.76
N LYS A 144 -0.58 -8.18 -65.01
CA LYS A 144 -2.00 -8.42 -65.28
C LYS A 144 -2.66 -8.63 -63.92
N ARG A 145 -3.74 -7.90 -63.60
CA ARG A 145 -4.49 -8.15 -62.34
C ARG A 145 -4.93 -9.62 -62.32
N SER A 146 -4.22 -10.48 -61.58
CA SER A 146 -4.68 -11.83 -61.34
C SER A 146 -5.82 -11.74 -60.31
N SER A 147 -6.99 -12.30 -60.62
CA SER A 147 -8.15 -12.30 -59.73
C SER A 147 -7.88 -13.00 -58.40
N THR A 148 -6.87 -13.87 -58.36
CA THR A 148 -6.45 -14.67 -57.20
C THR A 148 -5.30 -14.04 -56.40
N GLY A 149 -4.70 -12.94 -56.87
CA GLY A 149 -3.57 -12.28 -56.20
C GLY A 149 -2.26 -13.09 -56.13
N ARG A 150 -2.15 -14.26 -56.77
CA ARG A 150 -0.95 -15.14 -56.77
C ARG A 150 0.20 -14.55 -57.64
N PRO A 151 1.48 -14.90 -57.35
CA PRO A 151 2.61 -14.48 -58.17
C PRO A 151 2.54 -15.06 -59.60
N ASP A 152 3.15 -14.36 -60.57
CA ASP A 152 3.21 -14.83 -61.97
C ASP A 152 4.11 -16.07 -62.14
N TRP A 153 5.16 -16.12 -61.33
CA TRP A 153 6.09 -17.24 -61.13
C TRP A 153 7.04 -16.93 -59.97
N THR A 154 7.72 -17.96 -59.48
CA THR A 154 8.76 -17.84 -58.46
C THR A 154 10.11 -18.19 -59.08
N CYS A 155 11.04 -17.22 -59.05
CA CYS A 155 12.41 -17.40 -59.54
C CYS A 155 13.27 -18.07 -58.47
N ILE A 156 14.04 -19.08 -58.86
CA ILE A 156 14.99 -19.75 -57.97
C ILE A 156 16.38 -19.17 -58.26
N VAL A 157 16.99 -18.57 -57.24
CA VAL A 157 18.34 -18.02 -57.34
C VAL A 157 19.26 -18.87 -56.48
N VAL A 158 20.30 -19.42 -57.12
CA VAL A 158 21.22 -20.39 -56.51
C VAL A 158 22.63 -19.83 -56.59
N GLY A 159 23.27 -19.71 -55.44
CA GLY A 159 24.69 -19.40 -55.31
C GLY A 159 25.50 -20.68 -55.19
N PHE A 160 26.65 -20.70 -55.85
CA PHE A 160 27.55 -21.84 -55.87
C PHE A 160 28.90 -21.51 -55.21
N SER A 161 29.61 -22.57 -54.79
CA SER A 161 30.97 -22.50 -54.27
C SER A 161 32.00 -22.01 -55.28
N SER A 162 31.68 -22.06 -56.58
CA SER A 162 32.54 -21.60 -57.67
C SER A 162 32.69 -20.08 -57.73
N GLY A 163 31.68 -19.33 -57.31
CA GLY A 163 31.52 -18.02 -57.92
C GLY A 163 30.11 -17.63 -58.23
N TYR A 164 29.51 -18.54 -58.99
CA TYR A 164 28.43 -18.20 -59.86
C TYR A 164 27.14 -18.09 -59.06
N VAL A 165 26.37 -17.05 -59.38
CA VAL A 165 24.94 -17.02 -59.07
C VAL A 165 24.20 -17.40 -60.33
N ARG A 166 23.54 -18.56 -60.31
CA ARG A 166 22.61 -18.96 -61.37
C ARG A 166 21.21 -18.62 -60.92
N PHE A 167 20.57 -17.80 -61.72
CA PHE A 167 19.14 -17.72 -61.70
C PHE A 167 18.68 -18.87 -62.57
N TYR A 168 17.76 -19.64 -62.07
CA TYR A 168 16.86 -20.36 -62.95
C TYR A 168 15.77 -19.30 -63.16
N THR A 169 16.05 -18.19 -63.89
CA THR A 169 16.64 -18.07 -65.25
C THR A 169 17.66 -16.88 -65.53
N GLU A 170 19.00 -17.11 -65.47
CA GLU A 170 20.25 -16.36 -65.92
C GLU A 170 21.19 -15.52 -64.96
N LEU A 171 22.54 -15.54 -65.18
CA LEU A 171 23.74 -15.52 -64.26
C LEU A 171 24.54 -14.21 -63.89
N LEU A 172 25.27 -14.17 -62.74
CA LEU A 172 26.37 -13.19 -62.41
C LEU A 172 27.51 -13.70 -61.45
N ASN A 173 28.75 -13.19 -61.67
CA ASN A 173 30.00 -13.06 -60.85
C ASN A 173 30.83 -14.33 -60.46
N GLU A 174 32.12 -14.17 -60.08
CA GLU A 174 33.15 -15.25 -59.92
C GLU A 174 33.88 -15.35 -58.54
N ASP A 175 33.20 -15.26 -57.39
CA ASP A 175 33.76 -15.62 -56.04
C ASP A 175 32.78 -16.52 -55.22
N PRO A 176 33.17 -17.43 -54.29
CA PRO A 176 32.21 -18.30 -53.59
C PRO A 176 31.09 -17.51 -52.92
N VAL A 177 29.83 -17.83 -53.25
CA VAL A 177 28.66 -17.11 -52.71
C VAL A 177 28.42 -17.56 -51.28
N LEU A 178 28.57 -16.66 -50.31
CA LEU A 178 28.31 -16.96 -48.90
C LEU A 178 26.81 -16.87 -48.58
N ARG A 179 26.13 -15.85 -49.10
CA ARG A 179 24.72 -15.61 -48.81
C ARG A 179 23.97 -14.83 -49.89
N LEU A 180 22.73 -15.24 -50.15
CA LEU A 180 21.74 -14.49 -50.91
C LEU A 180 20.65 -13.94 -49.97
N LYS A 181 20.38 -12.62 -50.03
CA LYS A 181 19.22 -12.00 -49.37
C LYS A 181 18.53 -10.99 -50.28
N CYS A 182 17.21 -10.93 -50.18
CA CYS A 182 16.36 -10.05 -50.98
C CYS A 182 15.63 -9.05 -50.07
N ARG A 183 15.50 -7.80 -50.53
CA ARG A 183 14.65 -6.77 -49.96
C ARG A 183 13.60 -6.39 -51.01
N THR A 184 12.33 -6.43 -50.63
CA THR A 184 11.19 -6.09 -51.50
C THR A 184 10.45 -4.87 -50.98
N TYR A 185 9.57 -4.29 -51.79
CA TYR A 185 8.87 -3.06 -51.45
C TYR A 185 7.99 -3.21 -50.20
N GLU A 186 8.09 -2.26 -49.26
CA GLU A 186 7.19 -2.11 -48.12
C GLU A 186 6.62 -0.69 -48.08
N ILE A 187 5.32 -0.57 -47.80
CA ILE A 187 4.63 0.73 -47.73
C ILE A 187 5.19 1.54 -46.55
N PRO A 188 5.64 2.79 -46.77
CA PRO A 188 6.11 3.65 -45.69
C PRO A 188 5.05 3.84 -44.59
N ARG A 189 5.45 3.62 -43.33
CA ARG A 189 4.53 3.67 -42.17
C ARG A 189 4.17 5.09 -41.74
N HIS A 190 5.03 6.07 -42.00
CA HIS A 190 4.85 7.46 -41.59
C HIS A 190 5.14 8.42 -42.76
N PRO A 191 4.41 9.54 -42.87
CA PRO A 191 4.74 10.60 -43.82
C PRO A 191 6.18 11.09 -43.58
N GLY A 192 6.99 11.16 -44.64
CA GLY A 192 8.39 11.59 -44.56
C GLY A 192 9.43 10.47 -44.41
N VAL A 193 9.02 9.20 -44.30
CA VAL A 193 9.96 8.07 -44.39
C VAL A 193 10.35 7.86 -45.86
N THR A 194 11.65 7.76 -46.14
CA THR A 194 12.18 7.55 -47.49
C THR A 194 11.68 6.20 -48.04
N GLU A 195 11.15 6.24 -49.27
CA GLU A 195 10.70 5.05 -49.98
C GLU A 195 11.87 4.09 -50.20
N GLN A 196 11.65 2.81 -49.90
CA GLN A 196 12.67 1.78 -49.94
C GLN A 196 12.63 1.05 -51.28
N HIS A 197 13.73 1.09 -52.05
CA HIS A 197 13.83 0.34 -53.30
C HIS A 197 13.98 -1.16 -53.08
N GLU A 198 13.56 -1.97 -54.05
CA GLU A 198 13.82 -3.41 -54.02
C GLU A 198 15.30 -3.69 -54.34
N GLU A 199 15.91 -4.68 -53.71
CA GLU A 199 17.33 -4.99 -53.91
C GLU A 199 17.59 -6.49 -53.68
N LEU A 200 18.32 -7.12 -54.60
CA LEU A 200 18.96 -8.41 -54.36
C LEU A 200 20.41 -8.17 -53.95
N SER A 201 20.80 -8.76 -52.82
CA SER A 201 22.14 -8.61 -52.26
C SER A 201 22.84 -9.97 -52.17
N ILE A 202 24.08 -10.00 -52.64
CA ILE A 202 24.92 -11.20 -52.76
C ILE A 202 26.21 -10.95 -52.00
N LEU A 203 26.44 -11.73 -50.94
CA LEU A 203 27.63 -11.64 -50.11
C LEU A 203 28.70 -12.63 -50.58
N TYR A 204 29.90 -12.10 -50.78
CA TYR A 204 31.15 -12.82 -50.99
C TYR A 204 32.09 -12.55 -49.79
N PRO A 205 33.17 -13.34 -49.61
CA PRO A 205 34.04 -13.21 -48.43
C PRO A 205 34.58 -11.80 -48.15
N ALA A 206 34.87 -11.01 -49.18
CA ALA A 206 35.39 -9.65 -49.05
C ALA A 206 34.57 -8.61 -49.84
N ALA A 207 33.40 -8.98 -50.37
CA ALA A 207 32.62 -8.09 -51.22
C ALA A 207 31.11 -8.29 -51.07
N LEU A 208 30.36 -7.19 -51.21
CA LEU A 208 28.91 -7.20 -51.30
C LEU A 208 28.50 -6.71 -52.68
N VAL A 209 27.80 -7.55 -53.45
CA VAL A 209 27.21 -7.16 -54.72
C VAL A 209 25.73 -6.87 -54.52
N THR A 210 25.27 -5.70 -54.96
CA THR A 210 23.85 -5.33 -54.92
C THR A 210 23.30 -5.10 -56.32
N ILE A 211 22.09 -5.61 -56.56
CA ILE A 211 21.36 -5.53 -57.81
C ILE A 211 20.03 -4.85 -57.52
N ASP A 212 19.74 -3.78 -58.25
CA ASP A 212 18.47 -3.07 -58.17
C ASP A 212 17.30 -3.99 -58.56
N GLY A 213 16.29 -4.08 -57.70
CA GLY A 213 15.20 -5.05 -57.85
C GLY A 213 14.28 -4.75 -59.03
N PHE A 214 14.10 -3.48 -59.40
CA PHE A 214 13.33 -3.12 -60.60
C PHE A 214 14.04 -3.59 -61.87
N SER A 215 15.35 -3.32 -61.96
CA SER A 215 16.21 -3.76 -63.06
C SER A 215 16.28 -5.29 -63.15
N LEU A 216 16.37 -5.97 -62.00
CA LEU A 216 16.34 -7.43 -61.92
C LEU A 216 14.99 -7.99 -62.37
N PHE A 217 13.88 -7.45 -61.89
CA PHE A 217 12.52 -7.86 -62.29
C PHE A 217 12.31 -7.75 -63.80
N GLN A 218 12.72 -6.64 -64.41
CA GLN A 218 12.64 -6.45 -65.86
C GLN A 218 13.50 -7.46 -66.63
N SER A 219 14.73 -7.69 -66.16
CA SER A 219 15.67 -8.61 -66.78
C SER A 219 15.17 -10.06 -66.73
N LEU A 220 14.78 -10.54 -65.54
CA LEU A 220 14.24 -11.90 -65.36
C LEU A 220 12.99 -12.15 -66.21
N ARG A 221 12.12 -11.15 -66.35
CA ARG A 221 10.95 -11.25 -67.22
C ARG A 221 11.32 -11.29 -68.69
N ALA A 222 12.30 -10.48 -69.11
CA ALA A 222 12.82 -10.52 -70.47
C ALA A 222 13.42 -11.90 -70.79
N CYS A 223 14.26 -12.44 -69.89
CA CYS A 223 14.85 -13.78 -69.99
C CYS A 223 13.76 -14.86 -70.05
N ARG A 224 12.77 -14.86 -69.13
CA ARG A 224 11.64 -15.81 -69.17
C ARG A 224 10.88 -15.78 -70.50
N ASN A 225 10.62 -14.59 -71.03
CA ASN A 225 9.95 -14.42 -72.33
C ASN A 225 10.84 -14.85 -73.51
N GLN A 226 12.16 -14.75 -73.40
CA GLN A 226 13.10 -15.22 -74.40
C GLN A 226 13.25 -16.75 -74.35
N VAL A 227 13.38 -17.36 -73.16
CA VAL A 227 13.40 -18.82 -72.96
C VAL A 227 12.11 -19.45 -73.48
N ALA A 228 10.95 -18.87 -73.17
CA ALA A 228 9.67 -19.35 -73.71
C ALA A 228 9.61 -19.27 -75.25
N ARG A 229 10.19 -18.24 -75.87
CA ARG A 229 10.29 -18.09 -77.33
C ARG A 229 11.31 -19.04 -77.95
N ALA A 230 12.45 -19.25 -77.28
CA ALA A 230 13.53 -20.12 -77.74
C ALA A 230 13.11 -21.60 -77.67
N ALA A 231 12.44 -22.02 -76.59
CA ALA A 231 11.83 -23.34 -76.47
C ALA A 231 10.75 -23.59 -77.54
N ALA A 232 9.94 -22.58 -77.88
CA ALA A 232 8.96 -22.66 -78.97
C ALA A 232 9.60 -22.66 -80.37
N ALA A 233 10.80 -22.10 -80.52
CA ALA A 233 11.54 -21.99 -81.78
C ALA A 233 12.64 -23.05 -81.96
N GLY A 234 12.85 -23.95 -80.99
CA GLY A 234 13.88 -25.00 -81.04
C GLY A 234 15.32 -24.51 -80.93
N SER A 235 15.56 -23.32 -80.38
CA SER A 235 16.91 -22.77 -80.15
C SER A 235 17.31 -22.88 -78.68
N GLU A 236 18.56 -23.26 -78.40
CA GLU A 236 19.06 -23.46 -77.02
C GLU A 236 19.79 -22.25 -76.42
N VAL A 237 20.12 -21.22 -77.21
CA VAL A 237 20.93 -20.08 -76.74
C VAL A 237 20.08 -18.83 -76.54
N VAL A 238 19.97 -18.39 -75.30
CA VAL A 238 19.37 -17.11 -74.90
C VAL A 238 20.49 -16.20 -74.39
N HIS A 239 20.54 -14.95 -74.88
CA HIS A 239 21.49 -13.95 -74.40
C HIS A 239 20.80 -13.00 -73.41
N PRO A 240 21.19 -13.02 -72.12
CA PRO A 240 20.61 -12.12 -71.13
C PRO A 240 20.85 -10.65 -71.49
N PRO A 241 19.91 -9.75 -71.19
CA PRO A 241 20.21 -8.33 -71.14
C PRO A 241 21.28 -8.06 -70.07
N PRO A 242 22.19 -7.07 -70.28
CA PRO A 242 23.19 -6.73 -69.28
C PRO A 242 22.53 -6.23 -68.00
N LEU A 243 22.81 -6.90 -66.88
CA LEU A 243 22.26 -6.57 -65.57
C LEU A 243 23.17 -5.56 -64.85
N ALA A 244 22.63 -4.41 -64.48
CA ALA A 244 23.36 -3.40 -63.72
C ALA A 244 23.49 -3.84 -62.25
N TYR A 245 24.72 -3.86 -61.73
CA TYR A 245 25.02 -4.18 -60.34
C TYR A 245 26.07 -3.23 -59.76
N LYS A 246 26.13 -3.13 -58.43
CA LYS A 246 27.19 -2.43 -57.70
C LYS A 246 28.00 -3.44 -56.91
N LYS A 247 29.33 -3.38 -56.99
CA LYS A 247 30.24 -4.24 -56.20
C LYS A 247 30.96 -3.40 -55.15
N TRP A 248 30.70 -3.67 -53.87
CA TRP A 248 31.34 -3.03 -52.72
C TRP A 248 32.41 -3.94 -52.14
N GLY A 249 33.62 -3.44 -51.91
CA GLY A 249 34.69 -4.17 -51.22
C GLY A 249 34.63 -3.89 -49.73
N LEU A 250 34.25 -4.87 -48.93
CA LEU A 250 34.07 -4.72 -47.48
C LEU A 250 35.44 -4.70 -46.80
N GLN A 251 35.74 -3.64 -46.05
CA GLN A 251 37.01 -3.45 -45.35
C GLN A 251 36.81 -3.49 -43.82
N ASP A 252 37.90 -3.63 -43.07
CA ASP A 252 37.92 -3.51 -41.59
C ASP A 252 37.18 -4.61 -40.81
N MET A 253 36.77 -5.72 -41.46
CA MET A 253 36.33 -6.95 -40.79
C MET A 253 37.28 -8.12 -41.05
N ASP A 254 37.59 -8.89 -40.02
CA ASP A 254 38.45 -10.08 -40.14
C ASP A 254 37.74 -11.22 -40.87
N THR A 255 36.48 -11.50 -40.49
CA THR A 255 35.65 -12.53 -41.13
C THR A 255 34.20 -12.08 -41.20
N ILE A 256 33.53 -12.38 -42.31
CA ILE A 256 32.11 -12.06 -42.53
C ILE A 256 31.37 -13.35 -42.84
N VAL A 257 30.31 -13.62 -42.09
CA VAL A 257 29.50 -14.84 -42.20
C VAL A 257 28.16 -14.55 -42.86
N ASP A 258 27.51 -13.44 -42.47
CA ASP A 258 26.18 -13.08 -42.94
C ASP A 258 26.01 -11.56 -42.98
N HIS A 259 25.04 -11.08 -43.75
CA HIS A 259 24.75 -9.66 -43.93
C HIS A 259 23.25 -9.35 -43.89
N SER A 260 22.87 -8.09 -43.76
CA SER A 260 21.51 -7.61 -44.00
C SER A 260 21.56 -6.25 -44.69
N SER A 261 20.78 -6.11 -45.77
CA SER A 261 20.53 -4.82 -46.43
C SER A 261 19.33 -4.16 -45.76
N VAL A 262 19.58 -3.07 -45.03
CA VAL A 262 18.56 -2.34 -44.28
C VAL A 262 17.75 -1.43 -45.20
N GLY A 263 18.44 -0.85 -46.19
CA GLY A 263 17.89 0.09 -47.16
C GLY A 263 18.39 1.51 -46.95
N ILE A 264 17.67 2.47 -47.53
CA ILE A 264 18.03 3.87 -47.59
C ILE A 264 17.69 4.52 -46.25
N MET A 265 18.71 5.08 -45.62
CA MET A 265 18.56 5.94 -44.46
C MET A 265 18.94 7.37 -44.80
N THR A 266 18.26 8.31 -44.17
CA THR A 266 18.68 9.71 -44.07
C THR A 266 18.85 10.02 -42.60
N LEU A 267 19.98 10.62 -42.24
CA LEU A 267 20.18 11.10 -40.87
C LEU A 267 19.24 12.27 -40.63
N CYS A 268 18.64 12.37 -39.44
CA CYS A 268 17.98 13.61 -39.06
C CYS A 268 19.05 14.69 -38.78
N VAL A 269 18.66 15.96 -38.87
CA VAL A 269 19.58 17.09 -38.64
C VAL A 269 20.25 16.99 -37.27
N PHE A 270 19.53 16.52 -36.25
CA PHE A 270 20.07 16.31 -34.91
C PHE A 270 21.18 15.24 -34.89
N ASP A 271 20.95 14.07 -35.46
CA ASP A 271 21.95 12.99 -35.50
C ASP A 271 23.16 13.39 -36.34
N GLN A 272 22.94 14.15 -37.42
CA GLN A 272 24.01 14.70 -38.24
C GLN A 272 24.88 15.69 -37.43
N MET A 273 24.26 16.62 -36.70
CA MET A 273 24.97 17.55 -35.82
C MET A 273 25.70 16.82 -34.69
N LYS A 274 25.05 15.84 -34.05
CA LYS A 274 25.65 15.00 -33.01
C LYS A 274 26.89 14.28 -33.52
N ASN A 275 26.80 13.60 -34.67
CA ASN A 275 27.92 12.87 -35.24
C ASN A 275 29.06 13.81 -35.66
N ALA A 276 28.73 14.97 -36.24
CA ALA A 276 29.72 15.99 -36.59
C ALA A 276 30.44 16.51 -35.34
N SER A 277 29.71 16.80 -34.26
CA SER A 277 30.28 17.23 -32.98
C SER A 277 31.17 16.17 -32.33
N ILE A 278 30.76 14.89 -32.37
CA ILE A 278 31.52 13.78 -31.79
C ILE A 278 32.81 13.50 -32.58
N LEU A 279 32.74 13.49 -33.91
CA LEU A 279 33.87 13.11 -34.76
C LEU A 279 34.81 14.28 -35.10
N GLY A 280 34.26 15.48 -35.30
CA GLY A 280 35.01 16.67 -35.75
C GLY A 280 35.15 17.77 -34.69
N GLY A 281 34.60 17.57 -33.48
CA GLY A 281 34.67 18.54 -32.39
C GLY A 281 33.89 19.83 -32.64
N PHE A 282 34.19 20.88 -31.85
CA PHE A 282 33.48 22.16 -31.87
C PHE A 282 33.45 22.87 -33.24
N HIS A 283 34.43 22.60 -34.11
CA HIS A 283 34.57 23.26 -35.42
C HIS A 283 34.00 22.45 -36.59
N ALA A 284 33.28 21.35 -36.34
CA ALA A 284 32.75 20.50 -37.39
C ALA A 284 31.65 21.20 -38.21
N SER A 285 31.80 21.28 -39.53
CA SER A 285 30.79 21.85 -40.43
C SER A 285 29.69 20.84 -40.76
N VAL A 286 28.43 21.23 -40.60
CA VAL A 286 27.25 20.39 -40.92
C VAL A 286 26.62 20.88 -42.22
N LYS A 287 26.37 19.98 -43.18
CA LYS A 287 25.68 20.31 -44.44
C LYS A 287 24.18 20.48 -44.20
N GLY A 288 23.56 21.46 -44.87
CA GLY A 288 22.13 21.78 -44.72
C GLY A 288 21.16 20.67 -45.17
N SER A 289 21.62 19.72 -45.99
CA SER A 289 20.89 18.49 -46.30
C SER A 289 21.79 17.26 -46.03
N PRO A 290 21.39 16.36 -45.11
CA PRO A 290 22.11 15.11 -44.89
C PRO A 290 22.02 14.23 -46.14
N PRO A 291 23.12 13.59 -46.57
CA PRO A 291 23.08 12.67 -47.70
C PRO A 291 22.25 11.42 -47.36
N ALA A 292 21.49 10.92 -48.33
CA ALA A 292 20.91 9.59 -48.25
C ALA A 292 22.01 8.53 -48.36
N MET A 293 21.91 7.47 -47.58
CA MET A 293 22.90 6.40 -47.54
C MET A 293 22.20 5.05 -47.49
N SER A 294 22.67 4.09 -48.28
CA SER A 294 22.26 2.69 -48.14
C SER A 294 23.04 2.07 -46.97
N GLN A 295 22.33 1.55 -45.97
CA GLN A 295 22.92 0.89 -44.81
C GLN A 295 23.00 -0.63 -45.01
N TYR A 296 24.18 -1.18 -44.75
CA TYR A 296 24.42 -2.61 -44.70
C TYR A 296 24.98 -3.00 -43.32
N ILE A 297 24.51 -4.12 -42.78
CA ILE A 297 25.04 -4.69 -41.54
C ILE A 297 25.65 -6.04 -41.86
N THR A 298 26.83 -6.34 -41.34
CA THR A 298 27.44 -7.67 -41.40
C THR A 298 27.69 -8.22 -40.01
N VAL A 299 27.77 -9.54 -39.91
CA VAL A 299 28.13 -10.26 -38.68
C VAL A 299 29.26 -11.24 -38.96
N GLY A 300 30.11 -11.46 -37.96
CA GLY A 300 31.27 -12.32 -38.06
C GLY A 300 32.28 -11.99 -36.96
N GLY A 301 33.56 -11.96 -37.30
CA GLY A 301 34.66 -11.68 -36.38
C GLY A 301 35.34 -10.34 -36.67
N GLY A 302 35.63 -9.61 -35.60
CA GLY A 302 36.46 -8.40 -35.59
C GLY A 302 36.00 -7.28 -36.52
N PRO A 303 34.94 -6.48 -36.19
CA PRO A 303 34.04 -6.55 -35.02
C PRO A 303 32.90 -7.59 -35.12
N TYR A 304 32.26 -7.91 -33.99
CA TYR A 304 31.14 -8.86 -33.87
C TYR A 304 29.93 -8.50 -34.78
N THR A 305 29.65 -7.21 -34.93
CA THR A 305 28.69 -6.68 -35.90
C THR A 305 29.26 -5.41 -36.50
N GLY A 306 29.32 -5.30 -37.82
CA GLY A 306 29.84 -4.15 -38.56
C GLY A 306 28.72 -3.40 -39.30
N PHE A 307 28.71 -2.07 -39.22
CA PHE A 307 27.77 -1.19 -39.91
C PHE A 307 28.47 -0.42 -41.03
N TYR A 308 27.94 -0.50 -42.25
CA TYR A 308 28.48 0.13 -43.45
C TYR A 308 27.45 1.10 -44.04
N TYR A 309 27.94 2.24 -44.55
CA TYR A 309 27.12 3.26 -45.20
C TYR A 309 27.66 3.59 -46.59
N ALA A 310 26.88 3.25 -47.62
CA ALA A 310 27.14 3.62 -49.00
C ALA A 310 26.35 4.90 -49.34
N ILE A 311 27.04 6.01 -49.61
CA ILE A 311 26.39 7.30 -49.89
C ILE A 311 25.68 7.22 -51.26
N GLU A 312 24.39 7.54 -51.29
CA GLU A 312 23.62 7.59 -52.53
C GLU A 312 23.91 8.89 -53.28
N GLY A 313 24.05 8.80 -54.62
CA GLY A 313 24.38 9.94 -55.48
C GLY A 313 25.87 10.31 -55.55
N SER A 314 26.75 9.69 -54.74
CA SER A 314 28.20 9.91 -54.81
C SER A 314 28.92 9.03 -55.84
N SER A 315 28.31 8.77 -57.00
CA SER A 315 29.07 8.34 -58.17
C SER A 315 29.77 9.54 -58.80
N GLN A 316 30.69 10.15 -58.04
CA GLN A 316 31.83 10.85 -58.59
C GLN A 316 33.06 10.37 -57.81
N PRO A 317 33.95 9.59 -58.43
CA PRO A 317 35.32 9.57 -57.97
C PRO A 317 35.84 11.00 -58.09
N LEU A 318 36.65 11.44 -57.12
CA LEU A 318 37.39 12.70 -57.18
C LEU A 318 37.94 12.92 -58.59
N LEU A 319 37.73 14.13 -59.13
CA LEU A 319 38.06 14.55 -60.50
C LEU A 319 39.51 14.23 -60.95
N SER A 320 40.41 13.87 -60.03
CA SER A 320 41.78 13.45 -60.35
C SER A 320 41.91 12.01 -60.88
N HIS A 321 41.09 11.06 -60.44
CA HIS A 321 41.20 9.66 -60.89
C HIS A 321 40.30 9.34 -62.10
N VAL A 322 39.25 10.13 -62.30
CA VAL A 322 38.38 10.04 -63.49
C VAL A 322 39.08 10.58 -64.74
N ALA A 323 39.97 11.58 -64.61
CA ALA A 323 40.75 12.08 -65.74
C ALA A 323 41.70 11.02 -66.33
N LEU A 324 42.17 10.05 -65.52
CA LEU A 324 43.06 8.98 -65.99
C LEU A 324 42.30 7.75 -66.53
N ALA A 325 41.13 7.42 -65.95
CA ALA A 325 40.35 6.24 -66.33
C ALA A 325 39.29 6.52 -67.42
N VAL A 326 38.85 7.77 -67.58
CA VAL A 326 37.97 8.19 -68.70
C VAL A 326 38.77 8.42 -69.97
N ALA A 327 40.09 8.63 -69.86
CA ALA A 327 41.00 8.64 -71.01
C ALA A 327 41.08 7.28 -71.75
N SER A 328 40.79 6.15 -71.08
CA SER A 328 40.84 4.82 -71.72
C SER A 328 39.47 4.23 -72.11
N LYS A 329 38.35 4.81 -71.66
CA LYS A 329 36.99 4.35 -72.02
C LYS A 329 36.31 5.19 -73.11
N LEU A 330 36.88 6.33 -73.52
CA LEU A 330 36.33 7.18 -74.59
C LEU A 330 36.75 6.80 -76.02
N THR A 331 37.50 5.71 -76.23
CA THR A 331 37.91 5.28 -77.58
C THR A 331 37.18 4.05 -78.13
N SER A 332 36.39 3.30 -77.34
CA SER A 332 35.80 2.04 -77.82
C SER A 332 34.26 1.97 -77.85
N ALA A 333 33.54 2.92 -77.26
CA ALA A 333 32.07 2.89 -77.21
C ALA A 333 31.37 3.89 -78.15
N LEU A 334 32.12 4.65 -78.96
CA LEU A 334 31.58 5.58 -79.97
C LEU A 334 31.48 4.99 -81.39
N PHE A 335 31.68 3.68 -81.58
CA PHE A 335 31.64 3.06 -82.91
C PHE A 335 30.58 1.95 -83.15
N SER A 336 29.62 1.70 -82.25
CA SER A 336 28.65 0.61 -82.51
C SER A 336 27.18 0.86 -82.17
N ALA A 337 26.76 2.09 -81.84
CA ALA A 337 25.36 2.36 -81.48
C ALA A 337 24.72 3.51 -82.27
N ALA A 338 25.09 3.66 -83.55
CA ALA A 338 24.36 4.50 -84.50
C ALA A 338 24.56 4.03 -85.96
N SER A 339 24.01 2.86 -86.30
CA SER A 339 23.54 2.53 -87.66
C SER A 339 22.59 1.36 -87.50
N GLY A 340 21.28 1.51 -87.65
CA GLY A 340 20.71 1.97 -88.91
C GLY A 340 20.05 0.76 -89.56
N TRP A 341 18.73 0.75 -89.49
CA TRP A 341 17.80 0.17 -90.46
C TRP A 341 18.35 0.21 -91.90
N LEU A 342 19.07 -0.81 -92.36
CA LEU A 342 19.30 -1.17 -93.76
C LEU A 342 20.02 -2.52 -93.83
N GLY A 343 19.49 -3.41 -94.68
CA GLY A 343 19.85 -4.83 -94.71
C GLY A 343 21.28 -5.13 -95.16
N TRP A 344 21.81 -6.25 -94.66
CA TRP A 344 22.15 -7.41 -95.50
C TRP A 344 22.53 -8.61 -94.62
N LYS A 345 21.96 -9.77 -94.98
CA LYS A 345 22.48 -11.08 -94.58
C LYS A 345 23.94 -11.18 -95.03
N LYS A 346 24.83 -11.62 -94.15
CA LYS A 346 25.96 -12.45 -94.56
C LYS A 346 26.19 -13.57 -93.56
N GLN A 347 25.96 -14.78 -94.05
CA GLN A 347 26.41 -16.03 -93.45
C GLN A 347 27.94 -16.08 -93.50
N SER A 348 28.56 -16.52 -92.41
CA SER A 348 29.85 -17.22 -92.44
C SER A 348 29.97 -18.10 -91.20
N GLU A 349 30.44 -19.32 -91.43
CA GLU A 349 30.47 -20.51 -90.58
C GLU A 349 31.23 -20.38 -89.26
N GLU A 350 30.81 -21.21 -88.31
CA GLU A 350 31.24 -21.32 -86.91
C GLU A 350 32.55 -22.13 -86.74
N GLU A 351 33.57 -21.50 -86.16
CA GLU A 351 34.57 -22.18 -85.31
C GLU A 351 34.10 -22.10 -83.84
N PRO A 352 34.41 -23.09 -82.97
CA PRO A 352 33.94 -23.09 -81.60
C PRO A 352 34.62 -21.97 -80.79
N PRO A 353 33.88 -21.03 -80.18
CA PRO A 353 34.51 -19.97 -79.40
C PRO A 353 35.00 -20.53 -78.07
N GLN A 354 36.30 -20.38 -77.80
CA GLN A 354 36.86 -20.50 -76.45
C GLN A 354 36.03 -19.62 -75.50
N LYS A 355 35.48 -20.21 -74.43
CA LYS A 355 34.74 -19.51 -73.37
C LYS A 355 35.67 -18.47 -72.71
N GLN A 356 35.66 -17.25 -73.22
CA GLN A 356 36.34 -16.13 -72.59
C GLN A 356 35.51 -15.67 -71.38
N LYS A 357 36.11 -15.71 -70.19
CA LYS A 357 35.49 -15.26 -68.94
C LYS A 357 35.06 -13.79 -69.05
N PRO A 358 33.85 -13.42 -68.58
CA PRO A 358 33.39 -12.03 -68.62
C PRO A 358 34.25 -11.12 -67.72
N LYS A 359 34.59 -9.92 -68.21
CA LYS A 359 35.36 -8.93 -67.43
C LYS A 359 34.50 -8.35 -66.30
N VAL A 360 34.84 -8.65 -65.05
CA VAL A 360 34.19 -8.12 -63.84
C VAL A 360 34.79 -6.77 -63.44
N GLU A 361 33.94 -5.81 -63.03
CA GLU A 361 34.41 -4.48 -62.57
C GLU A 361 35.07 -4.55 -61.17
N PRO A 362 36.10 -3.73 -60.88
CA PRO A 362 36.75 -3.71 -59.56
C PRO A 362 35.79 -3.19 -58.47
N ALA A 363 35.91 -3.75 -57.26
CA ALA A 363 35.03 -3.40 -56.14
C ALA A 363 35.31 -1.98 -55.61
N THR A 364 34.26 -1.22 -55.33
CA THR A 364 34.36 0.10 -54.67
C THR A 364 34.58 -0.11 -53.17
N PRO A 365 35.66 0.39 -52.56
CA PRO A 365 35.94 0.15 -51.15
C PRO A 365 34.85 0.73 -50.23
N LEU A 366 34.42 -0.06 -49.25
CA LEU A 366 33.39 0.27 -48.29
C LEU A 366 33.87 -0.13 -46.89
N ALA A 367 34.35 0.86 -46.14
CA ALA A 367 34.88 0.72 -44.79
C ALA A 367 33.78 0.61 -43.73
N VAL A 368 34.07 -0.08 -42.63
CA VAL A 368 33.19 -0.13 -41.45
C VAL A 368 33.09 1.28 -40.87
N ARG A 369 31.86 1.76 -40.67
CA ARG A 369 31.62 3.07 -40.06
C ARG A 369 31.68 3.02 -38.55
N PHE A 370 31.07 1.99 -37.99
CA PHE A 370 31.23 1.59 -36.60
C PHE A 370 30.77 0.13 -36.47
N GLY A 371 31.09 -0.49 -35.34
CA GLY A 371 30.64 -1.83 -35.04
C GLY A 371 30.41 -2.02 -33.55
N LEU A 372 29.93 -3.20 -33.18
CA LEU A 372 29.91 -3.64 -31.79
C LEU A 372 31.22 -4.41 -31.54
N PRO A 373 32.22 -3.82 -30.85
CA PRO A 373 33.50 -4.48 -30.63
C PRO A 373 33.37 -5.52 -29.53
N ASP A 374 33.37 -6.80 -29.90
CA ASP A 374 33.57 -7.93 -28.99
C ASP A 374 34.53 -8.91 -29.66
N SER A 375 35.83 -8.79 -29.36
CA SER A 375 36.90 -9.54 -30.04
C SER A 375 36.86 -11.03 -29.79
N ARG A 376 36.16 -11.47 -28.74
CA ARG A 376 36.03 -12.89 -28.38
C ARG A 376 34.80 -13.55 -28.98
N ARG A 377 33.89 -12.77 -29.58
CA ARG A 377 32.59 -13.24 -30.02
C ARG A 377 32.53 -13.26 -31.53
N HIS A 378 32.03 -14.35 -32.07
CA HIS A 378 31.79 -14.51 -33.48
C HIS A 378 30.29 -14.50 -33.76
N GLY A 379 29.84 -13.58 -34.62
CA GLY A 379 28.44 -13.52 -35.05
C GLY A 379 28.15 -14.55 -36.14
N GLU A 380 27.11 -15.37 -35.94
CA GLU A 380 26.81 -16.50 -36.83
C GLU A 380 25.69 -16.17 -37.84
N PHE A 381 24.67 -15.41 -37.43
CA PHE A 381 23.51 -15.11 -38.28
C PHE A 381 22.82 -13.81 -37.86
N ILE A 382 22.34 -13.04 -38.84
CA ILE A 382 21.56 -11.81 -38.64
C ILE A 382 20.19 -11.88 -39.32
N CYS A 383 19.14 -11.53 -38.57
CA CYS A 383 17.75 -11.57 -39.00
C CYS A 383 17.08 -10.20 -38.81
N LEU A 384 16.90 -9.47 -39.92
CA LEU A 384 16.27 -8.16 -39.94
C LEU A 384 14.75 -8.27 -39.73
N SER A 385 14.16 -7.34 -38.98
CA SER A 385 12.71 -7.28 -38.76
C SER A 385 11.99 -6.81 -40.04
N PRO A 386 10.70 -7.15 -40.21
CA PRO A 386 9.95 -6.80 -41.42
C PRO A 386 9.90 -5.31 -41.78
N CYS A 387 10.22 -4.41 -40.84
CA CYS A 387 10.26 -2.97 -41.10
C CYS A 387 11.65 -2.34 -40.98
N ASN A 388 12.69 -3.17 -41.00
CA ASN A 388 14.08 -2.73 -41.08
C ASN A 388 14.56 -1.83 -39.92
N THR A 389 13.86 -1.83 -38.78
CA THR A 389 14.25 -1.02 -37.60
C THR A 389 15.00 -1.83 -36.55
N LEU A 390 14.77 -3.15 -36.50
CA LEU A 390 15.35 -4.04 -35.51
C LEU A 390 16.01 -5.23 -36.22
N ALA A 391 17.03 -5.82 -35.61
CA ALA A 391 17.63 -7.07 -36.08
C ALA A 391 17.96 -8.00 -34.91
N GLY A 392 17.78 -9.30 -35.08
CA GLY A 392 18.30 -10.30 -34.14
C GLY A 392 19.61 -10.87 -34.66
N VAL A 393 20.63 -10.97 -33.80
CA VAL A 393 21.94 -11.56 -34.11
C VAL A 393 22.20 -12.74 -33.18
N THR A 394 22.67 -13.86 -33.73
CA THR A 394 23.13 -15.04 -32.96
C THR A 394 24.65 -15.10 -32.92
N ASP A 395 25.19 -15.68 -31.85
CA ASP A 395 26.63 -15.82 -31.64
C ASP A 395 27.05 -17.23 -31.23
N ASP A 396 28.35 -17.49 -31.39
CA ASP A 396 29.06 -18.72 -31.01
C ASP A 396 29.03 -19.03 -29.50
N PHE A 397 28.67 -18.06 -28.65
CA PHE A 397 28.41 -18.27 -27.22
C PHE A 397 26.97 -18.68 -26.90
N GLY A 398 26.14 -18.89 -27.91
CA GLY A 398 24.75 -19.31 -27.76
C GLY A 398 23.87 -18.23 -27.15
N ARG A 399 23.97 -17.01 -27.68
CA ARG A 399 23.14 -15.88 -27.28
C ARG A 399 22.42 -15.32 -28.49
N VAL A 400 21.28 -14.68 -28.24
CA VAL A 400 20.54 -13.88 -29.22
C VAL A 400 20.59 -12.44 -28.78
N THR A 401 21.06 -11.53 -29.62
CA THR A 401 21.13 -10.09 -29.36
C THR A 401 20.15 -9.34 -30.26
N LEU A 402 19.23 -8.58 -29.67
CA LEU A 402 18.36 -7.65 -30.38
C LEU A 402 19.08 -6.32 -30.58
N LEU A 403 19.20 -5.89 -31.84
CA LEU A 403 19.82 -4.64 -32.25
C LEU A 403 18.76 -3.62 -32.69
N ASP A 404 18.95 -2.37 -32.31
CA ASP A 404 18.37 -1.20 -32.99
C ASP A 404 19.26 -0.87 -34.17
N VAL A 405 18.74 -1.05 -35.39
CA VAL A 405 19.52 -0.93 -36.61
C VAL A 405 19.79 0.52 -36.98
N GLY A 406 18.84 1.42 -36.68
CA GLY A 406 18.98 2.85 -36.94
C GLY A 406 19.98 3.50 -35.97
N ARG A 407 19.95 3.11 -34.70
CA ARG A 407 20.83 3.65 -33.65
C ARG A 407 22.16 2.91 -33.53
N GLY A 408 22.26 1.69 -34.06
CA GLY A 408 23.48 0.89 -34.00
C GLY A 408 23.80 0.33 -32.61
N ILE A 409 22.78 0.07 -31.77
CA ILE A 409 22.96 -0.36 -30.37
C ILE A 409 22.30 -1.71 -30.10
N ALA A 410 22.84 -2.47 -29.15
CA ALA A 410 22.17 -3.64 -28.60
C ALA A 410 21.11 -3.23 -27.57
N ILE A 411 19.86 -3.66 -27.77
CA ILE A 411 18.72 -3.35 -26.91
C ILE A 411 18.54 -4.43 -25.84
N ARG A 412 18.64 -5.70 -26.23
CA ARG A 412 18.30 -6.86 -25.39
C ARG A 412 19.14 -8.08 -25.76
N MET A 413 19.44 -8.95 -24.80
CA MET A 413 20.18 -10.19 -25.04
C MET A 413 19.52 -11.37 -24.31
N TRP A 414 19.32 -12.48 -25.02
CA TRP A 414 18.88 -13.76 -24.47
C TRP A 414 20.06 -14.73 -24.41
N LYS A 415 20.27 -15.37 -23.26
CA LYS A 415 21.39 -16.30 -23.02
C LYS A 415 20.91 -17.76 -23.01
N GLY A 416 21.76 -18.70 -23.40
CA GLY A 416 21.44 -20.13 -23.39
C GLY A 416 20.70 -20.63 -24.64
N TYR A 417 20.79 -19.88 -25.73
CA TYR A 417 20.17 -20.14 -27.03
C TYR A 417 21.24 -20.56 -28.05
N ARG A 418 21.97 -21.65 -27.76
CA ARG A 418 22.93 -22.24 -28.70
C ARG A 418 22.22 -22.74 -29.95
N ASP A 419 22.82 -22.48 -31.11
CA ASP A 419 22.32 -22.89 -32.43
C ASP A 419 20.91 -22.33 -32.74
N ALA A 420 20.54 -21.20 -32.12
CA ALA A 420 19.19 -20.67 -32.24
C ALA A 420 18.89 -20.12 -33.63
N GLN A 421 17.68 -20.36 -34.10
CA GLN A 421 17.20 -19.84 -35.38
C GLN A 421 16.18 -18.74 -35.13
N LEU A 422 16.27 -17.66 -35.91
CA LEU A 422 15.50 -16.44 -35.69
C LEU A 422 14.53 -16.16 -36.84
N GLY A 423 13.34 -15.66 -36.50
CA GLY A 423 12.36 -15.16 -37.44
C GLY A 423 11.48 -14.08 -36.82
N TRP A 424 10.60 -13.48 -37.63
CA TRP A 424 9.76 -12.38 -37.18
C TRP A 424 8.30 -12.58 -37.56
N VAL A 425 7.39 -12.12 -36.69
CA VAL A 425 5.95 -12.03 -36.96
C VAL A 425 5.49 -10.59 -36.76
N GLN A 426 4.91 -9.99 -37.79
CA GLN A 426 4.24 -8.70 -37.77
C GLN A 426 2.73 -8.89 -37.76
N VAL A 427 2.06 -8.23 -36.82
CA VAL A 427 0.61 -8.30 -36.61
C VAL A 427 0.03 -6.89 -36.75
N SER A 428 -1.07 -6.74 -37.49
CA SER A 428 -1.82 -5.48 -37.60
C SER A 428 -3.02 -5.43 -36.66
N GLU A 429 -3.36 -4.24 -36.15
CA GLU A 429 -4.61 -4.00 -35.41
C GLU A 429 -5.83 -4.33 -36.28
N GLY A 430 -6.79 -5.10 -35.73
CA GLY A 430 -8.01 -5.50 -36.45
C GLY A 430 -8.97 -4.33 -36.69
N ARG A 431 -9.81 -4.43 -37.73
CA ARG A 431 -10.88 -3.45 -37.99
C ARG A 431 -11.97 -3.59 -36.92
N GLY A 432 -12.08 -2.62 -36.02
CA GLY A 432 -13.22 -2.44 -35.12
C GLY A 432 -13.63 -0.97 -35.10
N GLU A 433 -14.93 -0.70 -35.30
CA GLU A 433 -15.75 0.50 -35.06
C GLU A 433 -15.22 1.93 -35.32
N ARG A 434 -13.96 2.11 -35.75
CA ARG A 434 -13.37 3.43 -36.06
C ARG A 434 -13.75 3.99 -37.43
N GLU A 435 -14.64 3.34 -38.16
CA GLU A 435 -15.13 3.83 -39.46
C GLU A 435 -16.36 4.76 -39.35
N SER A 436 -16.84 5.07 -38.13
CA SER A 436 -17.96 6.02 -37.93
C SER A 436 -17.53 7.48 -37.71
N SER A 437 -16.23 7.78 -37.65
CA SER A 437 -15.73 9.16 -37.52
C SER A 437 -15.39 9.77 -38.90
N PRO A 438 -15.83 10.99 -39.24
CA PRO A 438 -15.61 11.60 -40.56
C PRO A 438 -14.17 12.10 -40.82
N SER A 439 -13.24 11.91 -39.88
CA SER A 439 -11.85 12.35 -39.99
C SER A 439 -10.99 11.34 -40.77
N ALA A 440 -10.09 11.86 -41.62
CA ALA A 440 -9.23 11.10 -42.53
C ALA A 440 -8.64 9.80 -41.92
N PRO A 441 -8.56 8.70 -42.70
CA PRO A 441 -8.16 7.39 -42.18
C PRO A 441 -6.71 7.43 -41.68
N LEU A 442 -6.54 7.34 -40.36
CA LEU A 442 -5.23 7.16 -39.72
C LEU A 442 -4.61 5.80 -40.12
N PRO A 443 -3.28 5.70 -40.29
CA PRO A 443 -2.61 4.43 -40.64
C PRO A 443 -2.83 3.34 -39.58
N ARG A 444 -2.98 2.07 -40.02
CA ARG A 444 -3.12 0.92 -39.11
C ARG A 444 -1.89 0.76 -38.22
N ARG A 445 -2.09 0.45 -36.94
CA ARG A 445 -0.99 0.13 -36.03
C ARG A 445 -0.48 -1.29 -36.30
N HIS A 446 0.84 -1.45 -36.34
CA HIS A 446 1.50 -2.74 -36.50
C HIS A 446 2.38 -3.02 -35.27
N ALA A 447 2.42 -4.29 -34.87
CA ALA A 447 3.28 -4.81 -33.83
C ALA A 447 4.21 -5.88 -34.40
N GLN A 448 5.40 -6.03 -33.80
CA GLN A 448 6.39 -7.03 -34.23
C GLN A 448 6.84 -7.87 -33.04
N PHE A 449 6.96 -9.18 -33.28
CA PHE A 449 7.44 -10.17 -32.32
C PHE A 449 8.62 -10.92 -32.90
N LEU A 450 9.62 -11.17 -32.06
CA LEU A 450 10.77 -12.00 -32.38
C LEU A 450 10.42 -13.46 -32.08
N VAL A 451 10.62 -14.34 -33.05
CA VAL A 451 10.45 -15.79 -32.92
C VAL A 451 11.84 -16.42 -32.80
N ILE A 452 12.07 -17.14 -31.72
CA ILE A 452 13.35 -17.82 -31.42
C ILE A 452 13.09 -19.31 -31.32
N TYR A 453 13.62 -20.09 -32.27
CA TYR A 453 13.67 -21.54 -32.16
C TYR A 453 14.98 -21.95 -31.50
N ALA A 454 14.91 -22.71 -30.40
CA ALA A 454 16.06 -23.24 -29.68
C ALA A 454 16.14 -24.76 -29.90
N PRO A 455 16.91 -25.25 -30.91
CA PRO A 455 16.88 -26.65 -31.32
C PRO A 455 17.28 -27.62 -30.21
N ARG A 456 18.32 -27.28 -29.42
CA ARG A 456 18.78 -28.14 -28.30
C ARG A 456 17.71 -28.39 -27.25
N ARG A 457 16.83 -27.40 -27.04
CA ARG A 457 15.72 -27.47 -26.07
C ARG A 457 14.43 -28.02 -26.70
N GLY A 458 14.29 -27.98 -28.03
CA GLY A 458 13.04 -28.33 -28.71
C GLY A 458 11.91 -27.36 -28.39
N ILE A 459 12.21 -26.06 -28.30
CA ILE A 459 11.23 -25.03 -27.94
C ILE A 459 11.25 -23.90 -28.97
N LEU A 460 10.07 -23.48 -29.43
CA LEU A 460 9.84 -22.30 -30.24
C LEU A 460 9.20 -21.21 -29.36
N GLU A 461 9.90 -20.10 -29.14
CA GLU A 461 9.43 -19.01 -28.29
C GLU A 461 9.10 -17.76 -29.10
N VAL A 462 8.09 -17.01 -28.65
CA VAL A 462 7.64 -15.75 -29.23
C VAL A 462 7.81 -14.65 -28.19
N TRP A 463 8.59 -13.63 -28.52
CA TRP A 463 8.99 -12.56 -27.61
C TRP A 463 8.52 -11.19 -28.08
N GLY A 464 8.02 -10.39 -27.14
CA GLY A 464 7.99 -8.95 -27.30
C GLY A 464 9.42 -8.39 -27.35
N THR A 465 9.67 -7.40 -28.20
CA THR A 465 11.02 -7.01 -28.60
C THR A 465 11.77 -6.22 -27.54
N GLN A 466 11.46 -4.93 -27.37
CA GLN A 466 12.25 -3.99 -26.56
C GLN A 466 12.01 -4.18 -25.06
N GLN A 467 10.76 -4.07 -24.59
CA GLN A 467 10.39 -4.15 -23.17
C GLN A 467 9.30 -5.20 -22.87
N GLY A 468 8.99 -6.07 -23.84
CA GLY A 468 7.88 -7.03 -23.74
C GLY A 468 8.27 -8.40 -23.18
N PRO A 469 7.33 -9.10 -22.51
CA PRO A 469 7.55 -10.47 -22.03
C PRO A 469 7.57 -11.50 -23.16
N ARG A 470 7.86 -12.76 -22.82
CA ARG A 470 7.57 -13.91 -23.71
C ARG A 470 6.06 -14.06 -23.82
N VAL A 471 5.51 -13.98 -25.03
CA VAL A 471 4.06 -14.00 -25.28
C VAL A 471 3.55 -15.37 -25.78
N GLY A 472 4.46 -16.27 -26.13
CA GLY A 472 4.15 -17.65 -26.49
C GLY A 472 5.39 -18.55 -26.41
N ALA A 473 5.17 -19.83 -26.14
CA ALA A 473 6.19 -20.87 -26.19
C ALA A 473 5.53 -22.18 -26.62
N PHE A 474 6.17 -22.92 -27.53
CA PHE A 474 5.66 -24.17 -28.08
C PHE A 474 6.76 -25.24 -28.00
N THR A 475 6.43 -26.38 -27.41
CA THR A 475 7.29 -27.58 -27.47
C THR A 475 7.21 -28.15 -28.88
N VAL A 476 8.36 -28.33 -29.52
CA VAL A 476 8.50 -28.76 -30.92
C VAL A 476 9.66 -29.75 -31.04
N GLY A 477 9.79 -30.42 -32.19
CA GLY A 477 10.90 -31.33 -32.43
C GLY A 477 12.27 -30.65 -32.31
N LYS A 478 13.29 -31.38 -31.83
CA LYS A 478 14.69 -30.89 -31.71
C LYS A 478 15.41 -30.75 -33.05
N HIS A 479 14.83 -31.29 -34.13
CA HIS A 479 15.42 -31.31 -35.47
C HIS A 479 14.60 -30.52 -36.50
N CYS A 480 13.67 -29.67 -36.04
CA CYS A 480 12.92 -28.79 -36.94
C CYS A 480 13.84 -27.72 -37.57
N ARG A 481 13.32 -27.03 -38.59
CA ARG A 481 13.99 -25.87 -39.20
C ARG A 481 13.04 -24.68 -39.26
N LEU A 482 13.44 -23.55 -38.69
CA LEU A 482 12.71 -22.30 -38.78
C LEU A 482 13.04 -21.64 -40.12
N LEU A 483 12.03 -21.46 -40.96
CA LEU A 483 12.13 -20.80 -42.26
C LEU A 483 11.47 -19.43 -42.14
N TYR A 484 12.29 -18.38 -42.26
CA TYR A 484 11.85 -16.99 -42.25
C TYR A 484 12.14 -16.36 -43.61
N ALA A 485 11.11 -15.83 -44.26
CA ALA A 485 11.24 -15.09 -45.51
C ALA A 485 11.06 -13.59 -45.21
N GLY A 486 12.18 -12.88 -45.01
CA GLY A 486 12.19 -11.44 -44.74
C GLY A 486 11.82 -10.54 -45.92
N TYR A 487 11.16 -11.08 -46.94
CA TYR A 487 10.78 -10.42 -48.18
C TYR A 487 9.40 -10.91 -48.65
N ARG A 488 8.79 -10.19 -49.60
CA ARG A 488 7.47 -10.47 -50.19
C ARG A 488 7.61 -10.68 -51.70
N LEU A 489 6.67 -10.16 -52.49
CA LEU A 489 6.74 -10.17 -53.95
C LEU A 489 7.67 -9.07 -54.44
N MET A 490 8.52 -9.39 -55.40
CA MET A 490 9.34 -8.44 -56.14
C MET A 490 8.57 -7.90 -57.36
N GLY A 491 8.74 -6.61 -57.67
CA GLY A 491 8.06 -5.90 -58.76
C GLY A 491 6.82 -5.11 -58.31
N VAL A 492 6.67 -4.85 -57.01
CA VAL A 492 5.56 -4.06 -56.44
C VAL A 492 6.05 -2.64 -56.12
N ASN A 493 5.17 -1.63 -56.22
CA ASN A 493 5.47 -0.25 -55.85
C ASN A 493 4.27 0.40 -55.12
N SER A 494 4.41 1.66 -54.72
CA SER A 494 3.39 2.43 -53.99
C SER A 494 2.00 2.46 -54.64
N VAL A 495 1.94 2.42 -55.98
CA VAL A 495 0.68 2.40 -56.74
C VAL A 495 0.09 1.00 -56.83
N THR A 496 0.92 -0.02 -57.06
CA THR A 496 0.46 -1.40 -57.23
C THR A 496 0.22 -2.12 -55.91
N SER A 497 0.81 -1.69 -54.79
CA SER A 497 0.72 -2.36 -53.49
C SER A 497 -0.67 -2.34 -52.84
N GLN A 498 -1.54 -1.37 -53.18
CA GLN A 498 -2.84 -1.19 -52.54
C GLN A 498 -3.87 -2.31 -52.85
N GLY A 499 -3.60 -3.17 -53.85
CA GLY A 499 -4.50 -4.23 -54.31
C GLY A 499 -4.13 -5.67 -53.94
N TRP A 500 -2.97 -5.92 -53.30
CA TRP A 500 -2.47 -7.28 -53.03
C TRP A 500 -2.68 -7.66 -51.56
N LEU A 501 -3.80 -8.32 -51.25
CA LEU A 501 -4.08 -8.94 -49.94
C LEU A 501 -3.70 -10.44 -49.96
N LEU A 502 -2.43 -10.74 -50.19
CA LEU A 502 -1.94 -12.12 -50.11
C LEU A 502 -1.68 -12.52 -48.64
N HIS A 503 -2.14 -13.71 -48.26
CA HIS A 503 -1.64 -14.44 -47.10
C HIS A 503 -0.19 -14.86 -47.36
N THR A 504 0.76 -13.94 -47.16
CA THR A 504 2.19 -14.28 -47.13
C THR A 504 2.53 -14.89 -45.78
N GLN A 505 3.20 -16.04 -45.81
CA GLN A 505 3.67 -16.68 -44.58
C GLN A 505 4.97 -15.99 -44.15
N GLN A 506 4.94 -15.36 -42.98
CA GLN A 506 6.08 -14.57 -42.49
C GLN A 506 7.18 -15.47 -41.94
N VAL A 507 6.79 -16.45 -41.12
CA VAL A 507 7.69 -17.45 -40.53
C VAL A 507 6.97 -18.79 -40.44
N CYS A 508 7.68 -19.88 -40.70
CA CYS A 508 7.16 -21.22 -40.51
C CYS A 508 8.21 -22.15 -39.92
N LEU A 509 7.75 -23.16 -39.19
CA LEU A 509 8.57 -24.23 -38.64
C LEU A 509 8.34 -25.48 -39.48
N PHE A 510 9.40 -25.99 -40.10
CA PHE A 510 9.39 -27.24 -40.85
C PHE A 510 9.84 -28.40 -39.95
N ASP A 511 8.95 -29.38 -39.78
CA ASP A 511 9.20 -30.57 -39.00
C ASP A 511 9.58 -31.75 -39.91
N PRO A 512 10.86 -32.17 -39.96
CA PRO A 512 11.28 -33.25 -40.85
C PRO A 512 10.80 -34.64 -40.42
N ALA A 513 10.28 -34.81 -39.19
CA ALA A 513 9.74 -36.09 -38.75
C ALA A 513 8.34 -36.34 -39.32
N THR A 514 7.53 -35.28 -39.44
CA THR A 514 6.13 -35.35 -39.89
C THR A 514 5.93 -34.82 -41.30
N GLY A 515 6.89 -34.05 -41.83
CA GLY A 515 6.74 -33.28 -43.07
C GLY A 515 5.85 -32.05 -42.92
N ALA A 516 5.39 -31.73 -41.71
CA ALA A 516 4.47 -30.62 -41.46
C ALA A 516 5.17 -29.25 -41.47
N LEU A 517 4.52 -28.27 -42.06
CA LEU A 517 4.86 -26.86 -42.00
C LEU A 517 3.84 -26.14 -41.12
N ARG A 518 4.33 -25.58 -40.00
CA ARG A 518 3.50 -24.89 -39.01
C ARG A 518 3.82 -23.39 -38.97
N THR A 519 2.80 -22.55 -38.94
CA THR A 519 2.92 -21.08 -38.85
C THR A 519 2.54 -20.57 -37.46
N VAL A 520 3.16 -19.47 -37.03
CA VAL A 520 2.92 -18.85 -35.73
C VAL A 520 1.90 -17.71 -35.88
N THR A 521 0.78 -17.84 -35.19
CA THR A 521 -0.27 -16.80 -35.16
C THR A 521 -0.24 -16.09 -33.81
N VAL A 522 -0.03 -14.77 -33.83
CA VAL A 522 0.04 -13.93 -32.64
C VAL A 522 -1.11 -12.90 -32.68
N PRO A 523 -2.01 -12.87 -31.67
CA PRO A 523 -3.02 -11.83 -31.56
C PRO A 523 -2.42 -10.43 -31.30
N PHE A 524 -2.94 -9.39 -31.96
CA PHE A 524 -2.40 -8.02 -31.86
C PHE A 524 -2.36 -7.48 -30.42
N HIS A 525 -3.36 -7.81 -29.59
CA HIS A 525 -3.44 -7.33 -28.21
C HIS A 525 -2.26 -7.79 -27.33
N LEU A 526 -1.55 -8.87 -27.70
CA LEU A 526 -0.34 -9.29 -26.99
C LEU A 526 0.81 -8.29 -27.15
N ALA A 527 0.77 -7.42 -28.16
CA ALA A 527 1.73 -6.34 -28.33
C ALA A 527 1.44 -5.15 -27.42
N LEU A 528 0.19 -5.03 -26.98
CA LEU A 528 -0.24 -4.01 -26.04
C LEU A 528 0.02 -4.44 -24.60
N SER A 529 0.57 -5.64 -24.37
CA SER A 529 0.84 -6.21 -23.04
C SER A 529 2.04 -5.53 -22.38
N ASP A 530 1.87 -4.26 -22.03
CA ASP A 530 2.55 -3.76 -20.84
C ASP A 530 2.01 -4.55 -19.65
N LYS A 531 2.84 -4.78 -18.62
CA LYS A 531 2.43 -5.35 -17.34
C LYS A 531 1.28 -4.57 -16.64
N LYS A 532 0.76 -3.50 -17.29
CA LYS A 532 -0.34 -2.60 -16.87
C LYS A 532 -1.35 -2.27 -17.99
N SER A 533 -1.51 -3.11 -19.03
CA SER A 533 -2.46 -2.81 -20.11
C SER A 533 -3.91 -3.14 -19.72
N GLU A 534 -4.63 -2.11 -19.24
CA GLU A 534 -6.03 -2.21 -18.84
C GLU A 534 -6.89 -2.80 -19.95
N ARG A 535 -6.69 -2.43 -21.22
CA ARG A 535 -7.54 -2.92 -22.32
C ARG A 535 -7.37 -4.41 -22.66
N ALA A 536 -6.16 -4.96 -22.51
CA ALA A 536 -5.91 -6.40 -22.69
C ALA A 536 -6.41 -7.21 -21.49
N LYS A 537 -6.26 -6.64 -20.28
CA LYS A 537 -6.93 -7.12 -19.07
C LYS A 537 -8.45 -7.09 -19.26
N ASP A 538 -9.04 -6.03 -19.81
CA ASP A 538 -10.48 -5.88 -20.03
C ASP A 538 -11.00 -6.84 -21.11
N MET A 539 -10.26 -7.07 -22.19
CA MET A 539 -10.68 -8.03 -23.23
C MET A 539 -10.58 -9.48 -22.73
N HIS A 540 -9.55 -9.79 -21.92
CA HIS A 540 -9.41 -11.09 -21.28
C HIS A 540 -10.42 -11.26 -20.15
N LEU A 541 -10.64 -10.24 -19.32
CA LEU A 541 -11.68 -10.18 -18.30
C LEU A 541 -13.04 -10.29 -18.96
N LEU A 542 -13.31 -9.67 -20.10
CA LEU A 542 -14.58 -9.80 -20.82
C LEU A 542 -14.79 -11.24 -21.30
N LYS A 543 -13.78 -11.88 -21.91
CA LYS A 543 -13.90 -13.30 -22.33
C LYS A 543 -13.97 -14.26 -21.14
N ARG A 544 -13.19 -13.98 -20.09
CA ARG A 544 -13.21 -14.73 -18.84
C ARG A 544 -14.56 -14.53 -18.17
N LEU A 545 -15.10 -13.32 -18.12
CA LEU A 545 -16.43 -12.95 -17.64
C LEU A 545 -17.53 -13.61 -18.46
N THR A 546 -17.47 -13.65 -19.79
CA THR A 546 -18.48 -14.37 -20.60
C THR A 546 -18.46 -15.88 -20.34
N THR A 547 -17.29 -16.43 -20.01
CA THR A 547 -17.15 -17.87 -19.68
C THR A 547 -17.55 -18.15 -18.24
N LEU A 548 -17.17 -17.24 -17.33
CA LEU A 548 -17.42 -17.25 -15.90
C LEU A 548 -18.90 -16.98 -15.61
N LEU A 549 -19.58 -16.05 -16.28
CA LEU A 549 -21.02 -15.77 -16.15
C LEU A 549 -21.93 -16.98 -16.48
N LYS A 550 -21.38 -18.11 -16.94
CA LYS A 550 -22.09 -19.40 -17.00
C LYS A 550 -22.01 -20.21 -15.69
N SER A 551 -21.33 -19.69 -14.67
CA SER A 551 -21.08 -20.29 -13.36
C SER A 551 -21.45 -19.29 -12.25
N ARG A 552 -21.94 -19.80 -11.13
CA ARG A 552 -22.35 -19.01 -9.96
C ARG A 552 -21.21 -18.16 -9.37
N GLU A 553 -20.05 -18.78 -9.19
CA GLU A 553 -18.85 -18.19 -8.56
C GLU A 553 -18.36 -16.91 -9.26
N ALA A 554 -18.63 -16.81 -10.56
CA ALA A 554 -18.29 -15.68 -11.36
C ALA A 554 -19.12 -14.42 -11.10
N LEU A 555 -20.43 -14.60 -10.97
CA LEU A 555 -21.33 -13.48 -10.73
C LEU A 555 -21.07 -12.95 -9.32
N GLU A 556 -20.83 -13.84 -8.36
CA GLU A 556 -20.35 -13.47 -7.01
C GLU A 556 -19.04 -12.67 -7.10
N SER A 557 -18.05 -13.10 -7.89
CA SER A 557 -16.78 -12.37 -8.08
C SER A 557 -16.94 -10.99 -8.74
N LEU A 558 -17.94 -10.83 -9.63
CA LEU A 558 -18.23 -9.56 -10.30
C LEU A 558 -18.95 -8.59 -9.36
N LEU A 559 -19.91 -9.07 -8.57
CA LEU A 559 -20.63 -8.28 -7.57
C LEU A 559 -19.70 -7.86 -6.41
N ALA A 560 -18.64 -8.63 -6.16
CA ALA A 560 -17.58 -8.32 -5.20
C ALA A 560 -16.52 -7.32 -5.71
N ASN A 561 -16.73 -6.65 -6.86
CA ASN A 561 -15.76 -5.70 -7.42
C ASN A 561 -16.05 -4.25 -6.99
N LYS A 562 -15.16 -3.66 -6.18
CA LYS A 562 -15.25 -2.28 -5.65
C LYS A 562 -15.40 -1.19 -6.71
N ASN A 563 -14.92 -1.42 -7.93
CA ASN A 563 -14.82 -0.37 -8.97
C ASN A 563 -15.88 -0.51 -10.08
N ALA A 564 -16.82 -1.45 -9.96
CA ALA A 564 -17.84 -1.67 -10.98
C ALA A 564 -18.99 -0.65 -10.84
N PRO A 565 -19.37 0.08 -11.91
CA PRO A 565 -20.53 0.97 -11.86
C PRO A 565 -21.83 0.19 -11.61
N VAL A 566 -22.73 0.73 -10.78
CA VAL A 566 -24.05 0.13 -10.47
C VAL A 566 -24.80 -0.24 -11.76
N SER A 567 -24.87 0.71 -12.70
CA SER A 567 -25.57 0.53 -13.97
C SER A 567 -25.00 -0.63 -14.79
N CYS A 568 -23.69 -0.88 -14.69
CA CYS A 568 -23.03 -2.02 -15.32
C CYS A 568 -23.45 -3.33 -14.66
N LEU A 569 -23.38 -3.41 -13.32
CA LEU A 569 -23.80 -4.59 -12.55
C LEU A 569 -25.28 -4.92 -12.79
N THR A 570 -26.16 -3.90 -12.78
CA THR A 570 -27.60 -4.06 -13.03
C THR A 570 -27.86 -4.55 -14.44
N ASN A 571 -27.18 -3.99 -15.45
CA ASN A 571 -27.35 -4.41 -16.84
C ASN A 571 -26.85 -5.84 -17.08
N ILE A 572 -25.70 -6.21 -16.52
CA ILE A 572 -25.14 -7.57 -16.64
C ILE A 572 -26.09 -8.58 -15.98
N THR A 573 -26.51 -8.34 -14.74
CA THR A 573 -27.41 -9.23 -14.00
C THR A 573 -28.78 -9.36 -14.69
N ARG A 574 -29.30 -8.26 -15.24
CA ARG A 574 -30.56 -8.24 -16.01
C ARG A 574 -30.46 -9.04 -17.30
N VAL A 575 -29.39 -8.87 -18.07
CA VAL A 575 -29.16 -9.61 -19.32
C VAL A 575 -28.98 -11.11 -19.04
N LEU A 576 -28.30 -11.46 -17.95
CA LEU A 576 -28.08 -12.84 -17.55
C LEU A 576 -29.38 -13.51 -17.10
N LEU A 577 -30.19 -12.83 -16.28
CA LEU A 577 -31.53 -13.29 -15.90
C LEU A 577 -32.43 -13.47 -17.13
N ALA A 578 -32.39 -12.55 -18.10
CA ALA A 578 -33.14 -12.67 -19.35
C ALA A 578 -32.66 -13.87 -20.21
N SER A 579 -31.34 -14.12 -20.24
CA SER A 579 -30.78 -15.28 -20.93
C SER A 579 -31.17 -16.60 -20.27
N LEU A 580 -31.22 -16.67 -18.94
CA LEU A 580 -31.65 -17.86 -18.21
C LEU A 580 -33.15 -18.12 -18.40
N LYS A 581 -33.99 -17.07 -18.42
CA LYS A 581 -35.43 -17.18 -18.75
C LYS A 581 -35.72 -17.69 -20.16
N GLY A 582 -34.77 -17.52 -21.09
CA GLY A 582 -34.90 -17.96 -22.49
C GLY A 582 -34.40 -19.38 -22.75
N GLN A 583 -33.85 -20.07 -21.74
CA GLN A 583 -33.42 -21.47 -21.84
C GLN A 583 -34.55 -22.43 -21.44
N ASP A 584 -34.44 -23.69 -21.86
CA ASP A 584 -35.41 -24.75 -21.54
C ASP A 584 -35.45 -24.98 -20.02
N PRO A 585 -36.62 -25.09 -19.36
CA PRO A 585 -36.72 -25.12 -17.89
C PRO A 585 -35.92 -26.24 -17.22
N GLU A 586 -35.73 -27.36 -17.90
CA GLU A 586 -34.93 -28.51 -17.39
C GLU A 586 -33.40 -28.27 -17.48
N ALA A 587 -32.95 -27.26 -18.21
CA ALA A 587 -31.53 -26.92 -18.40
C ALA A 587 -31.07 -25.68 -17.62
N VAL A 588 -31.98 -25.02 -16.89
CA VAL A 588 -31.70 -23.81 -16.11
C VAL A 588 -31.21 -24.19 -14.71
N ASP A 589 -30.05 -23.64 -14.32
CA ASP A 589 -29.58 -23.69 -12.94
C ASP A 589 -30.50 -22.80 -12.07
N GLU A 590 -31.41 -23.43 -11.31
CA GLU A 590 -32.36 -22.77 -10.41
C GLU A 590 -31.67 -21.90 -9.35
N VAL A 591 -30.48 -22.31 -8.88
CA VAL A 591 -29.72 -21.58 -7.85
C VAL A 591 -29.13 -20.30 -8.46
N LEU A 592 -28.56 -20.40 -9.66
CA LEU A 592 -28.07 -19.24 -10.40
C LEU A 592 -29.20 -18.28 -10.78
N PHE A 593 -30.36 -18.81 -11.17
CA PHE A 593 -31.55 -18.03 -11.48
C PHE A 593 -32.03 -17.23 -10.26
N GLN A 594 -32.16 -17.89 -9.11
CA GLN A 594 -32.58 -17.26 -7.86
C GLN A 594 -31.58 -16.19 -7.42
N MET A 595 -30.28 -16.45 -7.55
CA MET A 595 -29.22 -15.49 -7.27
C MET A 595 -29.26 -14.25 -8.20
N CYS A 596 -29.56 -14.43 -9.49
CA CYS A 596 -29.70 -13.29 -10.40
C CYS A 596 -30.93 -12.45 -10.09
N SER A 597 -32.03 -13.10 -9.70
CA SER A 597 -33.26 -12.43 -9.29
C SER A 597 -33.04 -11.61 -8.02
N SER A 598 -32.42 -12.19 -6.99
CA SER A 598 -32.12 -11.51 -5.72
C SER A 598 -31.17 -10.34 -5.91
N GLN A 599 -30.05 -10.55 -6.60
CA GLN A 599 -29.03 -9.51 -6.83
C GLN A 599 -29.58 -8.36 -7.68
N LEU A 600 -30.48 -8.64 -8.63
CA LEU A 600 -31.14 -7.59 -9.40
C LEU A 600 -32.12 -6.77 -8.54
N LYS A 601 -32.86 -7.40 -7.61
CA LYS A 601 -33.72 -6.68 -6.64
C LYS A 601 -32.88 -5.76 -5.74
N LEU A 602 -31.75 -6.23 -5.22
CA LEU A 602 -30.85 -5.42 -4.39
C LEU A 602 -30.21 -4.25 -5.16
N LEU A 603 -29.75 -4.48 -6.39
CA LEU A 603 -29.19 -3.43 -7.25
C LEU A 603 -30.24 -2.37 -7.64
N GLN A 604 -31.50 -2.78 -7.79
CA GLN A 604 -32.60 -1.85 -8.03
C GLN A 604 -32.87 -0.99 -6.78
N LEU A 605 -32.95 -1.61 -5.60
CA LEU A 605 -33.11 -0.88 -4.33
C LEU A 605 -32.00 0.16 -4.12
N TYR A 606 -30.74 -0.21 -4.36
CA TYR A 606 -29.60 0.72 -4.28
C TYR A 606 -29.77 1.92 -5.22
N THR A 607 -30.24 1.66 -6.45
CA THR A 607 -30.46 2.72 -7.46
C THR A 607 -31.63 3.62 -7.09
N ASP A 608 -32.73 3.04 -6.61
CA ASP A 608 -33.93 3.77 -6.22
C ASP A 608 -33.63 4.73 -5.05
N ILE A 609 -32.82 4.30 -4.07
CA ILE A 609 -32.40 5.15 -2.95
C ILE A 609 -31.49 6.28 -3.41
N GLN A 610 -30.52 6.01 -4.29
CA GLN A 610 -29.67 7.08 -4.87
C GLN A 610 -30.46 8.14 -5.64
N GLN A 611 -31.52 7.74 -6.34
CA GLN A 611 -32.37 8.68 -7.10
C GLN A 611 -33.29 9.51 -6.20
N LEU A 612 -33.55 9.07 -4.97
CA LEU A 612 -34.39 9.78 -4.01
C LEU A 612 -33.65 10.93 -3.32
N HIS A 613 -32.32 11.03 -3.44
CA HIS A 613 -31.48 12.08 -2.83
C HIS A 613 -31.58 13.47 -3.50
N SER A 614 -32.71 13.79 -4.13
CA SER A 614 -32.98 15.11 -4.68
C SER A 614 -34.43 15.49 -4.43
N THR A 615 -34.63 16.56 -3.65
CA THR A 615 -35.88 17.29 -3.31
C THR A 615 -36.50 16.99 -1.94
N GLY A 616 -36.62 18.07 -1.15
CA GLY A 616 -37.85 18.40 -0.41
C GLY A 616 -37.69 18.61 1.09
N GLU A 617 -37.83 19.87 1.51
CA GLU A 617 -38.06 20.31 2.89
C GLU A 617 -39.42 19.81 3.43
N MET A 618 -39.45 19.48 4.72
CA MET A 618 -40.68 19.36 5.51
C MET A 618 -40.41 19.87 6.94
N GLU A 619 -41.22 20.83 7.39
CA GLU A 619 -41.26 21.24 8.79
C GLU A 619 -42.16 20.30 9.60
N VAL A 620 -41.67 19.84 10.75
CA VAL A 620 -42.46 19.13 11.77
C VAL A 620 -42.21 19.80 13.12
N ALA A 621 -43.24 20.44 13.68
CA ALA A 621 -43.19 21.09 14.99
C ALA A 621 -43.47 20.09 16.12
N GLY A 622 -42.82 20.25 17.30
CA GLY A 622 -43.30 19.60 18.53
C GLY A 622 -42.32 19.34 19.69
N ILE A 623 -41.01 19.18 19.48
CA ILE A 623 -40.07 18.64 20.52
C ILE A 623 -39.37 19.74 21.35
N GLU A 624 -39.81 20.99 21.23
CA GLU A 624 -39.04 22.17 21.66
C GLU A 624 -38.91 22.29 23.20
N GLU A 625 -39.92 21.87 23.95
CA GLU A 625 -39.94 22.00 25.41
C GLU A 625 -38.96 21.04 26.11
N GLU A 626 -38.90 19.77 25.71
CA GLU A 626 -37.95 18.80 26.29
C GLU A 626 -36.51 19.08 25.85
N LEU A 627 -36.31 19.56 24.62
CA LEU A 627 -35.00 19.99 24.13
C LEU A 627 -34.49 21.25 24.86
N ALA A 628 -35.39 22.19 25.20
CA ALA A 628 -35.03 23.38 25.96
C ALA A 628 -34.45 23.04 27.34
N ARG A 629 -34.96 21.99 28.01
CA ARG A 629 -34.48 21.53 29.32
C ARG A 629 -33.02 21.06 29.30
N VAL A 630 -32.60 20.33 28.27
CA VAL A 630 -31.26 19.73 28.16
C VAL A 630 -30.28 20.57 27.33
N SER A 631 -30.77 21.61 26.64
CA SER A 631 -30.00 22.49 25.76
C SER A 631 -28.73 23.09 26.41
N PRO A 632 -28.76 23.63 27.66
CA PRO A 632 -27.55 24.22 28.25
C PRO A 632 -26.41 23.20 28.43
N THR A 633 -26.73 21.99 28.90
CA THR A 633 -25.74 20.91 29.06
C THR A 633 -25.22 20.42 27.72
N LEU A 634 -26.09 20.29 26.71
CA LEU A 634 -25.71 19.89 25.36
C LEU A 634 -24.80 20.92 24.68
N GLN A 635 -25.07 22.22 24.85
CA GLN A 635 -24.22 23.30 24.35
C GLN A 635 -22.84 23.26 25.01
N ARG A 636 -22.79 23.13 26.35
CA ARG A 636 -21.52 23.07 27.07
C ARG A 636 -20.71 21.82 26.70
N TYR A 637 -21.37 20.68 26.56
CA TYR A 637 -20.76 19.44 26.06
C TYR A 637 -20.21 19.61 24.64
N ALA A 638 -20.97 20.24 23.74
CA ALA A 638 -20.53 20.52 22.37
C ALA A 638 -19.31 21.45 22.34
N GLU A 639 -19.27 22.50 23.16
CA GLU A 639 -18.12 23.41 23.28
C GLU A 639 -16.84 22.66 23.69
N LEU A 640 -16.93 21.85 24.76
CA LEU A 640 -15.78 21.11 25.30
C LEU A 640 -15.27 20.02 24.35
N THR A 641 -16.17 19.36 23.61
CA THR A 641 -15.80 18.30 22.64
C THR A 641 -15.32 18.85 21.29
N SER A 642 -15.70 20.08 20.94
CA SER A 642 -15.27 20.78 19.72
C SER A 642 -13.80 21.23 19.76
N GLY A 643 -13.22 21.37 20.96
CA GLY A 643 -11.82 21.75 21.17
C GLY A 643 -10.80 20.63 21.00
N SER A 644 -11.23 19.37 20.78
CA SER A 644 -10.30 18.28 20.44
C SER A 644 -9.66 18.55 19.09
N HIS A 645 -8.32 18.49 19.02
CA HIS A 645 -7.51 18.84 17.86
C HIS A 645 -8.14 18.42 16.51
N PRO A 646 -8.05 19.25 15.46
CA PRO A 646 -8.54 18.90 14.14
C PRO A 646 -7.92 17.57 13.70
N SER A 647 -8.70 16.50 13.75
CA SER A 647 -8.29 15.20 13.27
C SER A 647 -8.22 15.27 11.75
N VAL A 648 -7.05 14.98 11.19
CA VAL A 648 -6.89 14.85 9.74
C VAL A 648 -7.61 13.57 9.32
N SER A 649 -8.84 13.71 8.81
CA SER A 649 -9.53 12.62 8.11
C SER A 649 -9.20 12.69 6.63
N PHE A 650 -8.87 11.55 6.03
CA PHE A 650 -8.72 11.45 4.59
C PHE A 650 -10.11 11.45 3.95
N ALA A 651 -10.26 12.02 2.76
CA ALA A 651 -11.54 12.06 2.04
C ALA A 651 -12.14 10.67 1.74
N GLN A 652 -11.37 9.59 1.88
CA GLN A 652 -11.83 8.20 1.75
C GLN A 652 -12.45 7.66 3.06
N ASP A 653 -12.11 8.27 4.19
CA ASP A 653 -12.61 7.96 5.53
C ASP A 653 -13.76 8.91 5.94
N SER A 654 -14.21 9.79 5.03
CA SER A 654 -15.34 10.66 5.31
C SER A 654 -16.64 9.84 5.37
N PRO A 655 -17.44 9.92 6.44
CA PRO A 655 -18.74 9.25 6.55
C PRO A 655 -19.78 9.71 5.49
N ASP A 656 -19.48 10.78 4.74
CA ASP A 656 -20.26 11.29 3.61
C ASP A 656 -19.83 10.70 2.25
N ALA A 657 -18.85 9.80 2.21
CA ALA A 657 -18.52 9.08 0.98
C ALA A 657 -19.67 8.12 0.62
N SER A 658 -20.12 8.16 -0.64
CA SER A 658 -21.21 7.31 -1.12
C SER A 658 -20.89 5.83 -0.91
N LEU A 659 -21.74 5.09 -0.19
CA LEU A 659 -21.57 3.66 0.09
C LEU A 659 -21.32 2.88 -1.21
N PRO A 660 -20.17 2.19 -1.37
CA PRO A 660 -19.92 1.37 -2.54
C PRO A 660 -20.96 0.25 -2.67
N VAL A 661 -21.41 -0.02 -3.90
CA VAL A 661 -22.43 -1.06 -4.20
C VAL A 661 -22.05 -2.42 -3.64
N GLN A 662 -20.78 -2.78 -3.73
CA GLN A 662 -20.30 -4.04 -3.16
C GLN A 662 -20.59 -4.15 -1.66
N SER A 663 -20.28 -3.09 -0.90
CA SER A 663 -20.51 -3.08 0.55
C SER A 663 -22.00 -3.23 0.84
N PHE A 664 -22.86 -2.56 0.06
CA PHE A 664 -24.32 -2.71 0.13
C PHE A 664 -24.76 -4.16 -0.14
N LEU A 665 -24.31 -4.78 -1.23
CA LEU A 665 -24.68 -6.16 -1.59
C LEU A 665 -24.15 -7.21 -0.61
N SER A 666 -23.02 -6.94 0.07
CA SER A 666 -22.48 -7.86 1.08
C SER A 666 -23.24 -7.84 2.41
N GLN A 667 -24.02 -6.79 2.66
CA GLN A 667 -24.75 -6.56 3.91
C GLN A 667 -26.26 -6.78 3.76
N MET A 668 -26.73 -7.17 2.56
CA MET A 668 -28.13 -7.38 2.23
C MET A 668 -28.30 -8.73 1.53
N GLU A 669 -29.24 -9.54 2.00
CA GLU A 669 -29.57 -10.86 1.44
C GLU A 669 -31.07 -10.92 1.11
N CYS A 670 -31.45 -11.57 0.01
CA CYS A 670 -32.87 -11.82 -0.28
C CYS A 670 -33.26 -13.24 0.13
N GLU A 671 -34.17 -13.35 1.08
CA GLU A 671 -34.85 -14.61 1.40
C GLU A 671 -36.26 -14.59 0.77
N GLY A 672 -36.40 -15.22 -0.39
CA GLY A 672 -37.67 -15.24 -1.13
C GLY A 672 -38.06 -13.87 -1.69
N GLU A 673 -39.15 -13.29 -1.20
CA GLU A 673 -39.63 -11.94 -1.56
C GLU A 673 -39.18 -10.85 -0.58
N GLU A 674 -38.54 -11.20 0.54
CA GLU A 674 -38.11 -10.27 1.58
C GLU A 674 -36.59 -10.06 1.55
N ILE A 675 -36.15 -8.83 1.84
CA ILE A 675 -34.73 -8.49 2.00
C ILE A 675 -34.38 -8.48 3.49
N ARG A 676 -33.28 -9.12 3.87
CA ARG A 676 -32.71 -9.12 5.22
C ARG A 676 -31.35 -8.46 5.23
N VAL A 677 -31.05 -7.82 6.35
CA VAL A 677 -29.74 -7.22 6.60
C VAL A 677 -28.83 -8.27 7.28
N VAL A 678 -27.65 -8.53 6.72
CA VAL A 678 -26.70 -9.57 7.19
C VAL A 678 -25.53 -8.93 7.94
N PRO A 679 -25.22 -9.38 9.19
CA PRO A 679 -24.14 -8.82 9.99
C PRO A 679 -22.77 -8.98 9.31
N GLY A 680 -22.09 -7.86 9.07
CA GLY A 680 -20.70 -7.85 8.65
C GLY A 680 -19.75 -8.36 9.76
N PRO A 681 -18.47 -8.63 9.43
CA PRO A 681 -17.50 -9.25 10.36
C PRO A 681 -17.26 -8.46 11.66
N ASN A 682 -17.59 -7.16 11.70
CA ASN A 682 -17.48 -6.29 12.89
C ASN A 682 -18.84 -5.78 13.42
N ALA A 683 -19.97 -6.25 12.86
CA ALA A 683 -21.31 -5.71 13.16
C ALA A 683 -21.45 -4.17 13.02
N ASP A 684 -20.59 -3.54 12.21
CA ASP A 684 -20.63 -2.09 11.96
C ASP A 684 -21.58 -1.78 10.79
N TRP A 685 -22.71 -1.18 11.14
CA TRP A 685 -23.83 -0.86 10.27
C TRP A 685 -23.84 0.59 9.81
N THR A 686 -22.87 1.40 10.26
CA THR A 686 -22.90 2.86 10.10
C THR A 686 -22.92 3.31 8.65
N GLN A 687 -22.12 2.68 7.77
CA GLN A 687 -22.08 3.08 6.35
C GLN A 687 -23.38 2.76 5.61
N LEU A 688 -23.97 1.58 5.85
CA LEU A 688 -25.25 1.20 5.25
C LEU A 688 -26.39 2.05 5.80
N GLY A 689 -26.46 2.23 7.12
CA GLY A 689 -27.44 3.12 7.71
C GLY A 689 -27.28 4.56 7.20
N SER A 690 -26.06 5.05 7.02
CA SER A 690 -25.79 6.42 6.55
C SER A 690 -26.35 6.60 5.14
N PHE A 691 -26.09 5.63 4.26
CA PHE A 691 -26.67 5.59 2.92
C PHE A 691 -28.20 5.59 2.90
N LEU A 692 -28.84 4.88 3.84
CA LEU A 692 -30.30 4.76 3.89
C LEU A 692 -31.00 5.95 4.56
N PHE A 693 -30.42 6.50 5.63
CA PHE A 693 -31.13 7.41 6.54
C PHE A 693 -30.46 8.75 6.75
N TRP A 694 -29.15 8.92 6.47
CA TRP A 694 -28.47 10.18 6.76
C TRP A 694 -29.05 11.35 5.95
N GLY A 695 -29.32 11.14 4.66
CA GLY A 695 -30.00 12.14 3.83
C GLY A 695 -31.40 12.51 4.36
N CYS A 696 -32.12 11.57 4.99
CA CYS A 696 -33.40 11.86 5.63
C CYS A 696 -33.21 12.68 6.93
N LEU A 697 -32.16 12.38 7.71
CA LEU A 697 -31.82 13.10 8.94
C LEU A 697 -31.34 14.53 8.68
N THR A 698 -30.64 14.76 7.57
CA THR A 698 -30.15 16.10 7.18
C THR A 698 -31.16 16.92 6.37
N GLY A 699 -32.30 16.34 5.98
CA GLY A 699 -33.31 17.00 5.13
C GLY A 699 -32.99 17.02 3.64
N GLU A 700 -31.97 16.27 3.20
CA GLU A 700 -31.56 16.14 1.80
C GLU A 700 -32.42 15.14 1.01
N SER A 701 -33.14 14.25 1.71
CA SER A 701 -33.96 13.18 1.12
C SER A 701 -35.39 13.17 1.68
N PRO A 702 -36.41 12.89 0.85
CA PRO A 702 -37.79 12.85 1.26
C PRO A 702 -38.08 11.58 2.10
N LEU A 703 -38.06 11.76 3.42
CA LEU A 703 -38.25 10.74 4.46
C LEU A 703 -39.35 9.72 4.14
N GLN A 704 -40.54 10.22 3.78
CA GLN A 704 -41.72 9.36 3.58
C GLN A 704 -41.62 8.50 2.32
N LYS A 705 -40.94 8.99 1.26
CA LYS A 705 -40.67 8.18 0.07
C LYS A 705 -39.63 7.11 0.35
N VAL A 706 -38.59 7.42 1.13
CA VAL A 706 -37.55 6.45 1.53
C VAL A 706 -38.16 5.35 2.39
N CYS A 707 -38.94 5.67 3.42
CA CYS A 707 -39.64 4.67 4.25
C CYS A 707 -40.60 3.80 3.43
N ASN A 708 -41.39 4.39 2.52
CA ASN A 708 -42.29 3.63 1.65
C ASN A 708 -41.55 2.68 0.70
N THR A 709 -40.38 3.09 0.18
CA THR A 709 -39.54 2.23 -0.66
C THR A 709 -38.97 1.07 0.15
N LEU A 710 -38.47 1.32 1.36
CA LEU A 710 -37.95 0.28 2.26
C LEU A 710 -39.06 -0.68 2.72
N GLN A 711 -40.26 -0.19 3.00
CA GLN A 711 -41.40 -1.04 3.36
C GLN A 711 -41.79 -2.02 2.24
N LYS A 712 -41.73 -1.58 0.98
CA LYS A 712 -42.03 -2.45 -0.18
C LYS A 712 -41.02 -3.57 -0.38
N THR A 713 -39.83 -3.45 0.20
CA THR A 713 -38.77 -4.47 0.11
C THR A 713 -38.85 -5.57 1.16
N GLY A 714 -39.79 -5.47 2.10
CA GLY A 714 -40.01 -6.50 3.12
C GLY A 714 -38.94 -6.56 4.21
N ILE A 715 -38.04 -5.56 4.30
CA ILE A 715 -37.05 -5.50 5.39
C ILE A 715 -37.78 -5.33 6.72
N SER A 716 -37.39 -6.14 7.72
CA SER A 716 -38.04 -6.06 9.03
C SER A 716 -37.80 -4.69 9.67
N PRO A 717 -38.84 -4.09 10.29
CA PRO A 717 -38.69 -2.79 10.93
C PRO A 717 -37.57 -2.78 11.99
N GLN A 718 -37.32 -3.90 12.68
CA GLN A 718 -36.27 -4.03 13.72
C GLN A 718 -34.87 -3.88 13.14
N GLN A 719 -34.63 -4.39 11.93
CA GLN A 719 -33.34 -4.23 11.24
C GLN A 719 -33.15 -2.78 10.78
N LEU A 720 -34.20 -2.14 10.24
CA LEU A 720 -34.17 -0.73 9.86
C LEU A 720 -33.92 0.18 11.07
N LEU A 721 -34.54 -0.12 12.21
CA LEU A 721 -34.32 0.60 13.47
C LEU A 721 -32.87 0.50 13.94
N SER A 722 -32.26 -0.69 13.86
CA SER A 722 -30.86 -0.90 14.22
C SER A 722 -29.92 -0.06 13.35
N LEU A 723 -30.18 -0.02 12.04
CA LEU A 723 -29.44 0.79 11.07
C LEU A 723 -29.55 2.29 11.38
N LEU A 724 -30.77 2.78 11.62
CA LEU A 724 -31.02 4.18 11.96
C LEU A 724 -30.28 4.59 13.23
N LEU A 725 -30.42 3.80 14.31
CA LEU A 725 -29.77 4.10 15.59
C LEU A 725 -28.25 4.02 15.51
N SER A 726 -27.71 3.07 14.74
CA SER A 726 -26.25 2.96 14.54
C SER A 726 -25.67 4.26 13.98
N VAL A 727 -26.29 4.85 12.96
CA VAL A 727 -25.82 6.09 12.33
C VAL A 727 -25.95 7.27 13.28
N TRP A 728 -27.12 7.38 13.91
CA TRP A 728 -27.40 8.48 14.82
C TRP A 728 -26.40 8.55 15.97
N LEU A 729 -26.12 7.40 16.60
CA LEU A 729 -25.20 7.30 17.73
C LEU A 729 -23.74 7.51 17.32
N HIS A 730 -23.32 7.14 16.10
CA HIS A 730 -21.93 7.33 15.66
C HIS A 730 -21.61 8.75 15.15
N ARG A 731 -22.60 9.53 14.69
CA ARG A 731 -22.39 10.89 14.13
C ARG A 731 -22.74 12.02 15.11
N GLU A 732 -22.45 11.84 16.41
CA GLU A 732 -22.81 12.78 17.49
C GLU A 732 -22.39 14.24 17.22
N LYS A 733 -21.15 14.46 16.76
CA LYS A 733 -20.63 15.81 16.47
C LYS A 733 -21.44 16.54 15.39
N GLU A 734 -22.05 15.81 14.47
CA GLU A 734 -22.82 16.36 13.36
C GLU A 734 -24.28 16.57 13.76
N VAL A 735 -24.83 15.63 14.54
CA VAL A 735 -26.15 15.76 15.19
C VAL A 735 -26.20 17.02 16.05
N LEU A 736 -25.18 17.27 16.86
CA LEU A 736 -25.09 18.45 17.72
C LEU A 736 -25.03 19.78 16.95
N LYS A 737 -24.56 19.76 15.69
CA LYS A 737 -24.50 20.95 14.83
C LYS A 737 -25.81 21.24 14.10
N LYS A 738 -26.64 20.22 13.86
CA LYS A 738 -27.86 20.30 13.06
C LYS A 738 -29.08 20.01 13.94
N THR A 739 -29.62 21.03 14.60
CA THR A 739 -30.81 20.92 15.46
C THR A 739 -32.03 20.33 14.74
N GLU A 740 -32.18 20.61 13.43
CA GLU A 740 -33.24 20.05 12.59
C GLU A 740 -33.20 18.52 12.48
N ALA A 741 -32.03 17.89 12.65
CA ALA A 741 -31.88 16.44 12.54
C ALA A 741 -32.67 15.69 13.63
N VAL A 742 -32.87 16.31 14.80
CA VAL A 742 -33.67 15.74 15.89
C VAL A 742 -35.15 15.62 15.50
N ARG A 743 -35.69 16.62 14.78
CA ARG A 743 -37.07 16.61 14.26
C ARG A 743 -37.24 15.53 13.18
N HIS A 744 -36.26 15.40 12.28
CA HIS A 744 -36.26 14.36 11.27
C HIS A 744 -36.15 12.95 11.89
N LEU A 745 -35.35 12.79 12.96
CA LEU A 745 -35.27 11.52 13.69
C LEU A 745 -36.61 11.12 14.29
N HIS A 746 -37.33 12.06 14.92
CA HIS A 746 -38.68 11.79 15.45
C HIS A 746 -39.61 11.30 14.36
N THR A 747 -39.64 12.00 13.23
CA THR A 747 -40.48 11.62 12.09
C THR A 747 -40.10 10.24 11.53
N LEU A 748 -38.80 9.92 11.45
CA LEU A 748 -38.31 8.60 11.03
C LEU A 748 -38.72 7.50 12.01
N LEU A 749 -38.52 7.71 13.31
CA LEU A 749 -38.87 6.74 14.35
C LEU A 749 -40.38 6.50 14.40
N THR A 750 -41.20 7.54 14.29
CA THR A 750 -42.66 7.41 14.19
C THR A 750 -43.04 6.62 12.93
N ALA A 751 -42.49 6.95 11.76
CA ALA A 751 -42.75 6.24 10.52
C ALA A 751 -42.37 4.75 10.59
N LEU A 752 -41.17 4.43 11.11
CA LEU A 752 -40.72 3.05 11.30
C LEU A 752 -41.59 2.29 12.30
N SER A 753 -42.01 2.93 13.40
CA SER A 753 -42.89 2.31 14.40
C SER A 753 -44.28 1.98 13.86
N SER A 754 -44.73 2.68 12.82
CA SER A 754 -46.01 2.43 12.14
C SER A 754 -45.95 1.34 11.06
N MET A 755 -44.75 0.83 10.75
CA MET A 755 -44.60 -0.26 9.78
C MET A 755 -45.15 -1.57 10.34
N LYS A 756 -45.78 -2.37 9.47
CA LYS A 756 -46.30 -3.69 9.83
C LYS A 756 -45.19 -4.57 10.39
N GLY A 757 -45.36 -5.04 11.63
CA GLY A 757 -44.38 -5.87 12.34
C GLY A 757 -43.42 -5.11 13.26
N ALA A 758 -43.53 -3.78 13.41
CA ALA A 758 -42.72 -2.98 14.33
C ALA A 758 -43.24 -3.05 15.77
N VAL A 759 -44.40 -2.43 16.04
CA VAL A 759 -45.15 -2.57 17.30
C VAL A 759 -46.31 -3.52 17.04
N GLU A 760 -46.35 -4.66 17.74
CA GLU A 760 -47.43 -5.63 17.59
C GLU A 760 -48.78 -5.01 17.99
N GLU A 761 -49.81 -5.16 17.14
CA GLU A 761 -51.17 -4.69 17.43
C GLU A 761 -51.76 -5.37 18.70
N SER A 762 -51.26 -6.57 19.03
CA SER A 762 -51.58 -7.33 20.24
C SER A 762 -50.82 -6.89 21.50
N TRP A 763 -49.94 -5.89 21.42
CA TRP A 763 -49.15 -5.44 22.57
C TRP A 763 -50.04 -4.95 23.73
N ASP A 764 -49.70 -5.42 24.93
CA ASP A 764 -50.33 -5.05 26.20
C ASP A 764 -49.56 -3.89 26.84
N MET A 765 -50.29 -2.83 27.22
CA MET A 765 -49.74 -1.63 27.86
C MET A 765 -49.11 -1.92 29.23
N GLN A 766 -49.39 -3.09 29.84
CA GLN A 766 -48.76 -3.52 31.09
C GLN A 766 -47.38 -4.18 30.88
N CYS A 767 -47.00 -4.48 29.64
CA CYS A 767 -45.74 -5.15 29.32
C CYS A 767 -44.76 -4.20 28.61
N VAL A 768 -43.47 -4.48 28.76
CA VAL A 768 -42.41 -3.75 28.03
C VAL A 768 -42.44 -4.16 26.55
N SER A 769 -42.48 -3.17 25.66
CA SER A 769 -42.48 -3.40 24.21
C SER A 769 -41.08 -3.83 23.72
N PRO A 770 -40.94 -4.95 23.00
CA PRO A 770 -39.66 -5.36 22.42
C PRO A 770 -39.06 -4.30 21.47
N TRP A 771 -39.92 -3.57 20.75
CA TRP A 771 -39.53 -2.50 19.83
C TRP A 771 -38.82 -1.35 20.55
N TRP A 772 -39.45 -0.82 21.60
CA TRP A 772 -38.89 0.28 22.38
C TRP A 772 -37.72 -0.17 23.26
N GLN A 773 -37.74 -1.42 23.72
CA GLN A 773 -36.60 -2.03 24.42
C GLN A 773 -35.33 -2.06 23.56
N GLN A 774 -35.47 -2.32 22.26
CA GLN A 774 -34.35 -2.27 21.31
C GLN A 774 -33.73 -0.86 21.26
N VAL A 775 -34.56 0.18 21.20
CA VAL A 775 -34.08 1.58 21.21
C VAL A 775 -33.36 1.91 22.51
N ARG A 776 -33.98 1.60 23.67
CA ARG A 776 -33.36 1.81 24.99
C ARG A 776 -32.00 1.11 25.10
N SER A 777 -31.94 -0.15 24.68
CA SER A 777 -30.71 -0.94 24.75
C SER A 777 -29.58 -0.32 23.93
N ALA A 778 -29.89 0.21 22.73
CA ALA A 778 -28.91 0.90 21.90
C ALA A 778 -28.42 2.21 22.55
N CYS A 779 -29.32 3.02 23.11
CA CYS A 779 -28.96 4.27 23.79
C CYS A 779 -28.12 4.02 25.05
N VAL A 780 -28.50 3.05 25.88
CA VAL A 780 -27.81 2.70 27.14
C VAL A 780 -26.39 2.18 26.91
N GLN A 781 -26.15 1.50 25.78
CA GLN A 781 -24.84 0.97 25.39
C GLN A 781 -23.93 2.00 24.70
N SER A 782 -24.49 3.13 24.25
CA SER A 782 -23.76 4.13 23.48
C SER A 782 -22.82 4.96 24.34
N HIS A 783 -21.61 5.20 23.83
CA HIS A 783 -20.63 6.13 24.42
C HIS A 783 -20.85 7.59 23.96
N SER A 784 -21.70 7.79 22.95
CA SER A 784 -22.12 9.11 22.47
C SER A 784 -23.29 9.60 23.32
N SER A 785 -22.98 10.19 24.48
CA SER A 785 -23.96 10.54 25.51
C SER A 785 -25.03 11.52 25.01
N ALA A 786 -24.65 12.51 24.21
CA ALA A 786 -25.59 13.51 23.69
C ALA A 786 -26.50 12.92 22.60
N ALA A 787 -25.93 12.14 21.67
CA ALA A 787 -26.74 11.48 20.64
C ALA A 787 -27.71 10.46 21.26
N ALA A 788 -27.26 9.69 22.24
CA ALA A 788 -28.09 8.72 22.97
C ALA A 788 -29.25 9.39 23.73
N LEU A 789 -28.97 10.49 24.43
CA LEU A 789 -30.01 11.26 25.12
C LEU A 789 -31.04 11.82 24.15
N LEU A 790 -30.60 12.43 23.04
CA LEU A 790 -31.51 12.98 22.03
C LEU A 790 -32.38 11.88 21.39
N ALA A 791 -31.80 10.72 21.08
CA ALA A 791 -32.56 9.57 20.58
C ALA A 791 -33.58 9.06 21.62
N ALA A 792 -33.20 9.01 22.90
CA ALA A 792 -34.08 8.56 23.97
C ALA A 792 -35.25 9.53 24.22
N ILE A 793 -35.00 10.85 24.22
CA ILE A 793 -36.07 11.86 24.33
C ILE A 793 -37.07 11.72 23.17
N VAL A 794 -36.55 11.63 21.95
CA VAL A 794 -37.38 11.45 20.75
C VAL A 794 -38.18 10.15 20.81
N ALA A 795 -37.55 9.04 21.17
CA ALA A 795 -38.20 7.74 21.27
C ALA A 795 -39.22 7.67 22.40
N HIS A 796 -38.92 8.27 23.56
CA HIS A 796 -39.86 8.39 24.68
C HIS A 796 -41.12 9.15 24.24
N ARG A 797 -40.96 10.26 23.52
CA ARG A 797 -42.10 11.03 23.00
C ARG A 797 -42.92 10.23 21.98
N ALA A 798 -42.26 9.54 21.05
CA ALA A 798 -42.93 8.68 20.07
C ALA A 798 -43.65 7.50 20.75
N ALA A 799 -43.06 6.90 21.78
CA ALA A 799 -43.68 5.86 22.59
C ALA A 799 -44.91 6.39 23.34
N LYS A 800 -44.81 7.57 23.98
CA LYS A 800 -45.93 8.24 24.65
C LYS A 800 -47.09 8.48 23.68
N ALA A 801 -46.83 9.03 22.50
CA ALA A 801 -47.85 9.24 21.47
C ALA A 801 -48.54 7.92 21.04
N ASN A 802 -47.77 6.87 20.78
CA ASN A 802 -48.32 5.55 20.40
C ASN A 802 -49.17 4.94 21.52
N ILE A 803 -48.74 5.07 22.78
CA ILE A 803 -49.48 4.58 23.96
C ILE A 803 -50.78 5.37 24.14
N THR A 804 -50.76 6.69 23.96
CA THR A 804 -51.96 7.53 24.02
C THR A 804 -52.98 7.14 22.94
N ILE A 805 -52.55 6.96 21.68
CA ILE A 805 -53.44 6.51 20.59
C ILE A 805 -54.03 5.11 20.89
N LEU A 806 -53.23 4.19 21.43
CA LEU A 806 -53.70 2.86 21.81
C LEU A 806 -54.70 2.92 22.98
N ALA A 807 -54.48 3.81 23.94
CA ALA A 807 -55.38 4.02 25.08
C ALA A 807 -56.73 4.60 24.61
N GLU A 808 -56.71 5.60 23.73
CA GLU A 808 -57.90 6.21 23.15
C GLU A 808 -58.75 5.20 22.37
N THR A 809 -58.10 4.33 21.58
CA THR A 809 -58.78 3.30 20.78
C THR A 809 -59.34 2.15 21.61
N LYS A 810 -58.66 1.72 22.69
CA LYS A 810 -59.11 0.60 23.55
C LYS A 810 -60.07 1.02 24.66
N PHE A 811 -59.94 2.23 25.22
CA PHE A 811 -60.60 2.60 26.48
C PHE A 811 -61.48 3.86 26.45
N GLN A 812 -61.57 4.60 25.32
CA GLN A 812 -62.44 5.79 25.15
C GLN A 812 -62.43 6.75 26.36
N SER A 813 -61.24 7.23 26.77
CA SER A 813 -61.05 7.87 28.08
C SER A 813 -60.21 9.16 27.98
N GLU A 814 -60.56 10.18 28.78
CA GLU A 814 -59.80 11.44 28.99
C GLU A 814 -58.64 11.31 30.02
N TRP A 815 -58.38 10.12 30.55
CA TRP A 815 -57.35 9.87 31.58
C TRP A 815 -55.95 9.63 30.97
N GLU A 816 -54.88 10.12 31.62
CA GLU A 816 -53.50 9.86 31.21
C GLU A 816 -53.14 8.37 31.38
N ALA A 817 -52.62 7.76 30.32
CA ALA A 817 -52.26 6.34 30.31
C ALA A 817 -50.93 6.10 31.05
N VAL A 818 -51.00 5.50 32.23
CA VAL A 818 -49.81 5.01 32.97
C VAL A 818 -49.42 3.63 32.43
N SER A 819 -48.17 3.44 32.05
CA SER A 819 -47.65 2.16 31.57
C SER A 819 -46.25 1.88 32.11
N LEU A 820 -45.94 0.61 32.32
CA LEU A 820 -44.57 0.18 32.69
C LEU A 820 -43.54 0.64 31.64
N GLU A 821 -43.95 0.71 30.37
CA GLU A 821 -43.12 1.20 29.26
C GLU A 821 -42.70 2.67 29.44
N LEU A 822 -43.62 3.55 29.87
CA LEU A 822 -43.31 4.96 30.13
C LEU A 822 -42.39 5.14 31.33
N GLU A 823 -42.58 4.34 32.39
CA GLU A 823 -41.66 4.35 33.54
C GLU A 823 -40.23 3.94 33.15
N GLN A 824 -40.09 2.89 32.34
CA GLN A 824 -38.78 2.45 31.83
C GLN A 824 -38.11 3.53 30.94
N TRP A 825 -38.90 4.31 30.19
CA TRP A 825 -38.37 5.46 29.46
C TRP A 825 -37.97 6.62 30.38
N ALA A 826 -38.75 6.91 31.43
CA ALA A 826 -38.41 7.93 32.41
C ALA A 826 -37.07 7.62 33.10
N VAL A 827 -36.86 6.37 33.53
CA VAL A 827 -35.57 5.90 34.09
C VAL A 827 -34.44 6.04 33.08
N CYS A 828 -34.62 5.53 31.85
CA CYS A 828 -33.60 5.58 30.80
C CYS A 828 -33.18 7.02 30.44
N VAL A 829 -34.15 7.91 30.23
CA VAL A 829 -33.88 9.33 29.94
C VAL A 829 -33.13 9.98 31.10
N ARG A 830 -33.54 9.69 32.35
CA ARG A 830 -32.87 10.25 33.53
C ARG A 830 -31.42 9.78 33.64
N GLN A 831 -31.17 8.48 33.49
CA GLN A 831 -29.82 7.92 33.47
C GLN A 831 -28.95 8.54 32.36
N LEU A 832 -29.51 8.75 31.16
CA LEU A 832 -28.78 9.38 30.04
C LEU A 832 -28.50 10.87 30.28
N GLU A 833 -29.40 11.61 30.93
CA GLU A 833 -29.14 12.98 31.35
C GLU A 833 -28.00 13.04 32.37
N ASP A 834 -27.99 12.12 33.34
CA ASP A 834 -26.95 12.03 34.36
C ASP A 834 -25.59 11.65 33.75
N VAL A 835 -25.57 10.69 32.83
CA VAL A 835 -24.39 10.34 32.03
C VAL A 835 -23.89 11.51 31.19
N LEU A 836 -24.78 12.27 30.54
CA LEU A 836 -24.36 13.46 29.79
C LEU A 836 -23.71 14.51 30.69
N SER A 837 -24.28 14.76 31.87
CA SER A 837 -23.69 15.69 32.85
C SER A 837 -22.32 15.20 33.34
N LEU A 838 -22.18 13.93 33.69
CA LEU A 838 -20.89 13.33 34.06
C LEU A 838 -19.88 13.42 32.90
N GLN A 839 -20.28 13.02 31.70
CA GLN A 839 -19.42 13.08 30.51
C GLN A 839 -18.96 14.52 30.21
N THR A 840 -19.83 15.51 30.43
CA THR A 840 -19.48 16.93 30.27
C THR A 840 -18.35 17.35 31.21
N LEU A 841 -18.40 16.93 32.48
CA LEU A 841 -17.31 17.13 33.43
C LEU A 841 -16.02 16.43 32.97
N LEU A 842 -16.13 15.16 32.55
CA LEU A 842 -14.98 14.35 32.13
C LEU A 842 -14.25 14.87 30.88
N CYS A 843 -14.95 15.64 30.03
CA CYS A 843 -14.43 16.31 28.84
C CYS A 843 -13.65 17.61 29.12
N VAL A 844 -13.64 18.11 30.37
CA VAL A 844 -12.85 19.29 30.73
C VAL A 844 -11.35 18.99 30.55
N PRO A 845 -10.61 19.80 29.77
CA PRO A 845 -9.19 19.57 29.52
C PRO A 845 -8.35 19.82 30.78
N PRO A 846 -7.18 19.13 30.94
CA PRO A 846 -6.30 19.33 32.08
C PRO A 846 -5.58 20.70 32.02
N PRO A 847 -5.23 21.31 33.18
CA PRO A 847 -4.61 22.64 33.24
C PRO A 847 -3.16 22.67 32.72
N GLN A 848 -2.40 21.60 32.96
CA GLN A 848 -1.06 21.41 32.40
C GLN A 848 -1.23 20.58 31.13
N GLY A 849 -1.17 21.23 29.96
CA GLY A 849 -1.46 20.65 28.65
C GLY A 849 -0.55 19.47 28.25
N THR A 850 -0.73 18.33 28.92
CA THR A 850 0.00 17.09 28.68
C THR A 850 -0.69 16.40 27.51
N PRO A 851 -0.06 16.36 26.32
CA PRO A 851 -0.70 15.82 25.13
C PRO A 851 -0.65 14.29 25.21
N GLY A 852 -1.77 13.63 25.52
CA GLY A 852 -1.83 12.17 25.37
C GLY A 852 -2.87 11.39 26.17
N SER A 853 -3.53 11.94 27.20
CA SER A 853 -4.60 11.20 27.88
C SER A 853 -5.89 11.26 27.05
N ALA A 854 -6.33 10.12 26.52
CA ALA A 854 -7.65 10.01 25.90
C ALA A 854 -8.75 10.46 26.89
N THR A 855 -9.76 11.17 26.40
CA THR A 855 -10.94 11.52 27.20
C THR A 855 -11.68 10.24 27.58
N PRO A 856 -11.92 9.97 28.87
CA PRO A 856 -12.70 8.81 29.27
C PRO A 856 -14.15 8.99 28.79
N HIS A 857 -14.71 7.93 28.22
CA HIS A 857 -16.09 7.88 27.74
C HIS A 857 -16.92 7.00 28.68
N CYS A 858 -18.09 7.49 29.11
CA CYS A 858 -19.03 6.74 29.92
C CYS A 858 -20.36 6.50 29.17
N SER A 859 -20.96 5.35 29.44
CA SER A 859 -22.31 4.98 28.99
C SER A 859 -23.12 4.51 30.20
N VAL A 860 -24.45 4.49 30.10
CA VAL A 860 -25.31 3.99 31.19
C VAL A 860 -24.94 2.54 31.52
N LYS A 861 -24.71 1.70 30.50
CA LYS A 861 -24.26 0.32 30.69
C LYS A 861 -22.93 0.24 31.44
N ALA A 862 -21.93 1.02 31.04
CA ALA A 862 -20.62 0.99 31.68
C ALA A 862 -20.68 1.42 33.15
N LEU A 863 -21.54 2.37 33.51
CA LEU A 863 -21.75 2.78 34.90
C LEU A 863 -22.49 1.70 35.71
N LEU A 864 -23.51 1.06 35.14
CA LEU A 864 -24.22 -0.06 35.79
C LEU A 864 -23.29 -1.26 36.04
N GLU A 865 -22.45 -1.62 35.05
CA GLU A 865 -21.45 -2.70 35.16
C GLU A 865 -20.26 -2.32 36.07
N GLY A 866 -20.04 -1.01 36.29
CA GLY A 866 -19.03 -0.48 37.20
C GLY A 866 -19.38 -0.63 38.68
N GLY A 867 -20.60 -1.11 39.01
CA GLY A 867 -21.08 -1.26 40.37
C GLY A 867 -21.25 0.08 41.09
N ARG A 868 -21.42 0.03 42.43
CA ARG A 868 -21.70 1.22 43.24
C ARG A 868 -20.57 2.26 43.25
N GLY A 869 -19.34 1.86 42.92
CA GLY A 869 -18.16 2.73 42.91
C GLY A 869 -17.85 3.36 41.55
N GLY A 870 -18.53 2.97 40.46
CA GLY A 870 -18.14 3.35 39.10
C GLY A 870 -18.18 4.87 38.84
N ILE A 871 -19.16 5.57 39.43
CA ILE A 871 -19.29 7.02 39.33
C ILE A 871 -18.18 7.72 40.13
N ALA A 872 -17.97 7.33 41.39
CA ALA A 872 -16.93 7.89 42.25
C ALA A 872 -15.52 7.67 41.67
N ASP A 873 -15.24 6.50 41.10
CA ASP A 873 -13.98 6.18 40.42
C ASP A 873 -13.75 7.09 39.20
N SER A 874 -14.79 7.32 38.39
CA SER A 874 -14.73 8.20 37.23
C SER A 874 -14.40 9.65 37.62
N VAL A 875 -15.05 10.15 38.69
CA VAL A 875 -14.81 11.51 39.20
C VAL A 875 -13.45 11.62 39.89
N ALA A 876 -13.01 10.63 40.67
CA ALA A 876 -11.69 10.62 41.30
C ALA A 876 -10.55 10.70 40.28
N LYS A 877 -10.65 9.96 39.17
CA LYS A 877 -9.71 10.06 38.04
C LYS A 877 -9.75 11.42 37.36
N TRP A 878 -10.90 12.09 37.33
CA TRP A 878 -11.00 13.46 36.85
C TRP A 878 -10.33 14.45 37.81
N VAL A 879 -10.57 14.33 39.12
CA VAL A 879 -9.93 15.16 40.16
C VAL A 879 -8.41 15.08 40.06
N PHE A 880 -7.86 13.86 39.92
CA PHE A 880 -6.43 13.64 39.69
C PHE A 880 -5.93 14.32 38.40
N ARG A 881 -6.65 14.17 37.27
CA ARG A 881 -6.28 14.80 35.98
C ARG A 881 -6.30 16.33 36.02
N GLN A 882 -7.14 16.92 36.87
CA GLN A 882 -7.23 18.37 37.06
C GLN A 882 -6.22 18.92 38.08
N ASP A 883 -5.41 18.07 38.72
CA ASP A 883 -4.44 18.46 39.75
C ASP A 883 -5.10 19.24 40.91
N LEU A 884 -6.31 18.83 41.30
CA LEU A 884 -7.08 19.50 42.33
C LEU A 884 -6.62 19.08 43.73
N ALA A 885 -6.14 20.07 44.49
CA ALA A 885 -5.73 19.88 45.89
C ALA A 885 -6.92 19.43 46.78
N PRO A 886 -6.69 18.55 47.78
CA PRO A 886 -7.75 18.03 48.67
C PRO A 886 -8.60 19.11 49.36
N GLU A 887 -7.98 20.17 49.89
CA GLU A 887 -8.71 21.27 50.54
C GLU A 887 -9.53 22.08 49.53
N ARG A 888 -9.05 22.28 48.30
CA ARG A 888 -9.83 22.94 47.24
C ARG A 888 -11.07 22.12 46.89
N LEU A 889 -10.92 20.80 46.75
CA LEU A 889 -12.05 19.90 46.50
C LEU A 889 -13.07 19.95 47.65
N LYS A 890 -12.59 19.97 48.90
CA LYS A 890 -13.44 20.12 50.09
C LYS A 890 -14.23 21.42 50.08
N ASP A 891 -13.58 22.55 49.78
CA ASP A 891 -14.25 23.85 49.67
C ASP A 891 -15.34 23.84 48.59
N MET A 892 -15.06 23.21 47.44
CA MET A 892 -16.03 23.05 46.35
C MET A 892 -17.24 22.19 46.77
N LEU A 893 -17.01 21.10 47.50
CA LEU A 893 -18.07 20.23 48.00
C LEU A 893 -18.87 20.87 49.15
N GLN A 894 -18.27 21.75 49.94
CA GLN A 894 -18.98 22.47 51.01
C GLN A 894 -19.94 23.54 50.47
N ARG A 895 -19.57 24.25 49.38
CA ARG A 895 -20.45 25.21 48.70
C ARG A 895 -21.75 24.60 48.15
N ARG A 896 -21.75 23.28 47.88
CA ARG A 896 -22.97 22.50 47.56
C ARG A 896 -24.01 22.58 48.67
N GLY A 897 -23.59 22.44 49.93
CA GLY A 897 -24.48 22.45 51.09
C GLY A 897 -25.09 23.82 51.39
N GLU A 898 -24.40 24.91 51.03
CA GLU A 898 -24.89 26.28 51.23
C GLU A 898 -25.97 26.66 50.21
N ALA A 899 -25.84 26.21 48.96
CA ALA A 899 -26.80 26.47 47.88
C ALA A 899 -28.18 25.81 48.12
N GLU A 900 -28.23 24.64 48.78
CA GLU A 900 -29.48 23.98 49.18
C GLU A 900 -30.19 24.69 50.34
N SER A 901 -29.47 25.48 51.14
CA SER A 901 -30.01 26.14 52.35
C SER A 901 -30.52 27.58 52.14
N THR A 902 -30.12 28.27 51.06
CA THR A 902 -30.35 29.73 50.93
C THR A 902 -31.21 30.19 49.75
N GLY A 903 -31.51 29.37 48.75
CA GLY A 903 -32.55 29.67 47.74
C GLY A 903 -32.42 31.00 46.99
N GLN A 904 -31.26 31.65 46.97
CA GLN A 904 -31.01 32.91 46.24
C GLN A 904 -29.82 32.75 45.27
N PRO A 905 -29.96 33.18 44.01
CA PRO A 905 -28.86 33.15 43.04
C PRO A 905 -27.86 34.28 43.32
N SER A 906 -26.62 33.92 43.65
CA SER A 906 -25.49 34.86 43.75
C SER A 906 -25.02 35.32 42.36
N GLN A 907 -24.72 36.61 42.23
CA GLN A 907 -24.26 37.22 40.97
C GLN A 907 -22.86 36.75 40.57
N PRO A 908 -22.55 36.65 39.25
CA PRO A 908 -21.26 36.18 38.77
C PRO A 908 -20.21 37.30 38.86
N GLU A 909 -19.28 37.21 39.81
CA GLU A 909 -18.04 38.01 39.78
C GLU A 909 -17.04 37.42 38.76
N GLN A 910 -16.32 38.31 38.06
CA GLN A 910 -15.46 38.01 36.91
C GLN A 910 -14.26 37.14 37.26
N GLY A 911 -14.25 35.92 36.72
CA GLY A 911 -13.20 34.91 36.82
C GLY A 911 -13.59 33.72 35.94
N GLU A 912 -13.69 33.94 34.63
CA GLU A 912 -14.51 33.12 33.71
C GLU A 912 -13.98 31.70 33.41
N GLY A 913 -12.74 31.36 33.78
CA GLY A 913 -12.13 30.05 33.51
C GLY A 913 -12.32 29.01 34.62
N GLU A 914 -11.94 29.36 35.86
CA GLU A 914 -11.96 28.42 37.00
C GLU A 914 -13.36 28.21 37.57
N LYS A 915 -14.20 29.26 37.62
CA LYS A 915 -15.58 29.16 38.13
C LYS A 915 -16.41 28.13 37.34
N SER A 916 -16.18 28.01 36.04
CA SER A 916 -16.95 27.08 35.21
C SER A 916 -16.69 25.61 35.50
N GLN A 917 -15.49 25.23 35.96
CA GLN A 917 -15.20 23.82 36.28
C GLN A 917 -15.81 23.43 37.63
N GLU A 918 -15.78 24.37 38.58
CA GLU A 918 -16.37 24.18 39.90
C GLU A 918 -17.90 23.99 39.81
N ASP A 919 -18.57 24.81 39.02
CA ASP A 919 -20.02 24.71 38.77
C ASP A 919 -20.42 23.37 38.14
N LEU A 920 -19.59 22.83 37.24
CA LEU A 920 -19.82 21.52 36.62
C LEU A 920 -19.69 20.37 37.62
N LEU A 921 -18.66 20.38 38.49
CA LEU A 921 -18.52 19.36 39.51
C LEU A 921 -19.69 19.39 40.50
N VAL A 922 -20.07 20.58 40.97
CA VAL A 922 -21.21 20.75 41.88
C VAL A 922 -22.51 20.24 41.23
N SER A 923 -22.73 20.52 39.94
CA SER A 923 -23.90 20.02 39.20
C SER A 923 -23.93 18.49 39.11
N VAL A 924 -22.78 17.84 38.91
CA VAL A 924 -22.68 16.37 38.90
C VAL A 924 -22.93 15.81 40.30
N CYS A 925 -22.35 16.39 41.36
CA CYS A 925 -22.59 15.97 42.74
C CYS A 925 -24.05 16.18 43.21
N GLN A 926 -24.79 17.11 42.61
CA GLN A 926 -26.23 17.27 42.86
C GLN A 926 -27.07 16.17 42.20
N ARG A 927 -26.61 15.65 41.06
CA ARG A 927 -27.26 14.52 40.37
C ARG A 927 -26.93 13.17 41.00
N PHE A 928 -25.75 13.04 41.59
CA PHE A 928 -25.25 11.83 42.26
C PHE A 928 -24.96 12.07 43.76
N PRO A 929 -25.97 12.39 44.58
CA PRO A 929 -25.77 12.74 45.99
C PRO A 929 -25.21 11.59 46.84
N ASP A 930 -25.58 10.35 46.53
CA ASP A 930 -25.19 9.17 47.31
C ASP A 930 -23.85 8.64 46.81
N SER A 931 -23.75 8.42 45.49
CA SER A 931 -22.56 7.89 44.81
C SER A 931 -21.36 8.85 44.88
N LEU A 932 -21.58 10.16 45.00
CA LEU A 932 -20.53 11.18 45.20
C LEU A 932 -20.63 11.87 46.56
N SER A 933 -21.16 11.17 47.57
CA SER A 933 -21.06 11.65 48.95
C SER A 933 -19.59 11.94 49.32
N PRO A 934 -19.31 12.96 50.15
CA PRO A 934 -17.93 13.39 50.42
C PRO A 934 -17.00 12.25 50.85
N ASP A 935 -17.47 11.38 51.75
CA ASP A 935 -16.69 10.22 52.22
C ASP A 935 -16.35 9.24 51.09
N LEU A 936 -17.29 8.95 50.19
CA LEU A 936 -17.06 8.07 49.03
C LEU A 936 -16.12 8.68 48.02
N LEU A 937 -16.28 9.97 47.70
CA LEU A 937 -15.44 10.66 46.75
C LEU A 937 -14.00 10.81 47.27
N PHE A 938 -13.81 11.20 48.53
CA PHE A 938 -12.49 11.28 49.15
C PHE A 938 -11.83 9.89 49.29
N ALA A 939 -12.60 8.85 49.58
CA ALA A 939 -12.13 7.47 49.58
C ALA A 939 -11.57 7.05 48.20
N HIS A 940 -12.31 7.33 47.12
CA HIS A 940 -11.87 7.00 45.76
C HIS A 940 -10.72 7.89 45.29
N CYS A 941 -10.69 9.18 45.66
CA CYS A 941 -9.54 10.05 45.41
C CYS A 941 -8.29 9.52 46.11
N CYS A 942 -8.37 9.22 47.41
CA CYS A 942 -7.28 8.61 48.18
C CYS A 942 -6.72 7.37 47.47
N TRP A 943 -7.61 6.47 47.04
CA TRP A 943 -7.22 5.26 46.33
C TRP A 943 -6.57 5.54 44.95
N GLU A 944 -7.12 6.46 44.17
CA GLU A 944 -6.53 6.83 42.88
C GLU A 944 -5.12 7.42 43.05
N TYR A 945 -4.92 8.35 44.00
CA TYR A 945 -3.62 8.96 44.25
C TYR A 945 -2.56 7.95 44.72
N VAL A 946 -2.91 6.96 45.57
CA VAL A 946 -1.95 5.91 45.98
C VAL A 946 -1.62 4.96 44.84
N VAL A 947 -2.59 4.66 43.95
CA VAL A 947 -2.35 3.86 42.74
C VAL A 947 -1.41 4.59 41.78
N GLN A 948 -1.57 5.90 41.60
CA GLN A 948 -0.69 6.70 40.76
C GLN A 948 0.70 6.86 41.38
N TRP A 949 0.80 7.08 42.70
CA TRP A 949 2.08 7.04 43.43
C TRP A 949 2.81 5.71 43.24
N ASN A 950 2.11 4.57 43.29
CA ASN A 950 2.75 3.27 43.10
C ASN A 950 3.31 3.08 41.67
N LYS A 951 2.78 3.82 40.67
CA LYS A 951 3.32 3.85 39.30
C LYS A 951 4.52 4.81 39.19
N ASP A 952 4.45 5.96 39.86
CA ASP A 952 5.52 6.97 39.90
C ASP A 952 5.81 7.43 41.34
N PRO A 953 6.69 6.71 42.07
CA PRO A 953 6.95 6.98 43.49
C PRO A 953 7.76 8.25 43.78
N GLU A 954 8.31 8.90 42.74
CA GLU A 954 9.12 10.11 42.89
C GLU A 954 8.25 11.35 43.14
N VAL A 955 6.96 11.31 42.74
CA VAL A 955 6.02 12.41 42.89
C VAL A 955 5.29 12.32 44.22
N GLY A 956 4.97 13.48 44.82
CA GLY A 956 4.32 13.63 46.13
C GLY A 956 2.86 13.13 46.22
N TYR A 957 2.40 12.26 45.32
CA TYR A 957 1.02 11.76 45.25
C TYR A 957 0.58 11.00 46.51
N LEU A 958 1.49 10.30 47.19
CA LEU A 958 1.14 9.61 48.44
C LEU A 958 0.74 10.58 49.55
N CYS A 959 1.37 11.76 49.62
CA CYS A 959 0.97 12.79 50.57
C CYS A 959 -0.49 13.21 50.31
N TRP A 960 -0.85 13.46 49.06
CA TRP A 960 -2.21 13.83 48.69
C TRP A 960 -3.22 12.70 48.93
N ALA A 961 -2.84 11.44 48.72
CA ALA A 961 -3.67 10.30 49.09
C ALA A 961 -4.01 10.32 50.59
N VAL A 962 -3.01 10.54 51.44
CA VAL A 962 -3.19 10.63 52.90
C VAL A 962 -4.02 11.87 53.29
N GLU A 963 -3.84 13.01 52.63
CA GLU A 963 -4.68 14.20 52.89
C GLU A 963 -6.15 13.95 52.50
N HIS A 964 -6.43 13.30 51.37
CA HIS A 964 -7.79 12.88 51.03
C HIS A 964 -8.39 11.93 52.08
N LEU A 965 -7.58 10.99 52.60
CA LEU A 965 -8.02 10.07 53.65
C LEU A 965 -8.42 10.77 54.94
N LYS A 966 -7.72 11.84 55.34
CA LYS A 966 -8.08 12.66 56.51
C LYS A 966 -9.42 13.35 56.37
N LEU A 967 -9.85 13.63 55.14
CA LEU A 967 -11.13 14.28 54.84
C LEU A 967 -12.33 13.33 54.82
N VAL A 968 -12.10 12.01 54.90
CA VAL A 968 -13.16 11.01 55.08
C VAL A 968 -13.66 11.09 56.52
N SER A 969 -14.96 11.27 56.73
CA SER A 969 -15.57 11.46 58.06
C SER A 969 -15.81 10.14 58.78
N SER A 970 -16.12 9.07 58.05
CA SER A 970 -16.39 7.75 58.62
C SER A 970 -15.11 7.04 59.12
N PRO A 971 -14.99 6.71 60.42
CA PRO A 971 -13.83 6.00 60.95
C PRO A 971 -13.73 4.56 60.40
N HIS A 972 -14.85 3.95 60.01
CA HIS A 972 -14.86 2.61 59.42
C HIS A 972 -14.22 2.60 58.03
N ILE A 973 -14.59 3.57 57.18
CA ILE A 973 -14.01 3.71 55.84
C ILE A 973 -12.53 4.11 55.96
N GLN A 974 -12.18 5.04 56.86
CA GLN A 974 -10.79 5.43 57.12
C GLN A 974 -9.92 4.25 57.55
N LEU A 975 -10.38 3.43 58.50
CA LEU A 975 -9.66 2.24 58.96
C LEU A 975 -9.45 1.25 57.83
N GLY A 976 -10.52 0.96 57.07
CA GLY A 976 -10.47 0.00 55.97
C GLY A 976 -9.50 0.43 54.87
N ILE A 977 -9.60 1.67 54.39
CA ILE A 977 -8.70 2.20 53.36
C ILE A 977 -7.27 2.25 53.86
N SER A 978 -7.04 2.69 55.10
CA SER A 978 -5.70 2.72 55.70
C SER A 978 -5.05 1.34 55.72
N SER A 979 -5.79 0.32 56.16
CA SER A 979 -5.34 -1.08 56.15
C SER A 979 -5.07 -1.60 54.75
N MET A 980 -5.96 -1.32 53.80
CA MET A 980 -5.80 -1.72 52.40
C MET A 980 -4.56 -1.07 51.77
N MET A 981 -4.36 0.23 51.96
CA MET A 981 -3.17 0.96 51.50
C MET A 981 -1.90 0.34 52.09
N TRP A 982 -1.88 0.11 53.40
CA TRP A 982 -0.73 -0.45 54.09
C TRP A 982 -0.33 -1.82 53.52
N ASN A 983 -1.29 -2.74 53.43
CA ASN A 983 -1.05 -4.11 52.99
C ASN A 983 -0.75 -4.22 51.50
N THR A 984 -1.35 -3.36 50.67
CA THR A 984 -1.24 -3.45 49.20
C THR A 984 0.02 -2.77 48.68
N PHE A 985 0.31 -1.55 49.14
CA PHE A 985 1.34 -0.69 48.54
C PHE A 985 2.49 -0.37 49.48
N ILE A 986 2.22 -0.09 50.76
CA ILE A 986 3.19 0.58 51.64
C ILE A 986 4.16 -0.39 52.33
N VAL A 987 3.68 -1.51 52.86
CA VAL A 987 4.47 -2.36 53.77
C VAL A 987 5.78 -2.88 53.16
N LYS A 988 5.79 -3.19 51.86
CA LYS A 988 6.98 -3.68 51.16
C LYS A 988 8.04 -2.57 51.06
N CYS A 989 7.66 -1.40 50.55
CA CYS A 989 8.55 -0.24 50.43
C CYS A 989 9.05 0.21 51.82
N PHE A 990 8.17 0.23 52.81
CA PHE A 990 8.50 0.57 54.19
C PHE A 990 9.50 -0.40 54.81
N SER A 991 9.35 -1.71 54.57
CA SER A 991 10.30 -2.72 55.05
C SER A 991 11.68 -2.56 54.39
N ALA A 992 11.74 -2.31 53.09
CA ALA A 992 12.98 -2.08 52.36
C ALA A 992 13.71 -0.84 52.89
N ALA A 993 12.98 0.25 53.15
CA ALA A 993 13.48 1.46 53.77
C ALA A 993 14.09 1.18 55.16
N ALA A 994 13.37 0.44 56.01
CA ALA A 994 13.83 0.08 57.35
C ALA A 994 15.13 -0.74 57.31
N PHE A 995 15.22 -1.75 56.45
CA PHE A 995 16.42 -2.58 56.33
C PHE A 995 17.60 -1.83 55.72
N LEU A 996 17.36 -0.92 54.78
CA LEU A 996 18.41 -0.07 54.22
C LEU A 996 19.04 0.82 55.29
N ILE A 997 18.21 1.53 56.08
CA ILE A 997 18.70 2.41 57.15
C ILE A 997 19.39 1.60 58.25
N GLU A 998 18.87 0.41 58.61
CA GLU A 998 19.53 -0.51 59.55
C GLU A 998 20.93 -0.93 59.08
N LYS A 999 21.06 -1.28 57.79
CA LYS A 999 22.33 -1.69 57.19
C LYS A 999 23.35 -0.56 57.11
N VAL A 1000 22.91 0.64 56.73
CA VAL A 1000 23.77 1.81 56.54
C VAL A 1000 24.13 2.48 57.88
N GLY A 1001 23.25 2.42 58.87
CA GLY A 1001 23.44 3.01 60.21
C GLY A 1001 23.37 4.54 60.25
N LYS A 1002 22.89 5.17 59.17
CA LYS A 1002 22.64 6.61 58.98
C LYS A 1002 21.70 6.80 57.79
N ALA A 1003 21.24 8.03 57.55
CA ALA A 1003 20.47 8.38 56.35
C ALA A 1003 21.21 7.92 55.06
N PRO A 1004 20.62 7.00 54.26
CA PRO A 1004 21.15 6.60 52.96
C PRO A 1004 21.12 7.76 51.95
N LYS A 1005 22.07 7.74 51.01
CA LYS A 1005 22.14 8.72 49.91
C LYS A 1005 21.29 8.25 48.72
N ASP A 1006 20.80 9.19 47.90
CA ASP A 1006 19.96 8.96 46.71
C ASP A 1006 20.21 7.64 45.94
N ARG A 1007 21.45 7.38 45.51
CA ARG A 1007 21.81 6.17 44.75
C ARG A 1007 21.45 4.87 45.48
N LEU A 1008 21.59 4.82 46.80
CA LEU A 1008 21.25 3.65 47.60
C LEU A 1008 19.73 3.52 47.77
N CYS A 1009 19.03 4.64 47.95
CA CYS A 1009 17.57 4.70 48.04
C CYS A 1009 16.92 4.16 46.75
N ARG A 1010 17.35 4.66 45.58
CA ARG A 1010 16.83 4.20 44.28
C ARG A 1010 17.08 2.72 44.04
N ARG A 1011 18.23 2.20 44.48
CA ARG A 1011 18.59 0.79 44.27
C ARG A 1011 17.80 -0.17 45.16
N ASP A 1012 17.69 0.14 46.45
CA ASP A 1012 17.17 -0.82 47.45
C ASP A 1012 15.69 -0.57 47.81
N VAL A 1013 15.17 0.65 47.61
CA VAL A 1013 13.77 1.02 47.91
C VAL A 1013 12.98 1.36 46.63
N GLY A 1014 13.65 1.79 45.57
CA GLY A 1014 13.02 2.13 44.28
C GLY A 1014 12.63 3.60 44.12
N MET A 1015 13.04 4.48 45.05
CA MET A 1015 12.79 5.93 45.01
C MET A 1015 14.01 6.72 45.52
N GLY A 1016 14.14 7.98 45.11
CA GLY A 1016 15.18 8.92 45.58
C GLY A 1016 15.15 9.17 47.09
N ASP A 1017 16.20 9.81 47.64
CA ASP A 1017 16.29 10.10 49.09
C ASP A 1017 15.28 11.16 49.57
N CYS A 1018 15.02 12.20 48.77
CA CYS A 1018 13.95 13.17 49.06
C CYS A 1018 12.57 12.50 49.04
N ALA A 1019 12.25 11.74 47.98
CA ALA A 1019 10.99 10.99 47.86
C ALA A 1019 10.82 9.96 48.98
N MET A 1020 11.89 9.27 49.37
CA MET A 1020 11.91 8.34 50.51
C MET A 1020 11.61 9.04 51.84
N THR A 1021 12.09 10.27 52.03
CA THR A 1021 11.81 11.06 53.24
C THR A 1021 10.32 11.41 53.31
N SER A 1022 9.75 11.92 52.21
CA SER A 1022 8.31 12.21 52.11
C SER A 1022 7.45 10.96 52.29
N PHE A 1023 7.82 9.85 51.66
CA PHE A 1023 7.16 8.54 51.81
C PHE A 1023 7.10 8.09 53.28
N LEU A 1024 8.21 8.17 54.01
CA LEU A 1024 8.25 7.82 55.43
C LEU A 1024 7.38 8.77 56.27
N GLY A 1025 7.35 10.06 55.92
CA GLY A 1025 6.43 11.03 56.50
C GLY A 1025 4.96 10.65 56.29
N SER A 1026 4.57 10.28 55.06
CA SER A 1026 3.22 9.79 54.77
C SER A 1026 2.91 8.48 55.50
N CYS A 1027 3.88 7.57 55.69
CA CYS A 1027 3.69 6.35 56.47
C CYS A 1027 3.35 6.66 57.94
N VAL A 1028 4.03 7.66 58.53
CA VAL A 1028 3.73 8.11 59.90
C VAL A 1028 2.29 8.61 60.00
N GLN A 1029 1.89 9.48 59.06
CA GLN A 1029 0.54 10.03 59.04
C GLN A 1029 -0.53 8.94 58.81
N LEU A 1030 -0.30 8.02 57.86
CA LEU A 1030 -1.21 6.91 57.58
C LEU A 1030 -1.42 6.01 58.80
N LEU A 1031 -0.34 5.64 59.50
CA LEU A 1031 -0.42 4.81 60.70
C LEU A 1031 -1.09 5.55 61.86
N GLN A 1032 -0.90 6.87 61.96
CA GLN A 1032 -1.60 7.71 62.92
C GLN A 1032 -3.12 7.73 62.63
N ILE A 1033 -3.52 7.99 61.39
CA ILE A 1033 -4.93 7.95 60.96
C ILE A 1033 -5.53 6.58 61.27
N LEU A 1034 -4.80 5.49 60.99
CA LEU A 1034 -5.28 4.14 61.28
C LEU A 1034 -5.51 3.92 62.79
N MET A 1035 -4.62 4.44 63.66
CA MET A 1035 -4.80 4.35 65.11
C MET A 1035 -6.00 5.20 65.59
N GLU A 1036 -6.16 6.40 65.06
CA GLU A 1036 -7.28 7.29 65.38
C GLU A 1036 -8.62 6.69 64.92
N ALA A 1037 -8.67 6.16 63.69
CA ALA A 1037 -9.83 5.49 63.13
C ALA A 1037 -10.21 4.23 63.91
N ASP A 1038 -9.25 3.38 64.30
CA ASP A 1038 -9.50 2.19 65.13
C ASP A 1038 -10.16 2.55 66.47
N SER A 1039 -9.72 3.65 67.10
CA SER A 1039 -10.36 4.14 68.32
C SER A 1039 -11.77 4.70 68.10
N GLY A 1040 -12.05 5.28 66.92
CA GLY A 1040 -13.35 5.86 66.58
C GLY A 1040 -14.38 4.84 66.07
N VAL A 1041 -13.95 3.64 65.65
CA VAL A 1041 -14.85 2.59 65.13
C VAL A 1041 -15.82 2.06 66.20
N GLU A 1042 -15.45 2.10 67.50
CA GLU A 1042 -16.38 1.71 68.57
C GLU A 1042 -17.49 2.75 68.83
N GLU A 1043 -17.26 4.02 68.45
CA GLU A 1043 -18.17 5.13 68.77
C GLU A 1043 -19.26 5.38 67.70
N VAL A 1044 -18.99 4.99 66.45
CA VAL A 1044 -19.84 5.28 65.29
C VAL A 1044 -20.34 3.98 64.66
N THR A 1045 -21.56 3.92 64.14
CA THR A 1045 -22.03 2.73 63.40
C THR A 1045 -21.47 2.70 61.98
N PRO A 1046 -21.30 1.51 61.36
CA PRO A 1046 -20.89 1.42 59.97
C PRO A 1046 -21.88 2.18 59.06
N PRO A 1047 -21.40 3.02 58.13
CA PRO A 1047 -22.28 3.75 57.22
C PRO A 1047 -22.96 2.80 56.23
N GLU A 1048 -24.22 3.08 55.88
CA GLU A 1048 -24.93 2.40 54.79
C GLU A 1048 -24.57 3.03 53.45
N LEU A 1049 -24.10 2.23 52.50
CA LEU A 1049 -23.66 2.70 51.20
C LEU A 1049 -24.83 2.62 50.20
N CYS A 1050 -25.53 3.74 50.03
CA CYS A 1050 -26.64 3.88 49.10
C CYS A 1050 -26.18 4.21 47.68
N VAL A 1051 -27.08 4.00 46.71
CA VAL A 1051 -26.99 4.50 45.34
C VAL A 1051 -28.31 5.17 45.00
N GLU A 1052 -28.28 6.10 44.06
CA GLU A 1052 -29.47 6.81 43.61
C GLU A 1052 -30.52 5.83 43.07
N GLU A 1053 -31.81 6.12 43.27
CA GLU A 1053 -32.92 5.22 42.93
C GLU A 1053 -32.87 4.70 41.47
N VAL A 1054 -32.58 5.59 40.53
CA VAL A 1054 -32.47 5.25 39.10
C VAL A 1054 -31.24 4.39 38.76
N TRP A 1055 -30.28 4.29 39.68
CA TRP A 1055 -29.05 3.49 39.57
C TRP A 1055 -29.05 2.25 40.47
N GLY A 1056 -30.18 1.93 41.13
CA GLY A 1056 -30.30 0.79 42.05
C GLY A 1056 -30.06 -0.60 41.43
N GLY A 1057 -30.06 -0.71 40.10
CA GLY A 1057 -29.73 -1.93 39.35
C GLY A 1057 -28.25 -2.08 38.97
N ALA A 1058 -27.34 -1.26 39.53
CA ALA A 1058 -25.91 -1.38 39.26
C ALA A 1058 -25.34 -2.68 39.85
N GLU A 1059 -24.88 -3.57 38.97
CA GLU A 1059 -24.27 -4.86 39.31
C GLU A 1059 -22.83 -4.87 38.79
N GLY A 1060 -21.86 -4.87 39.70
CA GLY A 1060 -20.44 -4.75 39.35
C GLY A 1060 -19.52 -5.06 40.53
N PRO A 1061 -18.21 -4.78 40.41
CA PRO A 1061 -17.27 -4.97 41.50
C PRO A 1061 -17.63 -4.09 42.70
N ALA A 1062 -17.31 -4.57 43.90
CA ALA A 1062 -17.45 -3.77 45.12
C ALA A 1062 -16.63 -2.48 45.01
N SER A 1063 -17.25 -1.36 45.38
CA SER A 1063 -16.60 -0.05 45.50
C SER A 1063 -15.47 -0.08 46.53
N ILE A 1064 -14.58 0.91 46.46
CA ILE A 1064 -13.48 1.03 47.44
C ILE A 1064 -14.02 1.15 48.87
N ALA A 1065 -15.14 1.85 49.06
CA ALA A 1065 -15.76 1.97 50.37
C ALA A 1065 -16.38 0.66 50.86
N GLU A 1066 -17.02 -0.13 49.99
CA GLU A 1066 -17.50 -1.47 50.36
C GLU A 1066 -16.34 -2.38 50.77
N LEU A 1067 -15.25 -2.40 49.99
CA LEU A 1067 -14.05 -3.17 50.32
C LEU A 1067 -13.40 -2.68 51.63
N ALA A 1068 -13.48 -1.38 51.93
CA ALA A 1068 -12.99 -0.82 53.18
C ALA A 1068 -13.83 -1.30 54.38
N LEU A 1069 -15.16 -1.32 54.26
CA LEU A 1069 -16.05 -1.82 55.31
C LEU A 1069 -15.91 -3.33 55.55
N GLU A 1070 -15.44 -4.09 54.55
CA GLU A 1070 -15.14 -5.52 54.67
C GLU A 1070 -13.81 -5.81 55.40
N GLN A 1071 -12.96 -4.79 55.64
CA GLN A 1071 -11.68 -5.00 56.31
C GLN A 1071 -11.87 -5.38 57.78
N LYS A 1072 -10.98 -6.26 58.26
CA LYS A 1072 -10.92 -6.63 59.68
C LYS A 1072 -10.31 -5.48 60.48
N GLY A 1073 -10.74 -5.36 61.75
CA GLY A 1073 -10.08 -4.49 62.73
C GLY A 1073 -8.59 -4.80 62.89
N VAL A 1074 -7.83 -3.81 63.33
CA VAL A 1074 -6.37 -3.92 63.47
C VAL A 1074 -5.98 -4.23 64.91
N HIS A 1075 -4.79 -4.82 65.10
CA HIS A 1075 -4.24 -4.98 66.43
C HIS A 1075 -3.53 -3.68 66.83
N TYR A 1076 -4.23 -2.78 67.53
CA TYR A 1076 -3.75 -1.44 67.90
C TYR A 1076 -2.29 -1.39 68.39
N PRO A 1077 -1.83 -2.25 69.33
CA PRO A 1077 -0.43 -2.22 69.79
C PRO A 1077 0.59 -2.51 68.68
N LEU A 1078 0.22 -3.32 67.68
CA LEU A 1078 1.08 -3.61 66.53
C LEU A 1078 1.15 -2.40 65.59
N VAL A 1079 0.04 -1.70 65.37
CA VAL A 1079 0.02 -0.46 64.58
C VAL A 1079 0.86 0.62 65.26
N GLN A 1080 0.68 0.82 66.57
CA GLN A 1080 1.47 1.75 67.37
C GLN A 1080 2.98 1.43 67.28
N HIS A 1081 3.33 0.15 67.29
CA HIS A 1081 4.73 -0.27 67.16
C HIS A 1081 5.32 0.05 65.79
N HIS A 1082 4.56 -0.15 64.70
CA HIS A 1082 4.95 0.30 63.36
C HIS A 1082 5.03 1.82 63.26
N TYR A 1083 4.11 2.55 63.89
CA TYR A 1083 4.13 4.01 63.96
C TYR A 1083 5.44 4.50 64.59
N LEU A 1084 5.84 3.93 65.72
CA LEU A 1084 7.12 4.26 66.36
C LEU A 1084 8.32 4.02 65.45
N LEU A 1085 8.36 2.88 64.73
CA LEU A 1085 9.41 2.62 63.75
C LEU A 1085 9.37 3.63 62.60
N ALA A 1086 8.18 3.96 62.08
CA ALA A 1086 8.01 4.93 61.01
C ALA A 1086 8.50 6.32 61.44
N SER A 1087 8.15 6.76 62.65
CA SER A 1087 8.62 8.04 63.21
C SER A 1087 10.14 8.06 63.36
N LEU A 1088 10.75 6.96 63.82
CA LEU A 1088 12.20 6.84 63.92
C LEU A 1088 12.89 6.89 62.54
N LEU A 1089 12.36 6.19 61.54
CA LEU A 1089 12.90 6.19 60.18
C LEU A 1089 12.77 7.55 59.52
N HIS A 1090 11.60 8.18 59.62
CA HIS A 1090 11.35 9.52 59.11
C HIS A 1090 12.30 10.52 59.78
N THR A 1091 12.38 10.52 61.11
CA THR A 1091 13.30 11.39 61.88
C THR A 1091 14.75 11.14 61.51
N ALA A 1092 15.16 9.89 61.31
CA ALA A 1092 16.52 9.55 60.89
C ALA A 1092 16.87 10.12 59.51
N MET A 1093 15.92 10.10 58.57
CA MET A 1093 16.08 10.68 57.23
C MET A 1093 16.08 12.21 57.29
N THR A 1094 15.03 12.82 57.85
CA THR A 1094 14.84 14.28 57.91
C THR A 1094 16.00 14.99 58.59
N PHE A 1095 16.51 14.44 59.69
CA PHE A 1095 17.60 15.03 60.48
C PHE A 1095 18.97 14.41 60.21
N SER A 1096 19.08 13.51 59.22
CA SER A 1096 20.32 12.81 58.87
C SER A 1096 21.01 12.12 60.08
N LEU A 1097 20.23 11.56 61.00
CA LEU A 1097 20.74 10.98 62.25
C LEU A 1097 21.47 9.67 61.99
N ARG A 1098 22.51 9.41 62.79
CA ARG A 1098 23.20 8.11 62.81
C ARG A 1098 22.49 7.17 63.75
N VAL A 1099 21.72 6.24 63.20
CA VAL A 1099 20.95 5.25 63.96
C VAL A 1099 20.81 3.95 63.18
N LYS A 1100 20.76 2.85 63.94
CA LYS A 1100 20.29 1.54 63.50
C LYS A 1100 18.88 1.34 64.07
N PRO A 1101 17.81 1.70 63.36
CA PRO A 1101 16.47 1.85 63.92
C PRO A 1101 15.92 0.54 64.49
N LEU A 1102 16.18 -0.61 63.86
CA LEU A 1102 15.70 -1.88 64.37
C LEU A 1102 16.44 -2.27 65.65
N SER A 1103 17.71 -1.87 65.82
CA SER A 1103 18.48 -2.14 67.04
C SER A 1103 17.90 -1.48 68.31
N LEU A 1104 17.02 -0.48 68.17
CA LEU A 1104 16.29 0.16 69.27
C LEU A 1104 15.09 -0.66 69.76
N PHE A 1105 14.84 -1.83 69.18
CA PHE A 1105 13.78 -2.75 69.59
C PHE A 1105 14.37 -4.06 70.10
N ASP A 1106 13.67 -4.69 71.04
CA ASP A 1106 14.03 -6.02 71.55
C ASP A 1106 13.73 -7.11 70.51
N SER A 1107 14.11 -8.35 70.80
CA SER A 1107 13.90 -9.47 69.86
C SER A 1107 12.43 -9.73 69.57
N LYS A 1108 11.53 -9.55 70.54
CA LYS A 1108 10.08 -9.72 70.35
C LYS A 1108 9.52 -8.62 69.44
N GLY A 1109 9.86 -7.35 69.72
CA GLY A 1109 9.45 -6.21 68.91
C GLY A 1109 10.00 -6.28 67.48
N LYS A 1110 11.25 -6.71 67.29
CA LYS A 1110 11.83 -6.92 65.94
C LYS A 1110 11.06 -7.96 65.13
N ASN A 1111 10.68 -9.06 65.76
CA ASN A 1111 9.96 -10.15 65.09
C ASN A 1111 8.51 -9.82 64.76
N ALA A 1112 7.93 -8.78 65.38
CA ALA A 1112 6.56 -8.34 65.15
C ALA A 1112 6.42 -7.43 63.91
N PHE A 1113 7.49 -6.74 63.48
CA PHE A 1113 7.44 -5.84 62.33
C PHE A 1113 7.09 -6.54 61.01
N PHE A 1114 6.43 -5.79 60.13
CA PHE A 1114 6.04 -6.16 58.77
C PHE A 1114 5.10 -7.36 58.66
N ARG A 1115 4.50 -7.79 59.79
CA ARG A 1115 3.39 -8.74 59.81
C ARG A 1115 2.07 -8.02 59.49
N GLU A 1116 1.05 -8.79 59.15
CA GLU A 1116 -0.29 -8.28 58.90
C GLU A 1116 -0.80 -7.52 60.14
N LEU A 1117 -1.35 -6.31 59.94
CA LEU A 1117 -1.73 -5.43 61.05
C LEU A 1117 -2.88 -5.99 61.91
N SER A 1118 -3.68 -6.90 61.36
CA SER A 1118 -4.74 -7.64 62.05
C SER A 1118 -4.19 -8.77 62.95
N SER A 1119 -2.90 -9.13 62.80
CA SER A 1119 -2.32 -10.26 63.51
C SER A 1119 -2.00 -9.94 64.97
N ILE A 1120 -2.46 -10.79 65.88
CA ILE A 1120 -2.16 -10.67 67.30
C ILE A 1120 -0.70 -11.08 67.53
N GLN A 1121 0.13 -10.12 67.95
CA GLN A 1121 1.55 -10.34 68.23
C GLN A 1121 1.87 -10.19 69.71
N LEU A 1122 2.82 -10.99 70.20
CA LEU A 1122 3.32 -10.88 71.56
C LEU A 1122 4.22 -9.64 71.66
N MET A 1123 3.65 -8.52 72.10
CA MET A 1123 4.36 -7.25 72.22
C MET A 1123 5.28 -7.22 73.46
N PRO A 1124 6.34 -6.38 73.47
CA PRO A 1124 7.25 -6.28 74.61
C PRO A 1124 6.52 -5.79 75.87
N SER A 1125 6.50 -6.62 76.91
CA SER A 1125 5.82 -6.37 78.18
C SER A 1125 6.80 -5.81 79.22
N GLY A 1126 6.91 -4.48 79.33
CA GLY A 1126 7.43 -3.73 80.49
C GLY A 1126 8.90 -3.93 80.93
N ASP A 1127 9.34 -5.17 81.15
CA ASP A 1127 10.70 -5.51 81.56
C ASP A 1127 11.66 -5.43 80.37
N MET A 1128 12.37 -4.30 80.29
CA MET A 1128 13.28 -3.96 79.21
C MET A 1128 14.73 -4.12 79.65
N ASP A 1129 15.56 -4.74 78.80
CA ASP A 1129 17.00 -4.85 79.01
C ASP A 1129 17.62 -3.45 79.28
N PRO A 1130 18.33 -3.23 80.41
CA PRO A 1130 18.96 -1.95 80.72
C PRO A 1130 19.93 -1.44 79.65
N GLY A 1131 20.58 -2.35 78.91
CA GLY A 1131 21.43 -2.01 77.77
C GLY A 1131 20.64 -1.38 76.63
N LEU A 1132 19.49 -1.95 76.28
CA LEU A 1132 18.58 -1.39 75.29
C LEU A 1132 17.97 -0.05 75.72
N VAL A 1133 17.63 0.12 77.01
CA VAL A 1133 17.17 1.41 77.56
C VAL A 1133 18.25 2.48 77.40
N SER A 1134 19.50 2.13 77.71
CA SER A 1134 20.64 3.04 77.56
C SER A 1134 20.85 3.45 76.09
N LEU A 1135 20.72 2.51 75.15
CA LEU A 1135 20.82 2.77 73.71
C LEU A 1135 19.70 3.71 73.20
N ARG A 1136 18.47 3.55 73.70
CA ARG A 1136 17.35 4.45 73.39
C ARG A 1136 17.58 5.85 73.95
N GLN A 1137 18.07 5.96 75.19
CA GLN A 1137 18.42 7.24 75.81
C GLN A 1137 19.54 7.94 75.03
N GLU A 1138 20.58 7.21 74.62
CA GLU A 1138 21.65 7.75 73.78
C GLU A 1138 21.13 8.27 72.44
N PHE A 1139 20.22 7.53 71.80
CA PHE A 1139 19.58 7.99 70.56
C PHE A 1139 18.75 9.27 70.78
N LEU A 1140 17.92 9.33 71.84
CA LEU A 1140 17.12 10.51 72.16
C LEU A 1140 18.00 11.74 72.44
N LEU A 1141 19.14 11.56 73.11
CA LEU A 1141 20.11 12.63 73.36
C LEU A 1141 20.80 13.14 72.08
N ARG A 1142 20.83 12.36 70.99
CA ARG A 1142 21.35 12.80 69.69
C ARG A 1142 20.37 13.69 68.91
N VAL A 1143 19.09 13.71 69.28
CA VAL A 1143 18.10 14.64 68.73
C VAL A 1143 18.26 15.98 69.48
N ASN A 1144 19.16 16.82 69.00
CA ASN A 1144 19.41 18.14 69.62
C ASN A 1144 18.13 19.02 69.50
N PRO A 1145 17.57 19.56 70.60
CA PRO A 1145 16.42 20.48 70.54
C PRO A 1145 16.63 21.66 69.59
N ASP A 1146 17.87 22.16 69.48
CA ASP A 1146 18.23 23.22 68.55
C ASP A 1146 18.09 22.82 67.08
N LEU A 1147 18.35 21.55 66.75
CA LEU A 1147 18.14 21.00 65.40
C LEU A 1147 16.65 21.01 65.02
N LEU A 1148 15.77 20.69 65.98
CA LEU A 1148 14.32 20.74 65.79
C LEU A 1148 13.82 22.18 65.61
N ARG A 1149 14.32 23.12 66.42
CA ARG A 1149 13.96 24.54 66.29
C ARG A 1149 14.39 25.11 64.94
N ARG A 1150 15.61 24.81 64.47
CA ARG A 1150 16.07 25.22 63.14
C ARG A 1150 15.19 24.68 62.02
N HIS A 1151 14.86 23.39 62.08
CA HIS A 1151 13.99 22.78 61.09
C HIS A 1151 12.58 23.39 61.11
N LEU A 1152 12.01 23.64 62.30
CA LEU A 1152 10.73 24.33 62.45
C LEU A 1152 10.74 25.72 61.82
N VAL A 1153 11.81 26.50 62.04
CA VAL A 1153 11.96 27.83 61.42
C VAL A 1153 12.01 27.70 59.89
N CYS A 1154 12.82 26.77 59.36
CA CYS A 1154 12.91 26.55 57.92
C CYS A 1154 11.57 26.09 57.32
N GLU A 1155 10.83 25.22 57.99
CA GLU A 1155 9.53 24.73 57.51
C GLU A 1155 8.46 25.82 57.56
N LEU A 1156 8.45 26.66 58.59
CA LEU A 1156 7.53 27.80 58.66
C LEU A 1156 7.81 28.80 57.52
N TYR A 1157 9.07 29.05 57.18
CA TYR A 1157 9.39 29.78 55.96
C TYR A 1157 9.00 28.97 54.71
N ASN A 1158 9.21 27.67 54.67
CA ASN A 1158 8.86 26.86 53.50
C ASN A 1158 7.36 26.96 53.13
N GLN A 1159 6.51 27.04 54.15
CA GLN A 1159 5.04 27.17 54.03
C GLN A 1159 4.54 28.62 53.86
N GLY A 1160 5.44 29.61 53.77
CA GLY A 1160 5.05 31.03 53.65
C GLY A 1160 4.54 31.67 54.95
N LEU A 1161 4.78 31.05 56.11
CA LEU A 1161 4.39 31.53 57.44
C LEU A 1161 5.50 32.37 58.10
N ASP A 1162 6.12 33.26 57.34
CA ASP A 1162 7.31 34.05 57.70
C ASP A 1162 7.21 34.77 59.05
N PRO A 1163 6.09 35.42 59.44
CA PRO A 1163 5.98 36.09 60.73
C PRO A 1163 6.08 35.13 61.93
N ARG A 1164 5.62 33.88 61.78
CA ARG A 1164 5.74 32.84 62.81
C ARG A 1164 7.15 32.28 62.85
N ALA A 1165 7.77 32.10 61.69
CA ALA A 1165 9.16 31.66 61.59
C ALA A 1165 10.11 32.62 62.32
N GLU A 1166 9.92 33.94 62.15
CA GLU A 1166 10.70 34.97 62.84
C GLU A 1166 10.58 34.90 64.37
N GLN A 1167 9.41 34.55 64.90
CA GLN A 1167 9.21 34.40 66.36
C GLN A 1167 9.99 33.22 66.92
N VAL A 1168 9.95 32.08 66.23
CA VAL A 1168 10.63 30.84 66.64
C VAL A 1168 12.15 30.97 66.44
N MET A 1169 12.60 31.76 65.47
CA MET A 1169 14.01 31.98 65.16
C MET A 1169 14.83 32.50 66.35
N PHE A 1170 14.22 33.23 67.29
CA PHE A 1170 14.92 33.71 68.48
C PHE A 1170 15.34 32.60 69.46
N GLU A 1171 14.70 31.43 69.38
CA GLU A 1171 14.99 30.29 70.24
C GLU A 1171 16.08 29.36 69.68
N VAL A 1172 16.62 29.68 68.50
CA VAL A 1172 17.71 28.95 67.85
C VAL A 1172 19.06 29.37 68.42
N GLU A 1173 19.85 28.39 68.84
CA GLU A 1173 21.19 28.54 69.39
C GLU A 1173 22.24 28.65 68.27
N ASP A 1174 22.18 27.79 67.25
CA ASP A 1174 23.15 27.73 66.13
C ASP A 1174 22.67 28.56 64.92
N LYS A 1175 22.92 29.87 64.99
CA LYS A 1175 22.48 30.84 63.98
C LYS A 1175 23.23 30.75 62.66
N ASP A 1176 24.50 30.31 62.67
CA ASP A 1176 25.33 30.20 61.47
C ASP A 1176 24.78 29.14 60.51
N VAL A 1177 24.42 27.98 61.06
CA VAL A 1177 23.82 26.90 60.27
C VAL A 1177 22.40 27.26 59.84
N LEU A 1178 21.60 27.90 60.71
CA LEU A 1178 20.28 28.40 60.32
C LEU A 1178 20.37 29.38 59.15
N GLY A 1179 21.30 30.34 59.20
CA GLY A 1179 21.52 31.30 58.12
C GLY A 1179 21.87 30.63 56.80
N SER A 1180 22.69 29.57 56.84
CA SER A 1180 23.03 28.78 55.66
C SER A 1180 21.81 28.02 55.09
N GLN A 1181 20.93 27.49 55.95
CA GLN A 1181 19.70 26.79 55.56
C GLN A 1181 18.67 27.75 54.95
N LEU A 1182 18.45 28.89 55.59
CA LEU A 1182 17.54 29.93 55.09
C LEU A 1182 18.03 30.52 53.76
N LEU A 1183 19.35 30.51 53.49
CA LEU A 1183 19.90 31.00 52.23
C LEU A 1183 19.42 30.16 51.05
N VAL A 1184 19.45 28.83 51.20
CA VAL A 1184 18.94 27.89 50.19
C VAL A 1184 17.46 28.14 49.93
N LEU A 1185 16.65 28.23 50.99
CA LEU A 1185 15.20 28.46 50.90
C LEU A 1185 14.87 29.79 50.21
N THR A 1186 15.63 30.83 50.50
CA THR A 1186 15.45 32.14 49.86
C THR A 1186 15.86 32.09 48.38
N GLY A 1187 16.90 31.34 48.04
CA GLY A 1187 17.29 31.06 46.66
C GLY A 1187 16.23 30.28 45.89
N GLN A 1188 15.58 29.30 46.51
CA GLN A 1188 14.48 28.52 45.92
C GLN A 1188 13.28 29.42 45.62
N ARG A 1189 12.84 30.25 46.59
CA ARG A 1189 11.73 31.21 46.39
C ARG A 1189 12.01 32.18 45.24
N LEU A 1190 13.23 32.71 45.17
CA LEU A 1190 13.64 33.62 44.11
C LEU A 1190 13.75 32.93 42.75
N SER A 1191 14.26 31.69 42.71
CA SER A 1191 14.31 30.87 41.50
C SER A 1191 12.92 30.57 40.96
N TYR A 1192 11.95 30.25 41.82
CA TYR A 1192 10.56 30.08 41.42
C TYR A 1192 10.00 31.36 40.79
N SER A 1193 10.16 32.50 41.47
CA SER A 1193 9.63 33.80 41.01
C SER A 1193 10.28 34.30 39.70
N LEU A 1194 11.52 33.91 39.41
CA LEU A 1194 12.26 34.34 38.23
C LEU A 1194 12.11 33.40 37.03
N LEU A 1195 12.03 32.09 37.27
CA LEU A 1195 12.17 31.07 36.23
C LEU A 1195 10.90 30.22 36.00
N HIS A 1196 9.97 30.16 36.96
CA HIS A 1196 8.88 29.17 36.97
C HIS A 1196 7.46 29.76 37.02
N THR A 1197 7.29 31.07 37.20
CA THR A 1197 5.99 31.75 37.07
C THR A 1197 5.55 31.82 35.59
N GLN A 1198 4.29 31.47 35.30
CA GLN A 1198 3.72 31.39 33.94
C GLN A 1198 3.80 32.71 33.15
N THR A 1199 3.88 33.84 33.86
CA THR A 1199 4.23 35.14 33.31
C THR A 1199 5.74 35.34 33.42
N GLN A 1200 6.51 34.81 32.47
CA GLN A 1200 7.88 35.25 32.25
C GLN A 1200 7.86 36.72 31.80
N THR A 1201 7.83 37.63 32.77
CA THR A 1201 7.83 39.06 32.51
C THR A 1201 9.20 39.44 31.95
N ARG A 1202 9.20 40.21 30.87
CA ARG A 1202 10.41 40.84 30.29
C ARG A 1202 11.38 41.41 31.35
N PRO A 1203 10.91 42.08 32.43
CA PRO A 1203 11.79 42.52 33.52
C PRO A 1203 12.53 41.40 34.27
N ALA A 1204 11.91 40.25 34.55
CA ALA A 1204 12.59 39.12 35.20
C ALA A 1204 13.77 38.57 34.38
N MET A 1205 13.62 38.56 33.04
CA MET A 1205 14.68 38.13 32.11
C MET A 1205 15.78 39.19 31.95
N GLU A 1206 15.43 40.47 31.95
CA GLU A 1206 16.40 41.58 31.93
C GLU A 1206 17.22 41.63 33.23
N LEU A 1207 16.60 41.33 34.38
CA LEU A 1207 17.30 41.23 35.64
C LEU A 1207 18.24 40.02 35.70
N LEU A 1208 17.80 38.83 35.26
CA LEU A 1208 18.65 37.64 35.16
C LEU A 1208 19.94 37.89 34.34
N ALA A 1209 19.86 38.74 33.31
CA ALA A 1209 21.01 39.16 32.50
C ALA A 1209 21.95 40.15 33.22
N ARG A 1210 21.46 40.86 34.24
CA ARG A 1210 22.22 41.82 35.06
C ARG A 1210 22.81 41.20 36.33
N LEU A 1211 22.35 40.03 36.75
CA LEU A 1211 22.89 39.33 37.92
C LEU A 1211 24.32 38.82 37.66
N PRO A 1212 25.18 38.79 38.71
CA PRO A 1212 26.49 38.15 38.63
C PRO A 1212 26.39 36.69 38.13
N PRO A 1213 27.31 36.21 37.27
CA PRO A 1213 27.25 34.85 36.71
C PRO A 1213 27.21 33.75 37.78
N THR A 1214 27.87 33.98 38.92
CA THR A 1214 27.88 33.07 40.07
C THR A 1214 26.51 32.96 40.73
N LEU A 1215 25.82 34.09 40.93
CA LEU A 1215 24.46 34.12 41.49
C LEU A 1215 23.44 33.52 40.51
N CYS A 1216 23.54 33.86 39.22
CA CYS A 1216 22.65 33.33 38.18
C CYS A 1216 22.79 31.80 38.05
N THR A 1217 24.02 31.27 38.07
CA THR A 1217 24.26 29.82 38.03
C THR A 1217 23.73 29.13 39.28
N TRP A 1218 23.90 29.76 40.45
CA TRP A 1218 23.42 29.22 41.71
C TRP A 1218 21.88 29.20 41.78
N LEU A 1219 21.19 30.26 41.38
CA LEU A 1219 19.72 30.31 41.32
C LEU A 1219 19.15 29.27 40.35
N LYS A 1220 19.78 29.06 39.19
CA LYS A 1220 19.39 28.00 38.24
C LYS A 1220 19.57 26.58 38.79
N ALA A 1221 20.45 26.41 39.77
CA ALA A 1221 20.68 25.13 40.44
C ALA A 1221 19.77 24.93 41.66
N MET A 1222 19.02 25.95 42.09
CA MET A 1222 18.01 25.80 43.14
C MET A 1222 16.78 25.12 42.55
N ASP A 1223 16.32 24.06 43.21
CA ASP A 1223 15.11 23.36 42.86
C ASP A 1223 13.91 23.94 43.64
N PRO A 1224 12.99 24.66 42.98
CA PRO A 1224 11.83 25.22 43.64
C PRO A 1224 10.71 24.20 43.91
N SER A 1225 10.81 22.96 43.42
CA SER A 1225 9.81 21.92 43.67
C SER A 1225 9.72 21.49 45.14
N GLU A 1226 10.75 21.79 45.93
CA GLU A 1226 10.78 21.53 47.38
C GLU A 1226 10.01 22.56 48.21
N LEU A 1227 9.52 23.65 47.59
CA LEU A 1227 8.78 24.70 48.29
C LEU A 1227 7.35 24.27 48.65
N GLY A 1228 6.99 24.38 49.94
CA GLY A 1228 5.62 24.14 50.41
C GLY A 1228 4.63 25.22 49.94
N CYS A 1229 5.08 26.48 49.89
CA CYS A 1229 4.37 27.59 49.28
C CYS A 1229 5.28 28.28 48.25
N PRO A 1230 5.14 27.99 46.94
CA PRO A 1230 5.99 28.58 45.90
C PRO A 1230 5.69 30.07 45.65
N SER A 1231 4.42 30.47 45.75
CA SER A 1231 3.93 31.83 45.43
C SER A 1231 3.96 32.79 46.62
N VAL A 1232 5.11 32.88 47.29
CA VAL A 1232 5.32 33.84 48.40
C VAL A 1232 5.61 35.24 47.84
N PRO A 1233 4.96 36.31 48.36
CA PRO A 1233 5.24 37.68 47.90
C PRO A 1233 6.72 38.06 47.98
N LEU A 1234 7.21 38.78 46.96
CA LEU A 1234 8.61 39.25 46.93
C LEU A 1234 8.95 40.11 48.16
N SER A 1235 7.99 40.85 48.72
CA SER A 1235 8.13 41.61 49.98
C SER A 1235 8.53 40.75 51.18
N GLN A 1236 7.95 39.56 51.30
CA GLN A 1236 8.31 38.60 52.35
C GLN A 1236 9.65 37.95 52.07
N THR A 1237 9.95 37.64 50.80
CA THR A 1237 11.26 37.12 50.38
C THR A 1237 12.39 38.10 50.69
N SER A 1238 12.24 39.40 50.40
CA SER A 1238 13.25 40.43 50.75
C SER A 1238 13.46 40.56 52.26
N ARG A 1239 12.36 40.51 53.03
CA ARG A 1239 12.42 40.53 54.49
C ARG A 1239 13.19 39.33 55.04
N LEU A 1240 12.99 38.14 54.47
CA LEU A 1240 13.77 36.94 54.81
C LEU A 1240 15.26 37.14 54.51
N VAL A 1241 15.63 37.69 53.35
CA VAL A 1241 17.05 37.97 53.03
C VAL A 1241 17.66 38.97 54.00
N SER A 1242 16.93 40.03 54.34
CA SER A 1242 17.39 41.03 55.32
C SER A 1242 17.67 40.38 56.69
N ARG A 1243 16.77 39.52 57.16
CA ARG A 1243 16.97 38.75 58.41
C ARG A 1243 18.13 37.77 58.31
N LEU A 1244 18.31 37.15 57.16
CA LEU A 1244 19.40 36.24 56.89
C LEU A 1244 20.77 36.92 56.97
N ILE A 1245 20.88 38.16 56.49
CA ILE A 1245 22.09 38.98 56.60
C ILE A 1245 22.36 39.37 58.06
N GLU A 1246 21.33 39.63 58.87
CA GLU A 1246 21.49 39.93 60.30
C GLU A 1246 22.01 38.72 61.12
N ILE A 1247 21.70 37.49 60.71
CA ILE A 1247 22.10 36.27 61.44
C ILE A 1247 23.41 35.66 60.93
N LEU A 1248 23.82 35.90 59.68
CA LEU A 1248 25.06 35.40 59.13
C LEU A 1248 26.24 36.33 59.49
N PRO A 1249 27.33 35.83 60.10
CA PRO A 1249 28.52 36.62 60.35
C PRO A 1249 29.14 37.18 59.06
N GLU A 1250 29.66 38.41 59.10
CA GLU A 1250 30.30 39.06 57.93
C GLU A 1250 31.49 38.28 57.36
N ASN A 1251 32.17 37.50 58.20
CA ASN A 1251 33.28 36.63 57.80
C ASN A 1251 32.83 35.24 57.29
N HIS A 1252 31.53 34.96 57.24
CA HIS A 1252 30.99 33.69 56.75
C HIS A 1252 31.10 33.62 55.23
N GLY A 1253 31.51 32.45 54.70
CA GLY A 1253 31.76 32.26 53.26
C GLY A 1253 30.54 32.45 52.34
N GLN A 1254 29.33 32.49 52.92
CA GLN A 1254 28.08 32.73 52.20
C GLN A 1254 27.51 34.15 52.37
N TYR A 1255 28.14 35.01 53.18
CA TYR A 1255 27.65 36.36 53.47
C TYR A 1255 27.59 37.24 52.20
N SER A 1256 28.59 37.15 51.34
CA SER A 1256 28.59 37.86 50.05
C SER A 1256 27.46 37.40 49.11
N LEU A 1257 27.10 36.11 49.17
CA LEU A 1257 26.01 35.58 48.34
C LEU A 1257 24.66 36.10 48.83
N ALA A 1258 24.46 36.20 50.14
CA ALA A 1258 23.28 36.81 50.75
C ALA A 1258 23.10 38.28 50.35
N LEU A 1259 24.18 39.07 50.34
CA LEU A 1259 24.15 40.48 49.90
C LEU A 1259 23.73 40.61 48.43
N HIS A 1260 24.34 39.81 47.54
CA HIS A 1260 23.97 39.83 46.12
C HIS A 1260 22.53 39.37 45.89
N LEU A 1261 22.03 38.47 46.75
CA LEU A 1261 20.65 37.99 46.68
C LEU A 1261 19.66 39.06 47.16
N LEU A 1262 20.02 39.88 48.16
CA LEU A 1262 19.21 41.03 48.59
C LEU A 1262 19.07 42.04 47.45
N GLU A 1263 20.20 42.41 46.82
CA GLU A 1263 20.21 43.32 45.66
C GLU A 1263 19.33 42.80 44.51
N ALA A 1264 19.32 41.48 44.28
CA ALA A 1264 18.48 40.85 43.27
C ALA A 1264 16.98 40.92 43.62
N VAL A 1265 16.60 40.66 44.88
CA VAL A 1265 15.19 40.72 45.30
C VAL A 1265 14.68 42.17 45.32
N GLU A 1266 15.47 43.12 45.79
CA GLU A 1266 15.11 44.55 45.82
C GLU A 1266 14.93 45.12 44.40
N ALA A 1267 15.76 44.69 43.45
CA ALA A 1267 15.61 45.08 42.05
C ALA A 1267 14.31 44.56 41.41
N LEU A 1268 13.78 43.42 41.86
CA LEU A 1268 12.47 42.90 41.41
C LEU A 1268 11.30 43.66 42.03
N GLN A 1269 11.43 44.11 43.27
CA GLN A 1269 10.38 44.87 43.95
C GLN A 1269 10.23 46.31 43.44
N GLY A 1270 11.30 46.88 42.88
CA GLY A 1270 11.29 48.24 42.34
C GLY A 1270 10.54 48.41 41.01
N GLU A 1271 10.06 47.31 40.41
CA GLU A 1271 9.35 47.29 39.13
C GLU A 1271 7.88 46.82 39.23
N ASP A 1272 7.34 46.65 40.44
CA ASP A 1272 5.90 46.41 40.72
C ASP A 1272 5.04 47.69 40.67
#